data_AF-Q54GM8-F1
#
_entry.id   AF-Q54GM8-F1
#
_cell.length_a   1.000
_cell.length_b   1.000
_cell.length_c   1.000
_cell.angle_alpha   90.00
_cell.angle_beta   90.00
_cell.angle_gamma   90.00
#
_symmetry.space_group_name_H-M   'P 1'
#
loop_
_entity.id
_entity.type
_entity.pdbx_description
1 polymer ?
#
loop_
_entity_poly.entity_id
_entity_poly.type
_entity_poly.pdbx_seq_one_letter_code
_entity_poly.pdbx_strand_id
1 'polypeptide(L)'
;MRYEVADALNEYNIHCYTFPANSTHLLQPLDLLVFGIFKRKLEIDWKLIKASYLDELENNDDKSLACVSNTLVINEKPSSTQIADARKIGFQINSLGVGVNNSQFTPITPETTLLASVVNPIFSRTPYSSDSRYCNQNSYNIQIEAKGVSITSASTNNTNFKLNQKFQTNDKYLYNLISYGSLEYGIYYQELTFTTNDNNNHTYQFMTTCSDLNIDDLFVISETKPFHMASSYYYYLKISGIKPHFPIEIYTDYVSGVNILHSGDPIYNYVIQLSLGALQNLSQDINFNLKFSNNRLFPISIGSYFSQFDEQDLATSHIDTFYPPNILSPGLNFTQFSYFCGPVFQSILNTNIMRPYQLIRTNSGEKYTLPLKGKKGNMTFIGFVVNGNSTFINEDGFSINNSSISVNIQDIILPKIYSTTNSCETLYINPIPVYSVTINVTEPYQFTDFTYGYFSSEIRGWPYGFYSGNNNYYTHKVSLVQLLEYSKSDYYSFGITDGGEFSVQFSPLTLDQSNSPPKLLSYQFTRVSSQKYILRLTIESVNGIRNFMATEQLYVSIDTLVSGTIYNGTFELITGFHGVKYVIMFDLYGYSSIYNPGDIVSIDPLVIFQLPQEISYKLNISNFQNNNIRFLKNNLSLEEDSYNILYVNSSDIPPYKTMALVLLDIISFPIERDMTDVANMLYRNPFIYNASTGIFECKFILPKNNMFGNIQYMIEHSPESGFYSTDIVNELFVDKTELDNQGPIFSSFEKIGNGLVISTTGTIGWKFNITDDLNGFESGYIKVMGSIDSSTYHFNFTIDDVIGDKFNCQYQILINITQPCISQEYRIVRVILFDTNKIASRFNLYTPSLLTASIINPFINFLERGIGITVLPFTCSILQVIENIKPTLLSFTTSATTIDVGATNRTISFDFSIDSGVPIIKIDQLPIIYITSLFNGLVECKSKLVSYNITNVSYSCATELPLGFGFPNALIFSVYGIVNNGGYYYGYSSDDIQRVPLSNYYINTTFTINQPVIKSTDRYYSDDNGELVIYGRGFSKVSRIDFVYSDSSLTPNSASLMLIHGSSAIRVGRIKNTKSPFYIKALTIDGFISNEFIVNPVYFNSTIIPTPTPIPTTTPIPTITPIPTNPPQKCLGNPECGGKNQGYCSSTGCICYSPWIGVTCTSQIIIVPQPSINTTKPDVEIPTDNNGQSSETNSEESQKMIFKSLISLVSLRELDFNNKEVNNYKFDQWIYTPINEFKNQYFTTVSNTNITATLEWFNQSTPIQFANQNLTMNPSSIKYTIEITEYQFKSSLNQLQLVMEASLTTNSNDICTSNQFGNTSTGDDSNYLKIQIENHSLYGRFIKRAIIDNTVKSISNVLLDSSLNVIDSSSSSLQSFIGITIPNYRNSIIVDPDFSVLIDSKSASDEDNSVCTKSNSGLTTAQLAGIIVGSIAFAAVIIIGVIYIIIKKNKQKKFVDSVNRKMAEMNKN
;
A
#
# COMPACT_ATOMS: atom_id res chain seq x y z
N MET A 1 5.50 -0.31 -13.04
CA MET A 1 6.54 -1.05 -12.29
C MET A 1 7.86 -0.29 -12.19
N ARG A 2 8.65 -0.13 -13.27
CA ARG A 2 9.97 0.53 -13.26
C ARG A 2 9.98 2.03 -12.87
N TYR A 3 8.81 2.66 -12.74
CA TYR A 3 8.62 4.11 -12.72
C TYR A 3 8.58 4.74 -11.32
N GLU A 4 7.90 4.13 -10.34
CA GLU A 4 7.77 4.69 -8.98
C GLU A 4 8.86 4.21 -8.01
N VAL A 5 9.51 3.10 -8.35
CA VAL A 5 10.62 2.55 -7.57
C VAL A 5 11.82 3.51 -7.63
N ALA A 6 12.03 4.28 -8.71
CA ALA A 6 13.15 5.23 -8.79
C ALA A 6 13.03 6.42 -7.81
N ASP A 7 11.83 6.97 -7.60
CA ASP A 7 11.63 8.08 -6.64
C ASP A 7 11.74 7.58 -5.18
N ALA A 8 11.21 6.40 -4.88
CA ALA A 8 11.36 5.78 -3.56
C ALA A 8 12.78 5.25 -3.31
N LEU A 9 13.50 4.79 -4.34
CA LEU A 9 14.90 4.36 -4.21
C LEU A 9 15.87 5.53 -4.15
N ASN A 10 15.50 6.74 -4.60
CA ASN A 10 16.26 7.95 -4.31
C ASN A 10 16.27 8.27 -2.81
N GLU A 11 15.21 7.91 -2.07
CA GLU A 11 15.22 7.94 -0.59
C GLU A 11 16.25 6.96 0.02
N TYR A 12 16.68 5.93 -0.73
CA TYR A 12 17.62 4.89 -0.29
C TYR A 12 18.90 4.77 -1.14
N ASN A 13 19.18 5.70 -2.06
CA ASN A 13 20.33 5.70 -2.99
C ASN A 13 20.53 4.39 -3.78
N ILE A 14 19.50 3.84 -4.43
CA ILE A 14 19.63 2.67 -5.33
C ILE A 14 19.18 3.04 -6.76
N HIS A 15 20.05 2.86 -7.76
CA HIS A 15 19.77 3.15 -9.17
C HIS A 15 19.41 1.88 -9.96
N CYS A 16 18.30 1.89 -10.70
CA CYS A 16 17.90 0.86 -11.66
C CYS A 16 17.97 1.42 -13.09
N TYR A 17 18.57 0.69 -14.02
CA TYR A 17 18.67 1.07 -15.45
C TYR A 17 17.64 0.30 -16.31
N THR A 18 17.06 0.95 -17.32
CA THR A 18 15.89 0.49 -18.10
C THR A 18 16.24 0.20 -19.57
N PHE A 19 15.42 -0.64 -20.23
CA PHE A 19 15.45 -0.92 -21.68
C PHE A 19 14.09 -0.56 -22.32
N PRO A 20 14.05 -0.01 -23.55
CA PRO A 20 12.82 0.31 -24.28
C PRO A 20 12.15 -0.91 -24.92
N ALA A 21 10.82 -0.90 -24.98
CA ALA A 21 10.00 -1.95 -25.59
C ALA A 21 9.04 -1.34 -26.63
N ASN A 22 9.05 -1.87 -27.86
CA ASN A 22 8.05 -1.58 -28.88
C ASN A 22 7.68 -2.91 -29.57
N SER A 23 6.57 -3.52 -29.16
CA SER A 23 5.90 -4.58 -29.95
C SER A 23 4.42 -4.66 -29.55
N THR A 24 3.54 -4.56 -30.53
CA THR A 24 2.07 -4.49 -30.45
C THR A 24 1.37 -5.82 -30.15
N HIS A 25 2.04 -6.76 -29.50
CA HIS A 25 1.41 -7.90 -28.84
C HIS A 25 1.58 -7.71 -27.34
N LEU A 26 0.57 -7.09 -26.71
CA LEU A 26 0.48 -6.84 -25.26
C LEU A 26 0.40 -8.17 -24.50
N LEU A 27 1.55 -8.81 -24.31
CA LEU A 27 1.74 -9.81 -23.25
C LEU A 27 1.73 -9.07 -21.90
N GLN A 28 1.12 -9.68 -20.89
CA GLN A 28 0.92 -9.01 -19.60
C GLN A 28 2.29 -8.75 -18.95
N PRO A 29 2.52 -7.65 -18.20
CA PRO A 29 3.78 -7.44 -17.50
C PRO A 29 4.13 -8.53 -16.47
N LEU A 30 3.19 -9.40 -16.09
CA LEU A 30 3.46 -10.62 -15.32
C LEU A 30 4.37 -11.59 -16.10
N ASP A 31 4.24 -11.59 -17.43
CA ASP A 31 5.17 -12.24 -18.33
C ASP A 31 6.57 -11.63 -18.20
N LEU A 32 6.82 -10.46 -17.62
CA LEU A 32 8.19 -9.95 -17.40
C LEU A 32 8.83 -10.40 -16.08
N LEU A 33 8.07 -10.77 -15.04
CA LEU A 33 8.64 -11.37 -13.83
C LEU A 33 8.83 -12.88 -14.04
N VAL A 34 7.87 -13.51 -14.74
CA VAL A 34 7.92 -14.94 -15.10
C VAL A 34 8.79 -15.18 -16.35
N PHE A 35 8.83 -14.29 -17.36
CA PHE A 35 9.79 -14.34 -18.48
C PHE A 35 11.03 -13.45 -18.30
N GLY A 36 11.20 -12.73 -17.19
CA GLY A 36 12.56 -12.31 -16.78
C GLY A 36 13.49 -13.52 -16.74
N ILE A 37 12.93 -14.66 -16.30
CA ILE A 37 13.53 -15.99 -16.34
C ILE A 37 13.80 -16.51 -17.79
N PHE A 38 13.20 -15.93 -18.85
CA PHE A 38 13.24 -16.47 -20.22
C PHE A 38 13.66 -15.49 -21.34
N LYS A 39 13.85 -14.18 -21.08
CA LYS A 39 14.22 -13.19 -22.13
C LYS A 39 15.64 -13.35 -22.71
N ARG A 40 16.32 -14.47 -22.45
CA ARG A 40 17.43 -14.94 -23.31
C ARG A 40 16.97 -15.33 -24.73
N LYS A 41 15.66 -15.50 -25.00
CA LYS A 41 15.20 -16.00 -26.31
C LYS A 41 15.22 -14.99 -27.47
N LEU A 42 15.33 -13.67 -27.23
CA LEU A 42 15.29 -12.66 -28.31
C LEU A 42 16.60 -11.90 -28.53
N GLU A 43 17.39 -11.61 -27.48
CA GLU A 43 18.67 -10.89 -27.65
C GLU A 43 19.84 -11.79 -28.06
N ILE A 44 19.80 -13.09 -27.73
CA ILE A 44 20.84 -14.03 -28.15
C ILE A 44 20.68 -14.40 -29.62
N ASP A 45 19.45 -14.50 -30.11
CA ASP A 45 19.21 -14.60 -31.56
C ASP A 45 19.84 -13.39 -32.27
N TRP A 46 19.79 -12.18 -31.72
CA TRP A 46 20.43 -11.02 -32.35
C TRP A 46 21.97 -11.05 -32.37
N LYS A 47 22.62 -11.54 -31.29
CA LYS A 47 24.10 -11.66 -31.27
C LYS A 47 24.62 -12.85 -32.08
N LEU A 48 23.87 -13.95 -32.20
CA LEU A 48 24.28 -15.11 -32.98
C LEU A 48 23.84 -15.08 -34.45
N ILE A 49 22.73 -14.40 -34.79
CA ILE A 49 22.45 -14.00 -36.18
C ILE A 49 23.61 -13.15 -36.69
N LYS A 50 24.19 -12.28 -35.84
CA LYS A 50 25.39 -11.51 -36.22
C LYS A 50 26.60 -12.42 -36.50
N ALA A 51 26.76 -13.55 -35.81
CA ALA A 51 27.91 -14.45 -36.00
C ALA A 51 27.75 -15.38 -37.21
N SER A 52 26.55 -15.87 -37.51
CA SER A 52 26.33 -16.73 -38.69
C SER A 52 26.29 -15.93 -40.00
N TYR A 53 25.82 -14.68 -39.97
CA TYR A 53 25.87 -13.80 -41.16
C TYR A 53 27.24 -13.17 -41.41
N LEU A 54 28.11 -13.08 -40.39
CA LEU A 54 29.47 -12.55 -40.59
C LEU A 54 30.36 -13.51 -41.40
N ASP A 55 30.19 -14.83 -41.27
CA ASP A 55 30.94 -15.80 -42.08
C ASP A 55 30.50 -15.80 -43.57
N GLU A 56 29.27 -15.38 -43.91
CA GLU A 56 28.85 -15.16 -45.31
C GLU A 56 29.23 -13.77 -45.84
N LEU A 57 29.47 -12.79 -44.97
CA LEU A 57 29.86 -11.42 -45.37
C LEU A 57 31.38 -11.22 -45.48
N GLU A 58 32.21 -12.16 -45.03
CA GLU A 58 33.66 -12.13 -45.33
C GLU A 58 33.97 -12.31 -46.83
N ASN A 59 32.97 -12.67 -47.66
CA ASN A 59 33.12 -12.78 -49.11
C ASN A 59 32.41 -11.68 -49.93
N ASN A 60 31.89 -10.61 -49.32
CA ASN A 60 31.35 -9.46 -50.06
C ASN A 60 31.77 -8.12 -49.42
N ASP A 61 32.49 -7.31 -50.19
CA ASP A 61 33.17 -6.07 -49.79
C ASP A 61 32.26 -4.85 -49.45
N ASP A 62 30.99 -5.05 -49.07
CA ASP A 62 30.10 -3.94 -48.67
C ASP A 62 29.72 -3.99 -47.18
N LYS A 63 30.59 -3.38 -46.35
CA LYS A 63 30.41 -3.25 -44.89
C LYS A 63 29.55 -2.04 -44.53
N SER A 64 28.24 -2.11 -44.75
CA SER A 64 27.30 -1.12 -44.18
C SER A 64 26.03 -1.78 -43.62
N LEU A 65 26.02 -2.04 -42.32
CA LEU A 65 24.78 -2.27 -41.56
C LEU A 65 24.82 -1.38 -40.32
N ALA A 66 24.25 -0.18 -40.47
CA ALA A 66 23.89 0.70 -39.37
C ALA A 66 22.51 0.27 -38.83
N CYS A 67 22.35 0.27 -37.50
CA CYS A 67 21.07 0.03 -36.84
C CYS A 67 20.04 1.07 -37.29
N VAL A 68 19.16 0.71 -38.23
CA VAL A 68 18.00 1.52 -38.55
C VAL A 68 16.79 0.95 -37.83
N SER A 69 16.16 1.83 -37.06
CA SER A 69 14.92 1.67 -36.30
C SER A 69 13.82 0.87 -37.02
N ASN A 70 13.30 -0.14 -36.33
CA ASN A 70 11.91 -0.61 -36.29
C ASN A 70 10.99 -0.38 -37.51
N THR A 71 11.36 -0.83 -38.71
CA THR A 71 10.36 -1.21 -39.74
C THR A 71 10.91 -2.27 -40.68
N LEU A 72 10.69 -3.56 -40.39
CA LEU A 72 10.88 -4.62 -41.38
C LEU A 72 9.56 -4.78 -42.15
N VAL A 73 9.42 -4.08 -43.27
CA VAL A 73 8.35 -4.37 -44.25
C VAL A 73 8.79 -5.61 -45.02
N ILE A 74 8.36 -6.80 -44.57
CA ILE A 74 8.48 -8.04 -45.35
C ILE A 74 7.44 -7.99 -46.48
N ASN A 75 7.74 -7.24 -47.52
CA ASN A 75 7.07 -7.38 -48.81
C ASN A 75 7.72 -8.57 -49.52
N GLU A 76 7.26 -9.78 -49.21
CA GLU A 76 7.15 -10.94 -50.09
C GLU A 76 6.92 -12.18 -49.22
N LYS A 77 5.80 -12.88 -49.44
CA LYS A 77 5.47 -14.15 -48.80
C LYS A 77 6.57 -15.18 -49.11
N PRO A 78 7.43 -15.60 -48.16
CA PRO A 78 8.32 -16.72 -48.42
C PRO A 78 7.56 -18.01 -48.20
N SER A 79 7.67 -18.93 -49.16
CA SER A 79 7.07 -20.26 -49.11
C SER A 79 7.57 -21.08 -47.92
N SER A 80 6.73 -22.00 -47.46
CA SER A 80 6.79 -22.80 -46.22
C SER A 80 8.06 -23.63 -45.96
N THR A 81 9.07 -23.60 -46.82
CA THR A 81 10.34 -24.30 -46.64
C THR A 81 11.42 -23.47 -45.94
N GLN A 82 11.32 -22.14 -45.86
CA GLN A 82 12.35 -21.30 -45.21
C GLN A 82 12.14 -21.06 -43.70
N ILE A 83 11.00 -21.45 -43.13
CA ILE A 83 10.70 -21.28 -41.68
C ILE A 83 11.39 -22.38 -40.82
N ALA A 84 11.98 -23.41 -41.43
CA ALA A 84 12.51 -24.56 -40.69
C ALA A 84 13.93 -24.36 -40.10
N ASP A 85 14.75 -23.42 -40.58
CA ASP A 85 16.18 -23.37 -40.20
C ASP A 85 16.58 -22.31 -39.16
N ALA A 86 15.66 -21.46 -38.69
CA ALA A 86 15.99 -20.37 -37.76
C ALA A 86 16.00 -20.74 -36.25
N ARG A 87 15.83 -22.01 -35.84
CA ARG A 87 15.68 -22.39 -34.42
C ARG A 87 16.94 -22.96 -33.73
N LYS A 88 18.15 -22.81 -34.29
CA LYS A 88 19.37 -23.53 -33.85
C LYS A 88 20.36 -22.70 -32.99
N ILE A 89 20.07 -22.33 -31.73
CA ILE A 89 21.05 -21.63 -30.87
C ILE A 89 20.97 -22.05 -29.39
N GLY A 90 22.11 -22.43 -28.78
CA GLY A 90 22.20 -23.13 -27.49
C GLY A 90 23.14 -22.51 -26.44
N PHE A 91 22.81 -22.71 -25.16
CA PHE A 91 23.59 -22.32 -23.97
C PHE A 91 23.87 -23.50 -23.04
N GLN A 92 24.97 -23.40 -22.29
CA GLN A 92 25.45 -24.40 -21.34
C GLN A 92 25.12 -24.02 -19.89
N ILE A 93 24.52 -24.96 -19.17
CA ILE A 93 24.53 -25.02 -17.70
C ILE A 93 25.12 -26.38 -17.32
N ASN A 94 26.12 -26.36 -16.43
CA ASN A 94 26.79 -27.55 -15.95
C ASN A 94 25.87 -28.32 -15.00
N SER A 95 25.16 -29.30 -15.53
CA SER A 95 24.41 -30.28 -14.75
C SER A 95 25.31 -31.49 -14.39
N LEU A 96 25.56 -31.65 -13.09
CA LEU A 96 26.13 -32.88 -12.51
C LEU A 96 25.16 -34.04 -12.74
N GLY A 97 25.60 -35.08 -13.47
CA GLY A 97 24.81 -36.29 -13.64
C GLY A 97 25.40 -37.27 -14.66
N VAL A 98 25.81 -38.44 -14.15
CA VAL A 98 26.44 -39.60 -14.82
C VAL A 98 27.94 -39.45 -15.08
N GLY A 99 28.67 -40.35 -14.41
CA GLY A 99 30.09 -40.26 -14.12
C GLY A 99 31.01 -40.31 -15.33
N VAL A 100 32.20 -39.76 -15.08
CA VAL A 100 33.40 -39.84 -15.89
C VAL A 100 33.67 -41.30 -16.24
N ASN A 101 33.24 -41.72 -17.41
CA ASN A 101 33.96 -42.76 -18.10
C ASN A 101 35.04 -42.00 -18.87
N ASN A 102 36.28 -41.98 -18.36
CA ASN A 102 37.45 -41.44 -19.08
C ASN A 102 37.57 -42.04 -20.50
N SER A 103 36.80 -43.09 -20.82
CA SER A 103 36.63 -43.64 -22.16
C SER A 103 36.06 -42.67 -23.21
N GLN A 104 35.47 -41.53 -22.83
CA GLN A 104 34.88 -40.58 -23.79
C GLN A 104 35.83 -39.45 -24.22
N PHE A 105 36.97 -39.27 -23.54
CA PHE A 105 38.06 -38.41 -24.01
C PHE A 105 39.39 -39.13 -23.78
N THR A 106 39.97 -39.71 -24.84
CA THR A 106 41.13 -40.59 -24.73
C THR A 106 42.25 -40.20 -25.69
N PRO A 107 43.53 -40.29 -25.30
CA PRO A 107 44.64 -40.12 -26.22
C PRO A 107 44.70 -41.28 -27.22
N ILE A 108 44.79 -40.97 -28.51
CA ILE A 108 45.07 -41.94 -29.59
C ILE A 108 46.58 -42.12 -29.75
N THR A 109 47.33 -41.02 -29.64
CA THR A 109 48.79 -41.00 -29.66
C THR A 109 49.36 -41.05 -28.24
N PRO A 110 50.54 -41.66 -28.01
CA PRO A 110 51.16 -41.69 -26.68
C PRO A 110 51.33 -40.30 -26.05
N GLU A 111 50.94 -40.15 -24.79
CA GLU A 111 51.08 -38.90 -24.02
C GLU A 111 52.50 -38.76 -23.45
N THR A 112 53.47 -38.31 -24.26
CA THR A 112 54.84 -38.07 -23.76
C THR A 112 55.13 -36.60 -23.45
N THR A 113 54.49 -35.67 -24.18
CA THR A 113 54.80 -34.22 -24.12
C THR A 113 53.56 -33.34 -23.90
N LEU A 114 52.36 -33.83 -24.23
CA LEU A 114 51.09 -33.16 -23.97
C LEU A 114 50.22 -34.00 -23.02
N LEU A 115 49.66 -33.35 -22.00
CA LEU A 115 48.60 -33.90 -21.15
C LEU A 115 47.34 -33.07 -21.39
N ALA A 116 46.28 -33.69 -21.91
CA ALA A 116 45.00 -33.02 -22.13
C ALA A 116 43.93 -33.54 -21.17
N SER A 117 43.05 -32.64 -20.70
CA SER A 117 41.91 -32.97 -19.85
C SER A 117 40.71 -32.10 -20.17
N VAL A 118 39.50 -32.62 -20.02
CA VAL A 118 38.26 -31.86 -20.19
C VAL A 118 37.87 -31.24 -18.86
N VAL A 119 37.78 -29.92 -18.80
CA VAL A 119 37.26 -29.18 -17.66
C VAL A 119 35.73 -29.28 -17.66
N ASN A 120 35.15 -29.92 -16.64
CA ASN A 120 33.71 -30.26 -16.48
C ASN A 120 33.17 -31.27 -17.53
N PRO A 121 33.48 -32.58 -17.41
CA PRO A 121 33.10 -33.60 -18.38
C PRO A 121 31.60 -33.93 -18.34
N ILE A 122 30.78 -33.30 -19.20
CA ILE A 122 29.39 -33.70 -19.46
C ILE A 122 29.25 -34.10 -20.93
N PHE A 123 29.39 -35.39 -21.21
CA PHE A 123 29.38 -35.91 -22.58
C PHE A 123 28.01 -36.36 -23.09
N SER A 124 26.98 -36.47 -22.23
CA SER A 124 25.63 -36.90 -22.64
C SER A 124 24.58 -35.83 -22.35
N ARG A 125 23.73 -35.50 -23.33
CA ARG A 125 22.67 -34.48 -23.20
C ARG A 125 21.34 -34.90 -23.83
N THR A 126 20.29 -34.19 -23.43
CA THR A 126 18.91 -34.26 -23.95
C THR A 126 18.56 -32.96 -24.69
N PRO A 127 17.55 -32.96 -25.59
CA PRO A 127 17.04 -31.76 -26.25
C PRO A 127 16.54 -30.71 -25.24
N TYR A 128 16.65 -29.42 -25.60
CA TYR A 128 16.30 -28.30 -24.71
C TYR A 128 14.80 -28.05 -24.62
N SER A 129 14.03 -28.49 -25.62
CA SER A 129 12.58 -28.38 -25.65
C SER A 129 11.96 -29.67 -26.14
N SER A 130 10.73 -29.95 -25.71
CA SER A 130 10.00 -31.16 -26.04
C SER A 130 9.77 -31.31 -27.55
N ASP A 131 9.58 -30.20 -28.27
CA ASP A 131 9.37 -30.17 -29.72
C ASP A 131 10.66 -30.25 -30.55
N SER A 132 11.84 -30.14 -29.94
CA SER A 132 13.11 -30.13 -30.68
C SER A 132 13.49 -31.53 -31.16
N ARG A 133 14.08 -31.62 -32.36
CA ARG A 133 14.70 -32.85 -32.90
C ARG A 133 16.22 -32.92 -32.67
N TYR A 134 16.75 -31.98 -31.87
CA TYR A 134 18.19 -31.80 -31.70
C TYR A 134 18.56 -31.28 -30.30
N CYS A 135 19.79 -31.58 -29.90
CA CYS A 135 20.48 -30.96 -28.77
C CYS A 135 21.12 -29.63 -29.19
N ASN A 136 21.17 -28.70 -28.24
CA ASN A 136 21.75 -27.37 -28.41
C ASN A 136 23.27 -27.39 -28.66
N GLN A 137 23.80 -26.25 -29.15
CA GLN A 137 25.22 -26.04 -29.36
C GLN A 137 26.04 -26.31 -28.08
N ASN A 138 27.10 -27.10 -28.20
CA ASN A 138 27.90 -27.58 -27.06
C ASN A 138 29.28 -26.93 -27.05
N SER A 139 29.81 -26.60 -25.87
CA SER A 139 31.19 -26.13 -25.69
C SER A 139 31.94 -27.00 -24.66
N TYR A 140 33.14 -27.46 -24.98
CA TYR A 140 33.94 -28.26 -24.08
C TYR A 140 35.28 -27.56 -23.86
N ASN A 141 35.61 -27.25 -22.62
CA ASN A 141 36.89 -26.64 -22.28
C ASN A 141 37.92 -27.75 -22.11
N ILE A 142 38.96 -27.74 -22.94
CA ILE A 142 40.04 -28.73 -22.96
C ILE A 142 41.29 -28.02 -22.49
N GLN A 143 41.78 -28.38 -21.32
CA GLN A 143 43.03 -27.89 -20.78
C GLN A 143 44.17 -28.79 -21.26
N ILE A 144 45.25 -28.19 -21.74
CA ILE A 144 46.45 -28.90 -22.21
C ILE A 144 47.67 -28.36 -21.48
N GLU A 145 48.47 -29.24 -20.92
CA GLU A 145 49.79 -28.94 -20.37
C GLU A 145 50.87 -29.47 -21.32
N ALA A 146 51.73 -28.58 -21.81
CA ALA A 146 52.74 -28.83 -22.82
C ALA A 146 54.15 -28.83 -22.21
N LYS A 147 54.65 -30.03 -21.87
CA LYS A 147 55.93 -30.19 -21.17
C LYS A 147 57.11 -30.03 -22.12
N GLY A 148 57.71 -28.84 -22.11
CA GLY A 148 58.92 -28.54 -22.89
C GLY A 148 58.70 -28.33 -24.39
N VAL A 149 57.43 -28.29 -24.82
CA VAL A 149 57.02 -28.03 -26.20
C VAL A 149 55.95 -26.94 -26.22
N SER A 150 55.73 -26.31 -27.36
CA SER A 150 54.66 -25.32 -27.53
C SER A 150 53.71 -25.78 -28.63
N ILE A 151 52.41 -25.62 -28.42
CA ILE A 151 51.39 -25.96 -29.43
C ILE A 151 51.42 -24.90 -30.53
N THR A 152 51.64 -25.31 -31.77
CA THR A 152 51.67 -24.44 -32.96
C THR A 152 50.35 -24.43 -33.72
N SER A 153 49.57 -25.51 -33.66
CA SER A 153 48.23 -25.56 -34.24
C SER A 153 47.33 -26.56 -33.52
N ALA A 154 46.02 -26.33 -33.59
CA ALA A 154 45.00 -27.23 -33.05
C ALA A 154 43.86 -27.38 -34.06
N SER A 155 43.42 -28.61 -34.31
CA SER A 155 42.37 -28.91 -35.29
C SER A 155 41.44 -30.03 -34.82
N THR A 156 40.24 -30.07 -35.38
CA THR A 156 39.24 -31.15 -35.19
C THR A 156 38.88 -31.75 -36.54
N ASN A 157 38.75 -33.08 -36.63
CA ASN A 157 38.42 -33.77 -37.90
C ASN A 157 36.92 -33.69 -38.26
N ASN A 158 36.05 -33.36 -37.31
CA ASN A 158 34.61 -33.30 -37.50
C ASN A 158 34.18 -31.85 -37.74
N THR A 159 33.61 -31.57 -38.91
CA THR A 159 33.16 -30.23 -39.34
C THR A 159 32.01 -29.69 -38.49
N ASN A 160 31.30 -30.56 -37.76
CA ASN A 160 30.30 -30.13 -36.78
C ASN A 160 30.93 -29.55 -35.52
N PHE A 161 32.25 -29.40 -35.44
CA PHE A 161 32.93 -28.80 -34.28
C PHE A 161 34.03 -27.82 -34.72
N LYS A 162 34.29 -26.82 -33.88
CA LYS A 162 35.38 -25.85 -33.98
C LYS A 162 36.19 -25.86 -32.70
N LEU A 163 37.51 -25.86 -32.82
CA LEU A 163 38.42 -25.83 -31.69
C LEU A 163 39.11 -24.47 -31.62
N ASN A 164 38.77 -23.66 -30.61
CA ASN A 164 39.30 -22.30 -30.46
C ASN A 164 40.21 -22.22 -29.22
N GLN A 165 41.39 -21.62 -29.34
CA GLN A 165 42.22 -21.31 -28.17
C GLN A 165 41.60 -20.14 -27.39
N LYS A 166 41.36 -20.32 -26.09
CA LYS A 166 40.84 -19.29 -25.17
C LYS A 166 41.93 -18.64 -24.33
N PHE A 167 42.83 -19.44 -23.75
CA PHE A 167 43.90 -18.96 -22.88
C PHE A 167 45.21 -19.67 -23.20
N GLN A 168 46.32 -18.96 -22.95
CA GLN A 168 47.66 -19.53 -22.89
C GLN A 168 48.41 -18.86 -21.74
N THR A 169 49.06 -19.65 -20.89
CA THR A 169 49.91 -19.14 -19.81
C THR A 169 51.04 -20.13 -19.61
N ASN A 170 52.28 -19.72 -19.87
CA ASN A 170 53.46 -20.58 -19.86
C ASN A 170 53.27 -21.83 -20.74
N ASP A 171 53.32 -23.01 -20.15
CA ASP A 171 53.12 -24.33 -20.74
C ASP A 171 51.66 -24.80 -20.73
N LYS A 172 50.71 -24.00 -20.21
CA LYS A 172 49.29 -24.36 -20.14
C LYS A 172 48.46 -23.64 -21.21
N TYR A 173 47.63 -24.40 -21.89
CA TYR A 173 46.71 -23.94 -22.93
C TYR A 173 45.29 -24.33 -22.56
N LEU A 174 44.32 -23.48 -22.89
CA LEU A 174 42.90 -23.82 -22.82
C LEU A 174 42.28 -23.69 -24.20
N TYR A 175 41.74 -24.78 -24.72
CA TYR A 175 40.94 -24.80 -25.93
C TYR A 175 39.46 -24.95 -25.59
N ASN A 176 38.60 -24.40 -26.43
CA ASN A 176 37.16 -24.56 -26.36
C ASN A 176 36.69 -25.25 -27.64
N LEU A 177 36.20 -26.47 -27.51
CA LEU A 177 35.61 -27.26 -28.57
C LEU A 177 34.12 -26.95 -28.64
N ILE A 178 33.70 -26.20 -29.66
CA ILE A 178 32.32 -25.74 -29.85
C ILE A 178 31.68 -26.55 -30.98
N SER A 179 30.48 -27.10 -30.81
CA SER A 179 29.74 -27.68 -31.95
C SER A 179 29.20 -26.60 -32.88
N TYR A 180 29.15 -26.81 -34.18
CA TYR A 180 28.43 -25.95 -35.12
C TYR A 180 26.95 -26.38 -35.18
N GLY A 181 26.05 -25.44 -34.93
CA GLY A 181 24.61 -25.70 -34.96
C GLY A 181 24.16 -26.76 -33.96
N SER A 182 22.97 -27.30 -34.23
CA SER A 182 22.32 -28.28 -33.36
C SER A 182 22.66 -29.71 -33.75
N LEU A 183 23.02 -30.54 -32.77
CA LEU A 183 23.29 -31.97 -32.97
C LEU A 183 21.97 -32.75 -32.96
N GLU A 184 21.66 -33.48 -34.03
CA GLU A 184 20.54 -34.44 -34.04
C GLU A 184 20.74 -35.57 -33.01
N TYR A 185 19.72 -36.39 -32.79
CA TYR A 185 19.83 -37.53 -31.90
C TYR A 185 20.87 -38.54 -32.41
N GLY A 186 21.79 -38.96 -31.54
CA GLY A 186 22.85 -39.90 -31.90
C GLY A 186 24.10 -39.79 -31.05
N ILE A 187 25.11 -40.56 -31.45
CA ILE A 187 26.45 -40.57 -30.86
C ILE A 187 27.41 -39.92 -31.86
N TYR A 188 28.17 -38.94 -31.40
CA TYR A 188 29.15 -38.20 -32.20
C TYR A 188 30.56 -38.50 -31.70
N TYR A 189 31.45 -38.80 -32.63
CA TYR A 189 32.88 -39.01 -32.40
C TYR A 189 33.68 -37.97 -33.19
N GLN A 190 34.80 -37.53 -32.62
CA GLN A 190 35.74 -36.66 -33.31
C GLN A 190 37.17 -36.82 -32.75
N GLU A 191 38.15 -36.54 -33.59
CA GLU A 191 39.56 -36.52 -33.24
C GLU A 191 40.05 -35.09 -33.17
N LEU A 192 40.68 -34.74 -32.05
CA LEU A 192 41.31 -33.45 -31.80
C LEU A 192 42.81 -33.62 -31.95
N THR A 193 43.44 -32.91 -32.88
CA THR A 193 44.88 -32.99 -33.13
C THR A 193 45.55 -31.68 -32.74
N PHE A 194 46.57 -31.77 -31.89
CA PHE A 194 47.42 -30.66 -31.47
C PHE A 194 48.82 -30.88 -32.04
N THR A 195 49.28 -29.94 -32.87
CA THR A 195 50.63 -29.97 -33.44
C THR A 195 51.54 -29.14 -32.56
N THR A 196 52.69 -29.70 -32.19
CA THR A 196 53.72 -29.00 -31.41
C THR A 196 54.84 -28.46 -32.30
N ASN A 197 55.66 -27.56 -31.76
CA ASN A 197 56.79 -26.92 -32.47
C ASN A 197 57.89 -27.89 -32.95
N ASP A 198 57.90 -29.12 -32.46
CA ASP A 198 58.73 -30.23 -32.96
C ASP A 198 58.07 -30.98 -34.14
N ASN A 199 56.94 -30.49 -34.65
CA ASN A 199 56.10 -31.09 -35.69
C ASN A 199 55.50 -32.46 -35.32
N ASN A 200 55.39 -32.78 -34.04
CA ASN A 200 54.64 -33.95 -33.59
C ASN A 200 53.14 -33.63 -33.50
N ASN A 201 52.31 -34.56 -33.98
CA ASN A 201 50.86 -34.49 -33.85
C ASN A 201 50.41 -35.35 -32.67
N HIS A 202 49.70 -34.74 -31.73
CA HIS A 202 49.06 -35.42 -30.62
C HIS A 202 47.56 -35.44 -30.84
N THR A 203 46.99 -36.63 -30.99
CA THR A 203 45.58 -36.81 -31.33
C THR A 203 44.80 -37.43 -30.17
N TYR A 204 43.63 -36.88 -29.88
CA TYR A 204 42.70 -37.32 -28.85
C TYR A 204 41.34 -37.65 -29.46
N GLN A 205 40.73 -38.77 -29.07
CA GLN A 205 39.36 -39.10 -29.40
C GLN A 205 38.41 -38.47 -28.38
N PHE A 206 37.40 -37.75 -28.84
CA PHE A 206 36.30 -37.21 -28.04
C PHE A 206 34.98 -37.85 -28.50
N MET A 207 34.09 -38.18 -27.54
CA MET A 207 32.77 -38.75 -27.78
C MET A 207 31.69 -37.97 -27.02
N THR A 208 30.58 -37.63 -27.69
CA THR A 208 29.39 -37.01 -27.07
C THR A 208 28.09 -37.63 -27.58
N THR A 209 27.03 -37.61 -26.77
CA THR A 209 25.74 -38.24 -27.07
C THR A 209 24.56 -37.29 -26.89
N CYS A 210 23.65 -37.26 -27.88
CA CYS A 210 22.36 -36.58 -27.83
C CYS A 210 21.24 -37.64 -27.85
N SER A 211 20.46 -37.77 -26.77
CA SER A 211 19.41 -38.81 -26.61
C SER A 211 18.00 -38.25 -26.69
N ASP A 212 17.10 -38.92 -27.43
CA ASP A 212 15.66 -38.61 -27.46
C ASP A 212 14.96 -39.07 -26.17
N LEU A 213 13.79 -38.48 -25.86
CA LEU A 213 12.90 -38.97 -24.82
C LEU A 213 11.96 -40.05 -25.34
N ASN A 214 11.81 -41.12 -24.56
CA ASN A 214 10.76 -42.09 -24.78
C ASN A 214 9.45 -41.60 -24.17
N ILE A 215 8.45 -41.34 -25.01
CA ILE A 215 7.15 -40.81 -24.58
C ILE A 215 6.29 -41.89 -23.94
N ASP A 216 6.49 -43.16 -24.32
CA ASP A 216 5.75 -44.29 -23.75
C ASP A 216 6.08 -44.52 -22.26
N ASP A 217 7.21 -43.97 -21.77
CA ASP A 217 7.60 -44.02 -20.36
C ASP A 217 6.99 -42.86 -19.54
N LEU A 218 6.30 -41.91 -20.18
CA LEU A 218 5.70 -40.77 -19.51
C LEU A 218 4.36 -41.14 -18.89
N PHE A 219 4.17 -40.79 -17.63
CA PHE A 219 2.86 -40.81 -16.95
C PHE A 219 2.87 -39.82 -15.79
N VAL A 220 1.71 -39.25 -15.45
CA VAL A 220 1.59 -38.35 -14.30
C VAL A 220 1.70 -39.17 -13.01
N ILE A 221 2.68 -38.85 -12.16
CA ILE A 221 2.92 -39.53 -10.88
C ILE A 221 2.10 -38.88 -9.77
N SER A 222 2.05 -37.55 -9.73
CA SER A 222 1.39 -36.79 -8.67
C SER A 222 1.12 -35.34 -9.11
N GLU A 223 0.08 -34.75 -8.53
CA GLU A 223 -0.27 -33.34 -8.64
C GLU A 223 -0.53 -32.74 -7.24
N THR A 224 -0.25 -31.45 -7.05
CA THR A 224 -0.65 -30.72 -5.83
C THR A 224 -2.06 -30.14 -5.95
N LYS A 225 -2.66 -29.78 -4.82
CA LYS A 225 -3.80 -28.85 -4.82
C LYS A 225 -3.43 -27.57 -5.58
N PRO A 226 -4.22 -27.12 -6.58
CA PRO A 226 -4.01 -25.80 -7.15
C PRO A 226 -4.17 -24.67 -6.15
N PHE A 227 -3.49 -23.56 -6.43
CA PHE A 227 -3.67 -22.29 -5.75
C PHE A 227 -3.80 -21.17 -6.77
N HIS A 228 -4.47 -20.08 -6.37
CA HIS A 228 -4.63 -18.89 -7.18
C HIS A 228 -3.60 -17.83 -6.76
N MET A 229 -2.89 -17.25 -7.74
CA MET A 229 -1.97 -16.14 -7.54
C MET A 229 -1.88 -15.30 -8.82
N ALA A 230 -1.78 -13.98 -8.71
CA ALA A 230 -1.57 -13.08 -9.84
C ALA A 230 -2.52 -13.33 -11.03
N SER A 231 -3.82 -13.48 -10.78
CA SER A 231 -4.84 -13.76 -11.82
C SER A 231 -4.62 -15.06 -12.61
N SER A 232 -3.94 -16.06 -12.02
CA SER A 232 -3.71 -17.37 -12.61
C SER A 232 -3.78 -18.48 -11.55
N TYR A 233 -4.08 -19.69 -12.00
CA TYR A 233 -4.09 -20.88 -11.17
C TYR A 233 -2.82 -21.68 -11.42
N TYR A 234 -2.14 -22.07 -10.35
CA TYR A 234 -0.86 -22.77 -10.43
C TYR A 234 -1.01 -24.20 -9.92
N TYR A 235 -0.40 -25.13 -10.65
CA TYR A 235 -0.42 -26.56 -10.37
C TYR A 235 1.01 -27.09 -10.43
N TYR A 236 1.42 -27.89 -9.46
CA TYR A 236 2.66 -28.65 -9.54
C TYR A 236 2.39 -30.03 -10.12
N LEU A 237 3.17 -30.42 -11.12
CA LEU A 237 3.02 -31.67 -11.83
C LEU A 237 4.32 -32.47 -11.85
N LYS A 238 4.23 -33.75 -11.46
CA LYS A 238 5.31 -34.72 -11.58
C LYS A 238 5.02 -35.69 -12.72
N ILE A 239 5.93 -35.78 -13.68
CA ILE A 239 5.82 -36.67 -14.84
C ILE A 239 6.95 -37.71 -14.78
N SER A 240 6.62 -39.00 -14.81
CA SER A 240 7.65 -40.05 -14.94
C SER A 240 8.37 -39.97 -16.28
N GLY A 241 9.56 -40.58 -16.40
CA GLY A 241 10.29 -40.69 -17.67
C GLY A 241 11.12 -39.46 -18.09
N ILE A 242 10.90 -38.28 -17.49
CA ILE A 242 11.74 -37.10 -17.68
C ILE A 242 12.78 -37.06 -16.55
N LYS A 243 14.08 -37.07 -16.89
CA LYS A 243 15.14 -37.00 -15.87
C LYS A 243 15.11 -35.62 -15.18
N PRO A 244 15.05 -35.55 -13.84
CA PRO A 244 14.82 -34.30 -13.07
C PRO A 244 15.97 -33.27 -13.14
N HIS A 245 17.05 -33.54 -13.87
CA HIS A 245 18.24 -32.68 -13.90
C HIS A 245 18.44 -31.94 -15.23
N PHE A 246 17.55 -32.12 -16.20
CA PHE A 246 17.57 -31.38 -17.46
C PHE A 246 16.30 -30.54 -17.58
N PRO A 247 16.39 -29.20 -17.55
CA PRO A 247 15.24 -28.36 -17.84
C PRO A 247 14.91 -28.54 -19.33
N ILE A 248 13.79 -29.19 -19.61
CA ILE A 248 13.23 -29.28 -20.95
C ILE A 248 12.05 -28.34 -21.00
N GLU A 249 12.10 -27.35 -21.90
CA GLU A 249 10.97 -26.48 -22.19
C GLU A 249 9.87 -27.32 -22.85
N ILE A 250 8.76 -27.53 -22.15
CA ILE A 250 7.62 -28.29 -22.69
C ILE A 250 6.63 -27.35 -23.34
N TYR A 251 6.22 -27.68 -24.56
CA TYR A 251 5.14 -26.98 -25.26
C TYR A 251 3.81 -27.72 -25.12
N THR A 252 2.70 -26.98 -25.17
CA THR A 252 1.34 -27.52 -25.25
C THR A 252 0.81 -27.45 -26.69
N ASP A 253 -0.23 -28.23 -26.99
CA ASP A 253 -0.98 -28.13 -28.25
C ASP A 253 -1.92 -26.90 -28.28
N TYR A 254 -1.35 -25.70 -28.16
CA TYR A 254 -2.07 -24.42 -28.28
C TYR A 254 -3.43 -24.38 -27.55
N VAL A 255 -3.43 -24.70 -26.25
CA VAL A 255 -4.56 -24.37 -25.39
C VAL A 255 -4.33 -22.96 -24.84
N SER A 256 -5.19 -22.02 -25.27
CA SER A 256 -5.11 -20.63 -24.81
C SER A 256 -5.14 -20.57 -23.28
N GLY A 257 -4.16 -19.90 -22.67
CA GLY A 257 -4.07 -19.70 -21.22
C GLY A 257 -3.28 -20.75 -20.45
N VAL A 258 -2.74 -21.79 -21.10
CA VAL A 258 -1.89 -22.81 -20.45
C VAL A 258 -0.42 -22.55 -20.70
N ASN A 259 0.31 -22.18 -19.65
CA ASN A 259 1.76 -22.01 -19.66
C ASN A 259 2.41 -23.09 -18.80
N ILE A 260 3.46 -23.72 -19.30
CA ILE A 260 4.23 -24.73 -18.56
C ILE A 260 5.61 -24.17 -18.24
N LEU A 261 5.90 -24.10 -16.96
CA LEU A 261 7.15 -23.62 -16.40
C LEU A 261 7.91 -24.81 -15.79
N HIS A 262 9.24 -24.81 -15.84
CA HIS A 262 10.03 -25.82 -15.12
C HIS A 262 10.10 -25.47 -13.63
N SER A 263 9.83 -26.42 -12.74
CA SER A 263 9.83 -26.16 -11.29
C SER A 263 11.23 -26.07 -10.68
N GLY A 264 12.23 -26.72 -11.29
CA GLY A 264 13.54 -26.94 -10.67
C GLY A 264 13.54 -27.89 -9.46
N ASP A 265 12.39 -28.43 -9.07
CA ASP A 265 12.19 -29.32 -7.92
C ASP A 265 12.58 -30.78 -8.27
N PRO A 266 13.32 -31.51 -7.41
CA PRO A 266 13.54 -32.94 -7.61
C PRO A 266 12.27 -33.82 -7.48
N ILE A 267 11.18 -33.34 -6.87
CA ILE A 267 9.92 -34.08 -6.75
C ILE A 267 8.99 -33.78 -7.92
N TYR A 268 8.67 -32.52 -8.22
CA TYR A 268 7.84 -32.15 -9.37
C TYR A 268 8.71 -31.69 -10.52
N ASN A 269 8.32 -31.97 -11.77
CA ASN A 269 9.13 -31.52 -12.91
C ASN A 269 8.69 -30.15 -13.45
N TYR A 270 7.40 -29.82 -13.29
CA TYR A 270 6.75 -28.70 -13.96
C TYR A 270 5.75 -27.99 -13.04
N VAL A 271 5.62 -26.69 -13.28
CA VAL A 271 4.53 -25.84 -12.78
C VAL A 271 3.66 -25.46 -13.97
N ILE A 272 2.35 -25.70 -13.86
CA ILE A 272 1.39 -25.30 -14.87
C ILE A 272 0.72 -24.03 -14.36
N GLN A 273 0.86 -22.95 -15.11
CA GLN A 273 0.10 -21.72 -14.92
C GLN A 273 -1.08 -21.74 -15.89
N LEU A 274 -2.29 -21.64 -15.33
CA LEU A 274 -3.55 -21.60 -16.06
C LEU A 274 -4.21 -20.24 -15.87
N SER A 275 -4.39 -19.50 -16.95
CA SER A 275 -5.44 -18.47 -17.03
C SER A 275 -6.71 -19.18 -17.49
N LEU A 276 -7.60 -19.48 -16.55
CA LEU A 276 -8.85 -20.18 -16.89
C LEU A 276 -9.71 -19.28 -17.76
N GLY A 277 -9.88 -19.67 -19.02
CA GLY A 277 -11.03 -19.26 -19.82
C GLY A 277 -12.34 -19.69 -19.14
N ALA A 278 -13.49 -19.16 -19.58
CA ALA A 278 -14.77 -19.65 -19.07
C ALA A 278 -14.94 -21.17 -19.24
N LEU A 279 -14.89 -21.88 -18.11
CA LEU A 279 -15.34 -23.26 -17.98
C LEU A 279 -16.88 -23.27 -17.94
N GLN A 280 -17.52 -24.25 -18.58
CA GLN A 280 -18.98 -24.41 -18.47
C GLN A 280 -19.38 -24.91 -17.07
N ASN A 281 -18.50 -25.68 -16.43
CA ASN A 281 -18.68 -26.20 -15.09
C ASN A 281 -17.36 -26.02 -14.34
N LEU A 282 -17.41 -25.33 -13.20
CA LEU A 282 -16.23 -25.02 -12.40
C LEU A 282 -15.59 -26.25 -11.77
N SER A 283 -16.32 -27.35 -11.57
CA SER A 283 -15.80 -28.62 -11.04
C SER A 283 -15.13 -29.52 -12.08
N GLN A 284 -15.21 -29.17 -13.37
CA GLN A 284 -14.71 -30.01 -14.45
C GLN A 284 -13.18 -30.07 -14.49
N ASP A 285 -12.63 -31.27 -14.73
CA ASP A 285 -11.20 -31.46 -15.00
C ASP A 285 -10.74 -30.70 -16.26
N ILE A 286 -9.55 -30.12 -16.18
CA ILE A 286 -8.91 -29.36 -17.25
C ILE A 286 -8.03 -30.33 -18.06
N ASN A 287 -8.31 -30.43 -19.37
CA ASN A 287 -7.63 -31.34 -20.28
C ASN A 287 -6.80 -30.59 -21.32
N PHE A 288 -5.53 -30.97 -21.52
CA PHE A 288 -4.63 -30.41 -22.55
C PHE A 288 -3.55 -31.43 -22.93
N ASN A 289 -2.86 -31.25 -24.08
CA ASN A 289 -1.78 -32.16 -24.48
C ASN A 289 -0.41 -31.48 -24.40
N LEU A 290 0.59 -32.20 -23.89
CA LEU A 290 1.99 -31.85 -24.08
C LEU A 290 2.45 -32.28 -25.46
N LYS A 291 3.15 -31.39 -26.15
CA LYS A 291 3.65 -31.62 -27.49
C LYS A 291 5.12 -31.97 -27.45
N PHE A 292 5.47 -33.05 -28.16
CA PHE A 292 6.84 -33.52 -28.33
C PHE A 292 7.21 -33.63 -29.82
N SER A 293 8.50 -33.80 -30.06
CA SER A 293 9.07 -33.99 -31.40
C SER A 293 8.32 -35.06 -32.20
N ASN A 294 8.24 -34.86 -33.52
CA ASN A 294 7.44 -35.67 -34.45
C ASN A 294 5.91 -35.63 -34.20
N ASN A 295 5.37 -34.54 -33.65
CA ASN A 295 3.95 -34.36 -33.32
C ASN A 295 3.39 -35.42 -32.36
N ARG A 296 4.25 -36.01 -31.53
CA ARG A 296 3.82 -36.94 -30.48
C ARG A 296 3.15 -36.13 -29.37
N LEU A 297 1.99 -36.55 -28.90
CA LEU A 297 1.20 -35.86 -27.88
C LEU A 297 1.09 -36.71 -26.62
N PHE A 298 1.20 -36.07 -25.46
CA PHE A 298 0.98 -36.69 -24.15
C PHE A 298 -0.20 -35.98 -23.44
N PRO A 299 -1.36 -36.64 -23.28
CA PRO A 299 -2.54 -36.02 -22.69
C PRO A 299 -2.40 -35.84 -21.18
N ILE A 300 -2.83 -34.69 -20.67
CA ILE A 300 -2.90 -34.36 -19.24
C ILE A 300 -4.35 -33.98 -18.89
N SER A 301 -4.79 -34.47 -17.73
CA SER A 301 -6.06 -34.14 -17.08
C SER A 301 -5.76 -33.79 -15.62
N ILE A 302 -6.22 -32.62 -15.15
CA ILE A 302 -6.00 -32.13 -13.77
C ILE A 302 -7.31 -31.58 -13.21
N GLY A 303 -7.58 -31.77 -11.92
CA GLY A 303 -8.78 -31.24 -11.26
C GLY A 303 -8.78 -29.71 -11.20
N SER A 304 -9.94 -29.05 -11.25
CA SER A 304 -10.00 -27.58 -11.20
C SER A 304 -9.71 -27.01 -9.80
N TYR A 305 -9.38 -25.72 -9.70
CA TYR A 305 -9.28 -25.02 -8.41
C TYR A 305 -10.56 -25.13 -7.57
N PHE A 306 -11.73 -24.99 -8.21
CA PHE A 306 -13.02 -24.99 -7.53
C PHE A 306 -13.45 -26.38 -7.06
N SER A 307 -12.90 -27.45 -7.63
CA SER A 307 -13.15 -28.84 -7.20
C SER A 307 -12.69 -29.14 -5.76
N GLN A 308 -11.88 -28.26 -5.16
CA GLN A 308 -11.44 -28.40 -3.76
C GLN A 308 -12.47 -27.96 -2.73
N PHE A 309 -13.52 -27.25 -3.15
CA PHE A 309 -14.52 -26.67 -2.27
C PHE A 309 -15.86 -27.39 -2.46
N ASP A 310 -16.67 -27.42 -1.41
CA ASP A 310 -18.04 -27.88 -1.53
C ASP A 310 -18.88 -26.80 -2.24
N GLU A 311 -19.92 -27.20 -2.97
CA GLU A 311 -20.79 -26.26 -3.71
C GLU A 311 -21.37 -25.16 -2.81
N GLN A 312 -21.62 -25.46 -1.54
CA GLN A 312 -22.13 -24.53 -0.53
C GLN A 312 -21.13 -23.43 -0.13
N ASP A 313 -19.83 -23.60 -0.42
CA ASP A 313 -18.81 -22.60 -0.13
C ASP A 313 -18.66 -21.56 -1.25
N LEU A 314 -19.14 -21.91 -2.45
CA LEU A 314 -19.15 -21.05 -3.64
C LEU A 314 -20.29 -20.02 -3.54
N ALA A 315 -20.16 -18.91 -4.25
CA ALA A 315 -21.18 -17.88 -4.27
C ALA A 315 -22.46 -18.36 -5.00
N THR A 316 -23.62 -18.04 -4.41
CA THR A 316 -24.94 -18.33 -4.99
C THR A 316 -25.74 -17.05 -5.30
N SER A 317 -25.19 -15.88 -4.98
CA SER A 317 -25.87 -14.59 -5.19
C SER A 317 -24.85 -13.46 -5.32
N HIS A 318 -25.14 -12.51 -6.21
CA HIS A 318 -24.34 -11.32 -6.46
C HIS A 318 -25.21 -10.06 -6.45
N ILE A 319 -24.71 -8.99 -5.84
CA ILE A 319 -25.27 -7.64 -5.95
C ILE A 319 -24.19 -6.74 -6.56
N ASP A 320 -24.43 -6.29 -7.79
CA ASP A 320 -23.50 -5.44 -8.52
C ASP A 320 -23.90 -3.96 -8.41
N THR A 321 -22.94 -3.12 -8.03
CA THR A 321 -23.07 -1.66 -7.98
C THR A 321 -22.06 -1.04 -8.93
N PHE A 322 -22.52 -0.21 -9.87
CA PHE A 322 -21.67 0.43 -10.88
C PHE A 322 -21.27 1.84 -10.48
N TYR A 323 -20.10 2.27 -10.93
CA TYR A 323 -19.56 3.62 -10.74
C TYR A 323 -19.11 4.14 -12.12
N PRO A 324 -19.87 5.06 -12.74
CA PRO A 324 -21.08 5.69 -12.21
C PRO A 324 -22.32 4.76 -12.22
N PRO A 325 -23.32 4.98 -11.34
CA PRO A 325 -24.49 4.09 -11.21
C PRO A 325 -25.31 3.90 -12.49
N ASN A 326 -25.31 4.92 -13.36
CA ASN A 326 -26.07 4.94 -14.61
C ASN A 326 -25.26 4.46 -15.83
N ILE A 327 -24.07 3.86 -15.66
CA ILE A 327 -23.19 3.47 -16.77
C ILE A 327 -23.82 2.51 -17.79
N LEU A 328 -24.79 1.70 -17.33
CA LEU A 328 -25.53 0.76 -18.18
C LEU A 328 -26.72 1.40 -18.90
N SER A 329 -26.95 2.71 -18.72
CA SER A 329 -28.07 3.41 -19.35
C SER A 329 -27.84 3.53 -20.86
N PRO A 330 -28.80 3.14 -21.72
CA PRO A 330 -28.64 3.23 -23.17
C PRO A 330 -28.29 4.66 -23.63
N GLY A 331 -27.21 4.79 -24.41
CA GLY A 331 -26.78 6.08 -24.99
C GLY A 331 -25.91 6.96 -24.07
N LEU A 332 -25.56 6.49 -22.86
CA LEU A 332 -24.61 7.21 -22.01
C LEU A 332 -23.18 7.07 -22.56
N ASN A 333 -22.52 8.20 -22.83
CA ASN A 333 -21.10 8.24 -23.17
C ASN A 333 -20.32 8.65 -21.92
N PHE A 334 -19.44 7.77 -21.43
CA PHE A 334 -18.59 8.06 -20.29
C PHE A 334 -17.21 8.53 -20.77
N THR A 335 -16.78 9.72 -20.39
CA THR A 335 -15.39 10.16 -20.62
C THR A 335 -14.52 9.63 -19.50
N GLN A 336 -13.39 9.00 -19.84
CA GLN A 336 -12.41 8.53 -18.87
C GLN A 336 -12.04 9.61 -17.85
N PHE A 337 -11.83 9.20 -16.59
CA PHE A 337 -11.49 10.13 -15.51
C PHE A 337 -9.98 10.45 -15.46
N SER A 338 -9.15 9.57 -16.04
CA SER A 338 -7.74 9.75 -16.38
C SER A 338 -7.35 8.75 -17.47
N TYR A 339 -6.14 8.83 -18.02
CA TYR A 339 -5.67 7.84 -19.00
C TYR A 339 -5.75 6.42 -18.43
N PHE A 340 -6.48 5.53 -19.12
CA PHE A 340 -6.85 4.17 -18.68
C PHE A 340 -7.79 4.06 -17.47
N CYS A 341 -8.35 5.16 -16.95
CA CYS A 341 -9.34 5.12 -15.87
C CYS A 341 -10.78 5.16 -16.42
N GLY A 342 -11.30 3.98 -16.75
CA GLY A 342 -12.71 3.74 -17.08
C GLY A 342 -13.62 3.51 -15.86
N PRO A 343 -14.92 3.26 -16.10
CA PRO A 343 -15.89 2.90 -15.08
C PRO A 343 -15.50 1.63 -14.33
N VAL A 344 -15.99 1.50 -13.09
CA VAL A 344 -15.79 0.31 -12.26
C VAL A 344 -17.13 -0.23 -11.76
N PHE A 345 -17.12 -1.46 -11.28
CA PHE A 345 -18.23 -2.06 -10.56
C PHE A 345 -17.73 -2.75 -9.31
N GLN A 346 -18.57 -2.79 -8.29
CA GLN A 346 -18.36 -3.59 -7.09
C GLN A 346 -19.41 -4.69 -7.02
N SER A 347 -19.00 -5.91 -6.68
CA SER A 347 -19.88 -7.06 -6.52
C SER A 347 -19.84 -7.54 -5.09
N ILE A 348 -20.98 -7.52 -4.40
CA ILE A 348 -21.12 -8.10 -3.06
C ILE A 348 -21.57 -9.55 -3.22
N LEU A 349 -20.76 -10.48 -2.71
CA LEU A 349 -20.94 -11.92 -2.80
C LEU A 349 -21.05 -12.55 -1.40
N ASN A 350 -22.03 -13.42 -1.22
CA ASN A 350 -22.07 -14.35 -0.09
C ASN A 350 -21.23 -15.58 -0.45
N THR A 351 -19.93 -15.54 -0.15
CA THR A 351 -18.97 -16.60 -0.46
C THR A 351 -18.13 -16.96 0.76
N ASN A 352 -17.82 -18.25 0.91
CA ASN A 352 -16.92 -18.76 1.96
C ASN A 352 -15.50 -18.97 1.46
N ILE A 353 -15.21 -18.66 0.19
CA ILE A 353 -13.89 -18.72 -0.43
C ILE A 353 -13.39 -17.32 -0.77
N MET A 354 -12.09 -17.08 -0.63
CA MET A 354 -11.51 -15.75 -0.89
C MET A 354 -11.44 -15.39 -2.39
N ARG A 355 -11.41 -16.40 -3.25
CA ARG A 355 -11.22 -16.26 -4.71
C ARG A 355 -12.34 -16.96 -5.48
N PRO A 356 -13.58 -16.43 -5.43
CA PRO A 356 -14.67 -16.92 -6.26
C PRO A 356 -14.39 -16.70 -7.75
N TYR A 357 -14.99 -17.52 -8.62
CA TYR A 357 -14.89 -17.36 -10.06
C TYR A 357 -15.73 -16.18 -10.53
N GLN A 358 -15.07 -15.03 -10.67
CA GLN A 358 -15.68 -13.82 -11.22
C GLN A 358 -14.72 -13.12 -12.18
N LEU A 359 -15.13 -12.96 -13.43
CA LEU A 359 -14.34 -12.27 -14.44
C LEU A 359 -15.18 -11.46 -15.44
N ILE A 360 -14.53 -10.49 -16.05
CA ILE A 360 -15.05 -9.76 -17.21
C ILE A 360 -14.29 -10.20 -18.46
N ARG A 361 -15.03 -10.71 -19.45
CA ARG A 361 -14.52 -11.02 -20.78
C ARG A 361 -14.73 -9.82 -21.69
N THR A 362 -13.66 -9.45 -22.38
CA THR A 362 -13.63 -8.30 -23.28
C THR A 362 -12.92 -8.68 -24.59
N ASN A 363 -12.96 -7.79 -25.59
CA ASN A 363 -12.16 -7.98 -26.82
C ASN A 363 -10.65 -8.02 -26.57
N SER A 364 -10.15 -7.47 -25.46
CA SER A 364 -8.73 -7.49 -25.08
C SER A 364 -8.35 -8.67 -24.19
N GLY A 365 -9.29 -9.55 -23.86
CA GLY A 365 -9.09 -10.74 -23.03
C GLY A 365 -9.98 -10.79 -21.80
N GLU A 366 -9.72 -11.76 -20.92
CA GLU A 366 -10.45 -11.99 -19.67
C GLU A 366 -9.69 -11.39 -18.48
N LYS A 367 -10.43 -10.81 -17.53
CA LYS A 367 -9.88 -10.15 -16.33
C LYS A 367 -10.69 -10.53 -15.10
N TYR A 368 -10.04 -11.08 -14.09
CA TYR A 368 -10.68 -11.41 -12.81
C TYR A 368 -10.95 -10.16 -11.99
N THR A 369 -12.00 -10.19 -11.17
CA THR A 369 -12.23 -9.16 -10.16
C THR A 369 -11.28 -9.33 -8.98
N LEU A 370 -11.03 -8.24 -8.25
CA LEU A 370 -10.11 -8.22 -7.12
C LEU A 370 -10.91 -8.16 -5.81
N PRO A 371 -10.52 -8.93 -4.77
CA PRO A 371 -11.08 -8.76 -3.42
C PRO A 371 -10.82 -7.33 -2.94
N LEU A 372 -11.87 -6.60 -2.59
CA LEU A 372 -11.80 -5.21 -2.15
C LEU A 372 -11.90 -5.11 -0.62
N LYS A 373 -12.99 -5.59 -0.04
CA LYS A 373 -13.20 -5.55 1.42
C LYS A 373 -14.30 -6.51 1.89
N GLY A 374 -14.35 -6.79 3.19
CA GLY A 374 -15.43 -7.57 3.83
C GLY A 374 -14.93 -8.82 4.55
N LYS A 375 -15.86 -9.71 4.91
CA LYS A 375 -15.57 -10.91 5.72
C LYS A 375 -16.09 -12.17 5.06
N LYS A 376 -15.66 -13.33 5.56
CA LYS A 376 -16.20 -14.63 5.13
C LYS A 376 -17.74 -14.63 5.18
N GLY A 377 -18.39 -15.02 4.09
CA GLY A 377 -19.84 -14.96 3.89
C GLY A 377 -20.40 -13.60 3.45
N ASN A 378 -19.58 -12.55 3.34
CA ASN A 378 -19.98 -11.26 2.80
C ASN A 378 -18.77 -10.45 2.32
N MET A 379 -18.39 -10.67 1.06
CA MET A 379 -17.20 -10.10 0.43
C MET A 379 -17.56 -9.16 -0.71
N THR A 380 -16.92 -8.01 -0.75
CA THR A 380 -16.99 -7.07 -1.87
C THR A 380 -15.78 -7.26 -2.77
N PHE A 381 -16.04 -7.45 -4.05
CA PHE A 381 -15.04 -7.50 -5.12
C PHE A 381 -15.17 -6.28 -6.00
N ILE A 382 -14.12 -5.94 -6.74
CA ILE A 382 -14.10 -4.80 -7.66
C ILE A 382 -13.53 -5.20 -9.02
N GLY A 383 -14.12 -4.67 -10.07
CA GLY A 383 -13.66 -4.84 -11.45
C GLY A 383 -13.83 -3.55 -12.25
N PHE A 384 -13.17 -3.49 -13.41
CA PHE A 384 -13.28 -2.36 -14.33
C PHE A 384 -14.01 -2.76 -15.61
N VAL A 385 -14.69 -1.80 -16.22
CA VAL A 385 -15.42 -1.98 -17.48
C VAL A 385 -14.63 -1.34 -18.62
N VAL A 386 -14.51 -2.06 -19.74
CA VAL A 386 -13.84 -1.54 -20.94
C VAL A 386 -14.84 -1.08 -21.99
N ASN A 387 -14.36 -0.33 -22.98
CA ASN A 387 -15.18 0.20 -24.06
C ASN A 387 -15.73 -0.93 -24.95
N GLY A 388 -17.00 -0.82 -25.33
CA GLY A 388 -17.71 -1.79 -26.16
C GLY A 388 -18.39 -2.91 -25.38
N ASN A 389 -18.56 -4.06 -26.02
CA ASN A 389 -19.24 -5.22 -25.44
C ASN A 389 -18.32 -5.96 -24.48
N SER A 390 -18.81 -6.19 -23.27
CA SER A 390 -18.16 -7.01 -22.25
C SER A 390 -19.14 -8.08 -21.73
N THR A 391 -18.64 -9.26 -21.41
CA THR A 391 -19.44 -10.32 -20.79
C THR A 391 -18.94 -10.55 -19.36
N PHE A 392 -19.80 -10.30 -18.39
CA PHE A 392 -19.59 -10.59 -16.98
C PHE A 392 -19.89 -12.06 -16.78
N ILE A 393 -18.97 -12.75 -16.12
CA ILE A 393 -19.06 -14.18 -15.84
C ILE A 393 -18.91 -14.32 -14.33
N ASN A 394 -20.01 -14.71 -13.68
CA ASN A 394 -20.11 -14.90 -12.25
C ASN A 394 -20.37 -16.38 -11.95
N GLU A 395 -19.80 -16.92 -10.88
CA GLU A 395 -20.20 -18.24 -10.36
C GLU A 395 -21.62 -18.23 -9.79
N ASP A 396 -22.29 -19.38 -9.89
CA ASP A 396 -23.55 -19.72 -9.24
C ASP A 396 -23.50 -21.19 -8.85
N GLY A 397 -22.95 -21.46 -7.66
CA GLY A 397 -22.46 -22.79 -7.31
C GLY A 397 -21.38 -23.25 -8.29
N PHE A 398 -21.44 -24.50 -8.75
CA PHE A 398 -20.50 -25.01 -9.77
C PHE A 398 -20.82 -24.55 -11.20
N SER A 399 -21.94 -23.86 -11.41
CA SER A 399 -22.32 -23.32 -12.72
C SER A 399 -21.80 -21.89 -12.88
N ILE A 400 -21.81 -21.40 -14.13
CA ILE A 400 -21.48 -20.00 -14.43
C ILE A 400 -22.68 -19.28 -15.03
N ASN A 401 -22.90 -18.05 -14.58
CA ASN A 401 -23.89 -17.13 -15.13
C ASN A 401 -23.19 -16.03 -15.94
N ASN A 402 -23.66 -15.83 -17.16
CA ASN A 402 -23.11 -14.83 -18.07
C ASN A 402 -24.11 -13.68 -18.26
N SER A 403 -23.67 -12.44 -18.07
CA SER A 403 -24.43 -11.24 -18.42
C SER A 403 -23.61 -10.37 -19.36
N SER A 404 -24.20 -9.96 -20.48
CA SER A 404 -23.52 -9.09 -21.43
C SER A 404 -23.92 -7.63 -21.20
N ILE A 405 -22.92 -6.76 -21.15
CA ILE A 405 -23.11 -5.31 -21.10
C ILE A 405 -22.40 -4.65 -22.29
N SER A 406 -22.84 -3.47 -22.64
CA SER A 406 -22.18 -2.61 -23.63
C SER A 406 -22.07 -1.22 -23.05
N VAL A 407 -20.86 -0.67 -23.02
CA VAL A 407 -20.60 0.68 -22.52
C VAL A 407 -19.85 1.46 -23.58
N ASN A 408 -20.21 2.73 -23.77
CA ASN A 408 -19.46 3.64 -24.63
C ASN A 408 -18.53 4.52 -23.78
N ILE A 409 -17.23 4.28 -23.91
CA ILE A 409 -16.18 5.03 -23.20
C ILE A 409 -15.44 5.90 -24.21
N GLN A 410 -15.40 7.20 -23.93
CA GLN A 410 -14.51 8.14 -24.61
C GLN A 410 -13.17 8.18 -23.88
N ASP A 411 -12.13 7.71 -24.56
CA ASP A 411 -10.77 7.70 -24.00
C ASP A 411 -10.21 9.11 -23.85
N ILE A 412 -9.43 9.33 -22.77
CA ILE A 412 -8.53 10.46 -22.72
C ILE A 412 -7.38 10.16 -23.67
N ILE A 413 -7.19 11.02 -24.67
CA ILE A 413 -6.10 10.85 -25.63
C ILE A 413 -4.80 11.20 -24.92
N LEU A 414 -3.84 10.28 -24.93
CA LEU A 414 -2.50 10.56 -24.47
C LEU A 414 -1.87 11.67 -25.34
N PRO A 415 -1.30 12.72 -24.75
CA PRO A 415 -0.65 13.79 -25.49
C PRO A 415 0.48 13.21 -26.35
N LYS A 416 0.46 13.54 -27.64
CA LYS A 416 1.53 13.17 -28.56
C LYS A 416 2.54 14.30 -28.64
N ILE A 417 3.79 13.93 -28.86
CA ILE A 417 4.84 14.92 -29.09
C ILE A 417 5.20 14.96 -30.58
N TYR A 418 5.22 16.17 -31.16
CA TYR A 418 5.76 16.45 -32.50
C TYR A 418 6.74 17.62 -32.43
N SER A 419 7.84 17.53 -33.16
CA SER A 419 8.81 18.62 -33.32
C SER A 419 8.87 19.12 -34.76
N THR A 420 9.03 20.43 -34.94
CA THR A 420 9.28 21.06 -36.24
C THR A 420 10.75 21.15 -36.59
N THR A 421 11.64 21.26 -35.60
CA THR A 421 13.07 21.49 -35.77
C THR A 421 13.85 20.91 -34.60
N ASN A 422 14.84 20.09 -34.92
CA ASN A 422 15.81 19.55 -33.96
C ASN A 422 17.18 20.08 -34.35
N SER A 423 17.86 20.78 -33.44
CA SER A 423 19.27 21.11 -33.60
C SER A 423 20.09 20.43 -32.50
N CYS A 424 21.13 19.70 -32.92
CA CYS A 424 22.20 19.26 -32.04
C CYS A 424 23.40 20.15 -32.35
N GLU A 425 23.72 21.07 -31.45
CA GLU A 425 24.94 21.85 -31.56
C GLU A 425 26.02 21.16 -30.73
N THR A 426 27.10 20.79 -31.40
CA THR A 426 28.32 20.36 -30.71
C THR A 426 29.05 21.63 -30.26
N LEU A 427 29.00 21.94 -28.97
CA LEU A 427 29.73 23.05 -28.40
C LEU A 427 30.94 22.48 -27.66
N TYR A 428 32.14 22.75 -28.18
CA TYR A 428 33.36 22.45 -27.42
C TYR A 428 33.49 23.45 -26.27
N ILE A 429 32.84 23.13 -25.16
CA ILE A 429 32.94 23.85 -23.90
C ILE A 429 34.27 23.48 -23.23
N ASN A 430 35.40 24.09 -23.61
CA ASN A 430 36.69 23.79 -22.96
C ASN A 430 36.60 24.04 -21.42
N PRO A 431 36.95 23.07 -20.55
CA PRO A 431 37.64 21.80 -20.84
C PRO A 431 36.79 20.54 -20.99
N ILE A 432 35.45 20.60 -20.83
CA ILE A 432 34.59 19.41 -20.91
C ILE A 432 33.79 19.44 -22.21
N PRO A 433 33.95 18.46 -23.11
CA PRO A 433 33.12 18.41 -24.31
C PRO A 433 31.65 18.17 -23.93
N VAL A 434 30.76 19.08 -24.32
CA VAL A 434 29.33 19.05 -23.98
C VAL A 434 28.51 19.21 -25.25
N TYR A 435 27.48 18.39 -25.43
CA TYR A 435 26.44 18.62 -26.44
C TYR A 435 25.31 19.43 -25.85
N SER A 436 24.76 20.36 -26.63
CA SER A 436 23.46 20.94 -26.32
C SER A 436 22.45 20.51 -27.37
N VAL A 437 21.39 19.86 -26.92
CA VAL A 437 20.27 19.44 -27.77
C VAL A 437 19.15 20.44 -27.53
N THR A 438 18.69 21.09 -28.61
CA THR A 438 17.55 22.01 -28.58
C THR A 438 16.41 21.44 -29.43
N ILE A 439 15.22 21.37 -28.84
CA ILE A 439 14.03 20.80 -29.46
C ILE A 439 12.90 21.81 -29.33
N ASN A 440 12.38 22.29 -30.45
CA ASN A 440 11.17 23.11 -30.47
C ASN A 440 9.96 22.20 -30.59
N VAL A 441 9.08 22.22 -29.59
CA VAL A 441 7.89 21.39 -29.55
C VAL A 441 6.68 22.22 -29.97
N THR A 442 5.89 21.72 -30.91
CA THR A 442 4.70 22.42 -31.42
C THR A 442 3.39 21.99 -30.80
N GLU A 443 3.37 20.81 -30.18
CA GLU A 443 2.20 20.32 -29.47
C GLU A 443 2.16 20.87 -28.05
N PRO A 444 0.98 21.29 -27.55
CA PRO A 444 0.84 21.77 -26.20
C PRO A 444 1.29 20.72 -25.17
N TYR A 445 2.03 21.16 -24.16
CA TYR A 445 2.35 20.34 -23.01
C TYR A 445 1.10 20.16 -22.14
N GLN A 446 0.74 18.91 -21.91
CA GLN A 446 -0.45 18.54 -21.15
C GLN A 446 -0.05 17.72 -19.93
N PHE A 447 0.89 18.17 -19.10
CA PHE A 447 1.24 17.53 -17.80
C PHE A 447 1.78 16.08 -17.85
N THR A 448 2.23 15.61 -19.01
CA THR A 448 2.84 14.28 -19.16
C THR A 448 4.27 14.22 -18.63
N ASP A 449 4.71 13.05 -18.17
CA ASP A 449 6.12 12.86 -17.86
C ASP A 449 6.93 12.70 -19.17
N PHE A 450 7.99 13.48 -19.32
CA PHE A 450 8.98 13.28 -20.38
C PHE A 450 10.09 12.36 -19.93
N THR A 451 10.70 11.68 -20.89
CA THR A 451 11.88 10.85 -20.73
C THR A 451 12.96 11.37 -21.67
N TYR A 452 14.15 11.60 -21.11
CA TYR A 452 15.37 11.77 -21.88
C TYR A 452 16.17 10.48 -21.79
N GLY A 453 16.19 9.73 -22.89
CA GLY A 453 17.00 8.52 -23.01
C GLY A 453 18.40 8.86 -23.51
N TYR A 454 19.40 8.43 -22.75
CA TYR A 454 20.78 8.36 -23.23
C TYR A 454 21.33 7.04 -22.69
N PHE A 455 21.74 6.15 -23.59
CA PHE A 455 22.15 4.79 -23.22
C PHE A 455 21.04 4.05 -22.46
N SER A 456 21.31 3.55 -21.25
CA SER A 456 20.38 2.80 -20.39
C SER A 456 19.71 3.65 -19.29
N SER A 457 19.90 4.97 -19.34
CA SER A 457 19.44 5.93 -18.32
C SER A 457 18.36 6.86 -18.85
N GLU A 458 17.32 7.04 -18.03
CA GLU A 458 16.20 7.95 -18.30
C GLU A 458 16.18 9.07 -17.25
N ILE A 459 16.12 10.33 -17.71
CA ILE A 459 15.88 11.49 -16.85
C ILE A 459 14.45 11.98 -17.08
N ARG A 460 13.72 12.40 -16.03
CA ARG A 460 12.27 12.65 -16.11
C ARG A 460 11.77 13.95 -15.50
N GLY A 461 10.68 14.43 -16.08
CA GLY A 461 9.73 15.35 -15.44
C GLY A 461 9.97 16.84 -15.68
N TRP A 462 8.88 17.61 -15.53
CA TRP A 462 8.93 19.06 -15.40
C TRP A 462 9.64 19.46 -14.09
N PRO A 463 10.50 20.50 -14.07
CA PRO A 463 10.87 21.41 -15.17
C PRO A 463 12.14 21.04 -15.97
N TYR A 464 12.73 19.85 -15.83
CA TYR A 464 14.03 19.55 -16.45
C TYR A 464 14.03 19.72 -17.98
N GLY A 465 14.93 20.57 -18.46
CA GLY A 465 15.10 20.88 -19.89
C GLY A 465 14.12 21.90 -20.46
N PHE A 466 13.08 22.33 -19.74
CA PHE A 466 12.15 23.38 -20.19
C PHE A 466 12.85 24.75 -20.23
N TYR A 467 13.36 25.11 -21.39
CA TYR A 467 14.29 26.21 -21.58
C TYR A 467 13.61 27.57 -21.70
N SER A 468 12.49 27.63 -22.43
CA SER A 468 11.70 28.84 -22.61
C SER A 468 10.31 28.52 -23.16
N GLY A 469 9.32 29.36 -22.82
CA GLY A 469 8.01 29.33 -23.43
C GLY A 469 6.89 29.17 -22.42
N ASN A 470 5.79 28.54 -22.84
CA ASN A 470 4.66 28.16 -22.00
C ASN A 470 4.09 26.83 -22.49
N ASN A 471 3.08 26.29 -21.81
CA ASN A 471 2.50 24.99 -22.16
C ASN A 471 1.89 24.94 -23.57
N ASN A 472 1.61 26.05 -24.24
CA ASN A 472 1.14 26.02 -25.63
C ASN A 472 2.31 25.95 -26.63
N TYR A 473 3.43 26.61 -26.33
CA TYR A 473 4.61 26.67 -27.19
C TYR A 473 5.87 26.73 -26.33
N TYR A 474 6.71 25.70 -26.42
CA TYR A 474 7.89 25.57 -25.59
C TYR A 474 9.08 24.97 -26.32
N THR A 475 10.25 25.37 -25.84
CA THR A 475 11.54 24.88 -26.29
C THR A 475 12.16 24.08 -25.15
N HIS A 476 12.60 22.87 -25.47
CA HIS A 476 13.51 22.11 -24.63
C HIS A 476 14.96 22.41 -25.01
N LYS A 477 15.83 22.62 -24.03
CA LYS A 477 17.28 22.67 -24.21
C LYS A 477 17.96 21.98 -23.04
N VAL A 478 18.73 20.95 -23.33
CA VAL A 478 19.51 20.18 -22.34
C VAL A 478 20.97 20.09 -22.77
N SER A 479 21.87 20.07 -21.78
CA SER A 479 23.30 19.87 -21.99
C SER A 479 23.71 18.48 -21.49
N LEU A 480 24.50 17.76 -22.28
CA LEU A 480 24.99 16.42 -21.99
C LEU A 480 26.51 16.38 -22.13
N VAL A 481 27.22 15.68 -21.26
CA VAL A 481 28.67 15.46 -21.47
C VAL A 481 28.86 14.50 -22.64
N GLN A 482 29.76 14.82 -23.57
CA GLN A 482 30.09 13.94 -24.70
C GLN A 482 30.77 12.66 -24.20
N LEU A 483 30.23 11.50 -24.57
CA LEU A 483 30.87 10.22 -24.31
C LEU A 483 32.19 10.05 -25.06
N LEU A 484 33.12 9.38 -24.39
CA LEU A 484 34.30 8.77 -24.97
C LEU A 484 33.91 7.31 -25.27
N GLU A 485 33.30 7.00 -26.43
CA GLU A 485 32.90 5.62 -26.78
C GLU A 485 33.25 5.25 -28.24
N TYR A 486 33.38 3.94 -28.51
CA TYR A 486 33.70 3.35 -29.82
C TYR A 486 32.50 3.28 -30.79
N SER A 487 31.28 3.31 -30.27
CA SER A 487 30.05 3.16 -31.06
C SER A 487 29.97 4.25 -32.15
N LYS A 488 29.90 3.90 -33.44
CA LYS A 488 29.94 4.92 -34.53
C LYS A 488 28.73 5.86 -34.54
N SER A 489 27.64 5.52 -33.85
CA SER A 489 26.44 6.34 -33.75
C SER A 489 25.69 5.98 -32.48
N ASP A 490 25.60 6.93 -31.56
CA ASP A 490 24.67 6.85 -30.44
C ASP A 490 23.48 7.76 -30.69
N TYR A 491 22.38 7.43 -30.03
CA TYR A 491 21.11 8.12 -30.14
C TYR A 491 20.77 8.73 -28.79
N TYR A 492 20.46 10.02 -28.81
CA TYR A 492 19.81 10.68 -27.69
C TYR A 492 18.33 10.64 -27.97
N SER A 493 17.54 10.05 -27.07
CA SER A 493 16.11 10.02 -27.22
C SER A 493 15.40 11.01 -26.30
N PHE A 494 14.33 11.59 -26.83
CA PHE A 494 13.45 12.48 -26.12
C PHE A 494 12.02 12.09 -26.47
N GLY A 495 11.23 11.75 -25.48
CA GLY A 495 9.88 11.27 -25.71
C GLY A 495 8.98 11.36 -24.50
N ILE A 496 7.70 11.10 -24.75
CA ILE A 496 6.68 10.88 -23.74
C ILE A 496 6.39 9.38 -23.76
N THR A 497 6.33 8.74 -22.58
CA THR A 497 5.96 7.31 -22.50
C THR A 497 4.60 7.10 -23.17
N ASP A 498 4.51 6.14 -24.09
CA ASP A 498 3.34 5.83 -24.93
C ASP A 498 2.89 6.97 -25.89
N GLY A 499 3.44 8.18 -25.78
CA GLY A 499 3.06 9.39 -26.54
C GLY A 499 3.94 9.69 -27.76
N GLY A 500 5.04 8.95 -27.93
CA GLY A 500 5.99 9.11 -29.03
C GLY A 500 7.40 9.48 -28.56
N GLU A 501 8.39 9.10 -29.35
CA GLU A 501 9.81 9.29 -29.06
C GLU A 501 10.53 9.82 -30.31
N PHE A 502 11.41 10.79 -30.11
CA PHE A 502 12.36 11.28 -31.09
C PHE A 502 13.75 10.81 -30.73
N SER A 503 14.59 10.60 -31.73
CA SER A 503 16.00 10.32 -31.52
C SER A 503 16.86 11.28 -32.34
N VAL A 504 17.88 11.84 -31.70
CA VAL A 504 18.89 12.69 -32.32
C VAL A 504 20.18 11.89 -32.37
N GLN A 505 20.73 11.70 -33.57
CA GLN A 505 22.04 11.06 -33.73
C GLN A 505 23.17 12.03 -33.43
N PHE A 506 24.21 11.55 -32.76
CA PHE A 506 25.47 12.26 -32.58
C PHE A 506 26.66 11.32 -32.83
N SER A 507 27.80 11.89 -33.21
CA SER A 507 29.04 11.14 -33.41
C SER A 507 29.92 11.25 -32.15
N PRO A 508 30.27 10.15 -31.46
CA PRO A 508 31.17 10.23 -30.32
C PRO A 508 32.59 10.63 -30.75
N LEU A 509 33.40 11.02 -29.77
CA LEU A 509 34.80 11.35 -30.02
C LEU A 509 35.55 10.07 -30.44
N THR A 510 36.16 10.06 -31.62
CA THR A 510 37.02 8.95 -32.03
C THR A 510 38.32 9.01 -31.23
N LEU A 511 38.59 7.98 -30.42
CA LEU A 511 39.85 7.83 -29.69
C LEU A 511 40.57 6.56 -30.15
N ASP A 512 41.88 6.69 -30.41
CA ASP A 512 42.80 5.56 -30.62
C ASP A 512 43.04 4.86 -29.26
N GLN A 513 42.19 3.90 -28.90
CA GLN A 513 42.29 3.16 -27.64
C GLN A 513 42.27 1.64 -27.87
N SER A 514 42.76 0.89 -26.88
CA SER A 514 42.89 -0.57 -26.90
C SER A 514 41.53 -1.26 -26.80
N ASN A 515 41.24 -2.19 -27.72
CA ASN A 515 40.03 -3.04 -27.73
C ASN A 515 40.04 -4.15 -26.66
N SER A 516 40.57 -3.88 -25.46
CA SER A 516 40.71 -4.87 -24.39
C SER A 516 39.58 -4.74 -23.36
N PRO A 517 38.63 -5.69 -23.28
CA PRO A 517 37.60 -5.67 -22.26
C PRO A 517 38.18 -5.90 -20.85
N PRO A 518 37.44 -5.56 -19.78
CA PRO A 518 37.88 -5.80 -18.41
C PRO A 518 38.15 -7.27 -18.08
N LYS A 519 39.15 -7.52 -17.24
CA LYS A 519 39.56 -8.87 -16.83
C LYS A 519 39.33 -9.07 -15.33
N LEU A 520 38.66 -10.16 -14.98
CA LEU A 520 38.54 -10.60 -13.59
C LEU A 520 39.82 -11.37 -13.20
N LEU A 521 40.53 -10.92 -12.18
CA LEU A 521 41.75 -11.57 -11.69
C LEU A 521 41.46 -12.59 -10.60
N SER A 522 40.58 -12.23 -9.66
CA SER A 522 40.14 -13.11 -8.57
C SER A 522 38.77 -12.67 -8.05
N TYR A 523 38.06 -13.61 -7.43
CA TYR A 523 36.80 -13.34 -6.75
C TYR A 523 36.73 -14.09 -5.42
N GLN A 524 35.94 -13.57 -4.48
CA GLN A 524 35.68 -14.23 -3.20
C GLN A 524 34.29 -13.87 -2.68
N PHE A 525 33.52 -14.86 -2.25
CA PHE A 525 32.30 -14.65 -1.49
C PHE A 525 32.60 -14.74 0.02
N THR A 526 32.12 -13.76 0.79
CA THR A 526 32.16 -13.78 2.25
C THR A 526 30.75 -13.63 2.79
N ARG A 527 30.25 -14.63 3.51
CA ARG A 527 28.96 -14.54 4.19
C ARG A 527 29.03 -13.52 5.32
N VAL A 528 28.05 -12.63 5.38
CA VAL A 528 27.94 -11.60 6.44
C VAL A 528 26.72 -11.87 7.33
N SER A 529 25.58 -12.21 6.73
CA SER A 529 24.35 -12.55 7.45
C SER A 529 23.65 -13.76 6.83
N SER A 530 22.43 -14.07 7.28
CA SER A 530 21.65 -15.21 6.79
C SER A 530 21.27 -15.08 5.32
N GLN A 531 21.13 -13.86 4.78
CA GLN A 531 20.74 -13.64 3.39
C GLN A 531 21.76 -12.84 2.57
N LYS A 532 22.77 -12.22 3.21
CA LYS A 532 23.71 -11.33 2.52
C LYS A 532 25.15 -11.81 2.52
N TYR A 533 25.81 -11.55 1.40
CA TYR A 533 27.20 -11.84 1.12
C TYR A 533 27.92 -10.58 0.66
N ILE A 534 29.22 -10.53 0.92
CA ILE A 534 30.15 -9.69 0.18
C ILE A 534 30.67 -10.51 -0.99
N LEU A 535 30.39 -10.09 -2.22
CA LEU A 535 31.13 -10.54 -3.40
C LEU A 535 32.30 -9.56 -3.60
N ARG A 536 33.51 -10.04 -3.34
CA ARG A 536 34.75 -9.31 -3.59
C ARG A 536 35.28 -9.67 -4.98
N LEU A 537 35.54 -8.68 -5.82
CA LEU A 537 36.08 -8.83 -7.18
C LEU A 537 37.38 -8.02 -7.30
N THR A 538 38.46 -8.64 -7.76
CA THR A 538 39.68 -7.93 -8.15
C THR A 538 39.75 -7.88 -9.66
N ILE A 539 39.74 -6.67 -10.21
CA ILE A 539 39.52 -6.43 -11.63
C ILE A 539 40.65 -5.56 -12.19
N GLU A 540 41.10 -5.90 -13.39
CA GLU A 540 42.02 -5.11 -14.20
C GLU A 540 41.29 -4.63 -15.46
N SER A 541 41.41 -3.34 -15.76
CA SER A 541 40.86 -2.71 -16.96
C SER A 541 41.81 -1.62 -17.45
N VAL A 542 42.32 -1.76 -18.67
CA VAL A 542 43.13 -0.71 -19.32
C VAL A 542 42.36 0.60 -19.44
N ASN A 543 41.06 0.49 -19.61
CA ASN A 543 40.12 1.56 -19.88
C ASN A 543 39.42 2.11 -18.62
N GLY A 544 39.62 1.49 -17.46
CA GLY A 544 38.92 1.81 -16.23
C GLY A 544 37.50 1.23 -16.18
N ILE A 545 37.09 0.71 -15.03
CA ILE A 545 35.75 0.16 -14.81
C ILE A 545 34.71 1.28 -14.69
N ARG A 546 33.60 1.13 -15.42
CA ARG A 546 32.39 1.95 -15.31
C ARG A 546 31.45 1.40 -14.25
N ASN A 547 30.96 0.19 -14.50
CA ASN A 547 29.97 -0.51 -13.69
C ASN A 547 30.06 -2.02 -13.95
N PHE A 548 29.37 -2.79 -13.13
CA PHE A 548 29.21 -4.23 -13.35
C PHE A 548 27.84 -4.68 -12.86
N MET A 549 27.42 -5.85 -13.35
CA MET A 549 26.10 -6.42 -13.13
C MET A 549 26.25 -7.82 -12.56
N ALA A 550 25.58 -8.11 -11.44
CA ALA A 550 25.56 -9.45 -10.85
C ALA A 550 24.24 -10.22 -11.08
N THR A 551 23.16 -9.49 -11.38
CA THR A 551 21.84 -9.99 -11.82
C THR A 551 21.23 -9.05 -12.83
N GLU A 552 20.12 -9.45 -13.46
CA GLU A 552 19.33 -8.58 -14.35
C GLU A 552 18.89 -7.24 -13.74
N GLN A 553 18.86 -7.12 -12.41
CA GLN A 553 18.37 -5.93 -11.71
C GLN A 553 19.48 -5.15 -10.99
N LEU A 554 20.62 -5.79 -10.67
CA LEU A 554 21.67 -5.17 -9.86
C LEU A 554 22.77 -4.61 -10.76
N TYR A 555 22.64 -3.33 -11.13
CA TYR A 555 23.76 -2.53 -11.64
C TYR A 555 24.52 -1.94 -10.47
N VAL A 556 25.77 -2.29 -10.35
CA VAL A 556 26.63 -1.82 -9.26
C VAL A 556 27.61 -0.80 -9.80
N SER A 557 27.67 0.34 -9.12
CA SER A 557 28.47 1.49 -9.52
C SER A 557 29.84 1.48 -8.82
N ILE A 558 30.63 2.51 -9.12
CA ILE A 558 31.98 2.69 -8.58
C ILE A 558 32.01 2.89 -7.05
N ASP A 559 30.86 3.15 -6.44
CA ASP A 559 30.66 3.30 -4.99
C ASP A 559 31.06 2.05 -4.17
N THR A 560 31.35 0.93 -4.83
CA THR A 560 31.81 -0.35 -4.26
C THR A 560 33.32 -0.60 -4.35
N LEU A 561 34.08 0.32 -4.95
CA LEU A 561 35.56 0.27 -4.95
C LEU A 561 36.09 0.43 -3.53
N VAL A 562 36.81 -0.58 -3.03
CA VAL A 562 37.36 -0.62 -1.65
C VAL A 562 38.88 -0.51 -1.59
N SER A 563 39.59 -0.81 -2.68
CA SER A 563 41.04 -0.62 -2.77
C SER A 563 41.50 -0.48 -4.23
N GLY A 564 42.64 0.18 -4.44
CA GLY A 564 43.19 0.41 -5.77
C GLY A 564 42.48 1.54 -6.53
N THR A 565 42.44 1.41 -7.86
CA THR A 565 41.82 2.38 -8.78
C THR A 565 40.83 1.69 -9.71
N ILE A 566 40.10 2.45 -10.52
CA ILE A 566 39.20 1.88 -11.53
C ILE A 566 39.92 1.04 -12.60
N TYR A 567 41.23 1.24 -12.77
CA TYR A 567 42.06 0.51 -13.74
C TYR A 567 42.63 -0.79 -13.17
N ASN A 568 42.92 -0.81 -11.87
CA ASN A 568 43.35 -1.98 -11.13
C ASN A 568 42.87 -1.82 -9.69
N GLY A 569 41.79 -2.52 -9.36
CA GLY A 569 41.06 -2.28 -8.13
C GLY A 569 40.32 -3.50 -7.60
N THR A 570 39.98 -3.43 -6.31
CA THR A 570 39.12 -4.41 -5.65
C THR A 570 37.79 -3.77 -5.29
N PHE A 571 36.72 -4.46 -5.63
CA PHE A 571 35.34 -4.04 -5.42
C PHE A 571 34.65 -5.00 -4.46
N GLU A 572 33.84 -4.49 -3.53
CA GLU A 572 33.04 -5.29 -2.60
C GLU A 572 31.56 -4.96 -2.74
N LEU A 573 30.80 -5.92 -3.25
CA LEU A 573 29.36 -5.82 -3.46
C LEU A 573 28.63 -6.47 -2.30
N ILE A 574 27.68 -5.76 -1.69
CA ILE A 574 26.70 -6.39 -0.81
C ILE A 574 25.58 -6.97 -1.68
N THR A 575 25.46 -8.28 -1.69
CA THR A 575 24.47 -8.99 -2.50
C THR A 575 23.66 -9.96 -1.65
N GLY A 576 22.37 -10.09 -1.96
CA GLY A 576 21.51 -11.10 -1.37
C GLY A 576 21.74 -12.49 -1.99
N PHE A 577 21.21 -13.55 -1.40
CA PHE A 577 21.32 -14.90 -1.99
C PHE A 577 20.59 -15.05 -3.35
N HIS A 578 19.66 -14.16 -3.69
CA HIS A 578 19.07 -14.03 -5.04
C HIS A 578 19.95 -13.27 -6.03
N GLY A 579 20.96 -12.57 -5.52
CA GLY A 579 21.57 -11.41 -6.17
C GLY A 579 22.84 -11.71 -6.97
N VAL A 580 23.26 -12.96 -7.16
CA VAL A 580 24.37 -13.25 -8.08
C VAL A 580 24.04 -14.47 -8.92
N LYS A 581 23.78 -14.22 -10.20
CA LYS A 581 23.61 -15.24 -11.23
C LYS A 581 24.86 -15.37 -12.11
N TYR A 582 25.49 -14.24 -12.40
CA TYR A 582 26.70 -14.10 -13.22
C TYR A 582 27.41 -12.80 -12.81
N VAL A 583 28.54 -12.46 -13.43
CA VAL A 583 29.17 -11.14 -13.31
C VAL A 583 29.45 -10.60 -14.71
N ILE A 584 28.80 -9.49 -15.10
CA ILE A 584 29.15 -8.74 -16.31
C ILE A 584 29.88 -7.48 -15.87
N MET A 585 31.04 -7.18 -16.45
CA MET A 585 31.80 -5.96 -16.17
C MET A 585 31.85 -5.11 -17.43
N PHE A 586 31.67 -3.80 -17.29
CA PHE A 586 31.79 -2.83 -18.36
C PHE A 586 32.90 -1.82 -18.03
N ASP A 587 33.73 -1.49 -19.02
CA ASP A 587 34.64 -0.35 -18.92
C ASP A 587 33.95 0.97 -19.29
N LEU A 588 34.71 2.07 -19.17
CA LEU A 588 34.25 3.42 -19.52
C LEU A 588 33.87 3.60 -21.00
N TYR A 589 34.33 2.72 -21.89
CA TYR A 589 34.05 2.76 -23.34
C TYR A 589 32.99 1.74 -23.79
N GLY A 590 32.43 0.96 -22.86
CA GLY A 590 31.37 -0.04 -23.11
C GLY A 590 31.86 -1.45 -23.47
N TYR A 591 33.17 -1.73 -23.50
CA TYR A 591 33.65 -3.10 -23.64
C TYR A 591 33.29 -3.90 -22.39
N SER A 592 32.89 -5.17 -22.59
CA SER A 592 32.41 -6.00 -21.49
C SER A 592 32.92 -7.43 -21.49
N SER A 593 32.97 -8.00 -20.29
CA SER A 593 33.28 -9.40 -20.03
C SER A 593 32.19 -10.00 -19.14
N ILE A 594 31.79 -11.25 -19.41
CA ILE A 594 30.78 -11.99 -18.64
C ILE A 594 31.39 -13.25 -18.03
N TYR A 595 31.09 -13.52 -16.76
CA TYR A 595 31.49 -14.71 -16.02
C TYR A 595 30.26 -15.37 -15.42
N ASN A 596 29.89 -16.55 -15.93
CA ASN A 596 28.82 -17.40 -15.42
C ASN A 596 29.40 -18.49 -14.50
N PRO A 597 28.58 -19.10 -13.62
CA PRO A 597 29.00 -20.25 -12.82
C PRO A 597 29.52 -21.38 -13.72
N GLY A 598 30.76 -21.80 -13.50
CA GLY A 598 31.48 -22.77 -14.31
C GLY A 598 32.47 -22.17 -15.31
N ASP A 599 32.48 -20.85 -15.52
CA ASP A 599 33.45 -20.18 -16.40
C ASP A 599 34.84 -20.10 -15.75
N ILE A 600 35.88 -20.26 -16.55
CA ILE A 600 37.28 -20.24 -16.10
C ILE A 600 37.77 -18.79 -16.05
N VAL A 601 38.20 -18.35 -14.88
CA VAL A 601 38.77 -17.01 -14.60
C VAL A 601 40.28 -17.01 -14.85
N SER A 602 40.98 -18.04 -14.38
CA SER A 602 42.42 -18.25 -14.59
C SER A 602 42.70 -19.75 -14.73
N ILE A 603 43.79 -20.10 -15.43
CA ILE A 603 44.31 -21.48 -15.54
C ILE A 603 45.59 -21.71 -14.72
N ASP A 604 46.17 -20.65 -14.15
CA ASP A 604 47.36 -20.73 -13.30
C ASP A 604 47.27 -19.74 -12.11
N PRO A 605 46.77 -20.17 -10.93
CA PRO A 605 46.10 -21.45 -10.68
C PRO A 605 44.75 -21.54 -11.41
N LEU A 606 44.22 -22.76 -11.58
CA LEU A 606 42.87 -22.95 -12.13
C LEU A 606 41.82 -22.36 -11.17
N VAL A 607 41.23 -21.24 -11.57
CA VAL A 607 40.16 -20.56 -10.85
C VAL A 607 38.92 -20.62 -11.73
N ILE A 608 37.88 -21.30 -11.24
CA ILE A 608 36.57 -21.38 -11.90
C ILE A 608 35.61 -20.50 -11.10
N PHE A 609 34.87 -19.62 -11.77
CA PHE A 609 33.83 -18.83 -11.13
C PHE A 609 32.70 -19.74 -10.66
N GLN A 610 32.40 -19.74 -9.37
CA GLN A 610 31.38 -20.58 -8.74
C GLN A 610 30.61 -19.76 -7.73
N LEU A 611 29.32 -20.05 -7.60
CA LEU A 611 28.50 -19.51 -6.52
C LEU A 611 28.82 -20.24 -5.21
N PRO A 612 28.65 -19.58 -4.04
CA PRO A 612 28.76 -20.23 -2.74
C PRO A 612 27.92 -21.51 -2.66
N GLN A 613 28.40 -22.51 -1.91
CA GLN A 613 27.63 -23.74 -1.69
C GLN A 613 26.30 -23.44 -1.01
N GLU A 614 26.24 -22.44 -0.15
CA GLU A 614 25.03 -21.96 0.52
C GLU A 614 23.94 -21.55 -0.47
N ILE A 615 24.32 -20.94 -1.60
CA ILE A 615 23.42 -20.51 -2.69
C ILE A 615 23.13 -21.68 -3.63
N SER A 616 24.17 -22.40 -4.05
CA SER A 616 24.08 -23.47 -5.05
C SER A 616 23.56 -24.82 -4.52
N TYR A 617 23.49 -25.01 -3.19
CA TYR A 617 22.94 -26.23 -2.58
C TYR A 617 21.47 -26.37 -2.95
N LYS A 618 21.15 -27.48 -3.61
CA LYS A 618 19.78 -27.83 -3.99
C LYS A 618 19.06 -28.42 -2.79
N LEU A 619 17.97 -27.78 -2.38
CA LEU A 619 17.04 -28.35 -1.43
C LEU A 619 16.08 -29.30 -2.14
N ASN A 620 15.57 -30.25 -1.38
CA ASN A 620 14.47 -31.08 -1.79
C ASN A 620 13.25 -30.69 -0.94
N ILE A 621 12.08 -30.55 -1.55
CA ILE A 621 10.81 -30.32 -0.85
C ILE A 621 10.55 -31.32 0.30
N SER A 622 11.02 -32.58 0.19
CA SER A 622 10.95 -33.58 1.26
C SER A 622 11.66 -33.14 2.55
N ASN A 623 12.60 -32.20 2.47
CA ASN A 623 13.23 -31.59 3.65
C ASN A 623 12.23 -30.80 4.50
N PHE A 624 11.11 -30.36 3.94
CA PHE A 624 10.07 -29.57 4.62
C PHE A 624 8.82 -30.39 4.97
N GLN A 625 8.75 -31.66 4.55
CA GLN A 625 7.63 -32.56 4.85
C GLN A 625 7.82 -33.28 6.20
N ASN A 626 6.93 -34.23 6.54
CA ASN A 626 7.03 -35.06 7.75
C ASN A 626 7.13 -34.29 9.08
N ASN A 627 6.37 -33.20 9.24
CA ASN A 627 6.41 -32.29 10.41
C ASN A 627 7.73 -31.55 10.61
N ASN A 628 8.62 -31.51 9.61
CA ASN A 628 9.84 -30.71 9.70
C ASN A 628 9.55 -29.22 9.72
N ILE A 629 8.41 -28.77 9.20
CA ILE A 629 7.98 -27.38 9.25
C ILE A 629 6.81 -27.19 10.20
N ARG A 630 6.77 -26.08 10.94
CA ARG A 630 5.63 -25.71 11.79
C ARG A 630 5.62 -24.20 12.03
N PHE A 631 4.44 -23.59 12.15
CA PHE A 631 4.36 -22.22 12.66
C PHE A 631 4.23 -22.23 14.19
N LEU A 632 4.63 -21.14 14.82
CA LEU A 632 4.30 -20.87 16.23
C LEU A 632 2.77 -20.80 16.40
N LYS A 633 2.07 -20.22 15.42
CA LYS A 633 0.62 -20.08 15.35
C LYS A 633 0.12 -20.46 13.95
N ASN A 634 -0.67 -21.53 13.80
CA ASN A 634 -1.20 -21.96 12.49
C ASN A 634 -2.59 -21.35 12.17
N ASN A 635 -3.47 -21.26 13.17
CA ASN A 635 -4.81 -20.66 13.02
C ASN A 635 -4.78 -19.24 13.58
N LEU A 636 -5.05 -18.26 12.72
CA LEU A 636 -4.91 -16.85 13.05
C LEU A 636 -6.27 -16.13 13.05
N SER A 637 -6.37 -15.14 13.93
CA SER A 637 -7.34 -14.04 13.87
C SER A 637 -6.57 -12.77 13.55
N LEU A 638 -6.97 -12.05 12.51
CA LEU A 638 -6.28 -10.85 12.01
C LEU A 638 -7.09 -9.57 12.25
N GLU A 639 -7.70 -9.47 13.44
CA GLU A 639 -8.20 -8.19 13.98
C GLU A 639 -7.05 -7.24 14.37
N GLU A 640 -5.88 -7.82 14.65
CA GLU A 640 -4.60 -7.15 14.88
C GLU A 640 -3.49 -7.89 14.12
N ASP A 641 -2.32 -7.26 13.97
CA ASP A 641 -1.17 -7.86 13.30
C ASP A 641 -0.73 -9.14 14.01
N SER A 642 -0.49 -10.21 13.24
CA SER A 642 -0.02 -11.48 13.78
C SER A 642 1.50 -11.61 13.68
N TYR A 643 2.17 -11.45 14.82
CA TYR A 643 3.60 -11.73 14.98
C TYR A 643 3.82 -13.24 15.09
N ASN A 644 4.46 -13.86 14.10
CA ASN A 644 4.55 -15.31 14.00
C ASN A 644 5.95 -15.78 13.63
N ILE A 645 6.26 -17.05 13.93
CA ILE A 645 7.56 -17.65 13.66
C ILE A 645 7.34 -18.96 12.93
N LEU A 646 8.03 -19.14 11.81
CA LEU A 646 8.10 -20.40 11.09
C LEU A 646 9.36 -21.15 11.48
N TYR A 647 9.20 -22.41 11.91
CA TYR A 647 10.30 -23.29 12.29
C TYR A 647 10.50 -24.34 11.21
N VAL A 648 11.76 -24.59 10.83
CA VAL A 648 12.17 -25.72 9.99
C VAL A 648 13.23 -26.54 10.73
N ASN A 649 12.84 -27.75 11.12
CA ASN A 649 13.62 -28.74 11.82
C ASN A 649 13.91 -29.92 10.87
N SER A 650 15.00 -29.80 10.11
CA SER A 650 15.43 -30.84 9.18
C SER A 650 16.95 -30.98 9.24
N SER A 651 17.42 -32.16 9.64
CA SER A 651 18.86 -32.48 9.73
C SER A 651 19.56 -32.54 8.36
N ASP A 652 18.78 -32.69 7.29
CA ASP A 652 19.28 -32.78 5.92
C ASP A 652 19.56 -31.40 5.31
N ILE A 653 19.02 -30.34 5.93
CA ILE A 653 19.31 -28.97 5.56
C ILE A 653 20.57 -28.54 6.32
N PRO A 654 21.69 -28.27 5.62
CA PRO A 654 22.90 -27.87 6.31
C PRO A 654 22.70 -26.52 7.03
N PRO A 655 23.23 -26.31 8.24
CA PRO A 655 23.08 -25.08 9.04
C PRO A 655 23.45 -23.78 8.32
N TYR A 656 24.30 -23.89 7.29
CA TYR A 656 24.73 -22.75 6.49
C TYR A 656 23.76 -22.36 5.36
N LYS A 657 22.75 -23.18 5.07
CA LYS A 657 21.81 -22.91 3.97
C LYS A 657 21.05 -21.61 4.20
N THR A 658 20.95 -20.81 3.15
CA THR A 658 20.19 -19.55 3.15
C THR A 658 18.83 -19.74 2.52
N MET A 659 17.79 -19.28 3.21
CA MET A 659 16.40 -19.38 2.79
C MET A 659 15.64 -18.09 3.17
N ALA A 660 14.54 -17.82 2.48
CA ALA A 660 13.62 -16.74 2.83
C ALA A 660 12.16 -17.20 2.76
N LEU A 661 11.33 -16.67 3.65
CA LEU A 661 9.87 -16.76 3.57
C LEU A 661 9.32 -15.50 2.91
N VAL A 662 8.60 -15.69 1.81
CA VAL A 662 7.81 -14.67 1.13
C VAL A 662 6.33 -14.96 1.37
N LEU A 663 5.60 -13.99 1.91
CA LEU A 663 4.14 -14.07 1.99
C LEU A 663 3.56 -13.66 0.64
N LEU A 664 2.59 -14.42 0.13
CA LEU A 664 1.96 -14.25 -1.18
C LEU A 664 0.48 -13.85 -1.07
N ASP A 665 0.03 -13.45 0.13
CA ASP A 665 -1.29 -12.88 0.33
C ASP A 665 -1.42 -11.49 -0.31
N ILE A 666 -2.66 -11.04 -0.49
CA ILE A 666 -2.98 -9.82 -1.23
C ILE A 666 -2.53 -8.52 -0.56
N ILE A 667 -2.29 -8.53 0.75
CA ILE A 667 -1.83 -7.34 1.48
C ILE A 667 -0.30 -7.29 1.54
N SER A 668 0.35 -8.42 1.83
CA SER A 668 1.81 -8.52 1.88
C SER A 668 2.45 -8.51 0.49
N PHE A 669 1.72 -8.94 -0.55
CA PHE A 669 2.17 -9.01 -1.94
C PHE A 669 1.10 -8.52 -2.92
N PRO A 670 0.83 -7.19 -2.98
CA PRO A 670 -0.30 -6.62 -3.71
C PRO A 670 -0.08 -6.51 -5.24
N ILE A 671 0.59 -7.49 -5.86
CA ILE A 671 0.95 -7.46 -7.30
C ILE A 671 -0.27 -7.32 -8.23
N GLU A 672 -1.41 -7.88 -7.84
CA GLU A 672 -2.65 -7.81 -8.60
C GLU A 672 -3.31 -6.45 -8.53
N ARG A 673 -3.17 -5.74 -7.41
CA ARG A 673 -3.78 -4.42 -7.18
C ARG A 673 -2.87 -3.32 -7.72
N ASP A 674 -1.63 -3.31 -7.28
CA ASP A 674 -0.66 -2.29 -7.64
C ASP A 674 0.75 -2.89 -7.80
N MET A 675 1.17 -3.03 -9.05
CA MET A 675 2.49 -3.57 -9.35
C MET A 675 3.62 -2.60 -8.97
N THR A 676 3.36 -1.30 -8.72
CA THR A 676 4.42 -0.37 -8.31
C THR A 676 4.83 -0.54 -6.84
N ASP A 677 3.90 -0.99 -5.99
CA ASP A 677 4.15 -1.25 -4.56
C ASP A 677 5.03 -2.50 -4.35
N VAL A 678 5.04 -3.47 -5.28
CA VAL A 678 5.70 -4.77 -5.10
C VAL A 678 7.19 -4.65 -4.81
N ALA A 679 7.92 -3.75 -5.47
CA ALA A 679 9.35 -3.61 -5.24
C ALA A 679 9.68 -3.10 -3.82
N ASN A 680 8.76 -2.31 -3.24
CA ASN A 680 8.90 -1.77 -1.89
C ASN A 680 8.32 -2.73 -0.82
N MET A 681 7.34 -3.57 -1.19
CA MET A 681 6.61 -4.45 -0.27
C MET A 681 7.06 -5.91 -0.27
N LEU A 682 7.80 -6.40 -1.29
CA LEU A 682 8.24 -7.79 -1.33
C LEU A 682 9.28 -8.07 -0.25
N TYR A 683 8.78 -8.47 0.92
CA TYR A 683 9.58 -8.74 2.10
C TYR A 683 10.00 -10.20 2.16
N ARG A 684 11.32 -10.41 2.09
CA ARG A 684 11.97 -11.72 2.22
C ARG A 684 12.40 -11.95 3.67
N ASN A 685 11.56 -12.61 4.44
CA ASN A 685 11.84 -12.86 5.85
C ASN A 685 12.94 -13.94 5.97
N PRO A 686 14.09 -13.66 6.59
CA PRO A 686 15.21 -14.60 6.64
C PRO A 686 14.96 -15.76 7.60
N PHE A 687 15.35 -16.97 7.18
CA PHE A 687 15.56 -18.07 8.11
C PHE A 687 16.93 -17.91 8.80
N ILE A 688 16.92 -17.98 10.13
CA ILE A 688 18.12 -17.92 10.98
C ILE A 688 18.28 -19.29 11.63
N TYR A 689 19.45 -19.91 11.45
CA TYR A 689 19.76 -21.17 12.12
C TYR A 689 20.13 -20.91 13.58
N ASN A 690 19.36 -21.48 14.50
CA ASN A 690 19.65 -21.43 15.91
C ASN A 690 20.50 -22.64 16.30
N ALA A 691 21.81 -22.42 16.49
CA ALA A 691 22.75 -23.50 16.82
C ALA A 691 22.48 -24.19 18.17
N SER A 692 21.74 -23.53 19.08
CA SER A 692 21.40 -24.12 20.38
C SER A 692 20.23 -25.11 20.31
N THR A 693 19.27 -24.87 19.40
CA THR A 693 18.10 -25.73 19.21
C THR A 693 18.25 -26.68 18.02
N GLY A 694 19.16 -26.39 17.09
CA GLY A 694 19.36 -27.15 15.86
C GLY A 694 18.30 -26.89 14.80
N ILE A 695 17.56 -25.77 14.90
CA ILE A 695 16.37 -25.49 14.09
C ILE A 695 16.54 -24.15 13.37
N PHE A 696 15.99 -24.03 12.16
CA PHE A 696 15.85 -22.75 11.46
C PHE A 696 14.58 -22.03 11.92
N GLU A 697 14.69 -20.74 12.21
CA GLU A 697 13.61 -19.88 12.69
C GLU A 697 13.45 -18.69 11.73
N CYS A 698 12.22 -18.39 11.31
CA CYS A 698 11.91 -17.25 10.45
C CYS A 698 10.78 -16.42 11.08
N LYS A 699 11.12 -15.21 11.54
CA LYS A 699 10.16 -14.24 12.08
C LYS A 699 9.42 -13.53 10.93
N PHE A 700 8.10 -13.46 11.00
CA PHE A 700 7.30 -12.69 10.04
C PHE A 700 6.07 -12.07 10.72
N ILE A 701 5.54 -11.01 10.13
CA ILE A 701 4.34 -10.31 10.59
C ILE A 701 3.31 -10.44 9.47
N LEU A 702 2.14 -11.01 9.80
CA LEU A 702 0.99 -11.01 8.89
C LEU A 702 0.09 -9.82 9.26
N PRO A 703 -0.14 -8.86 8.36
CA PRO A 703 -0.92 -7.66 8.67
C PRO A 703 -2.35 -7.98 9.09
N LYS A 704 -2.94 -7.16 9.96
CA LYS A 704 -4.39 -7.17 10.26
C LYS A 704 -5.22 -6.88 9.01
N ASN A 705 -6.52 -7.15 9.08
CA ASN A 705 -7.48 -6.84 8.00
C ASN A 705 -7.09 -7.46 6.65
N ASN A 706 -6.53 -8.67 6.69
CA ASN A 706 -6.05 -9.41 5.52
C ASN A 706 -7.07 -10.47 5.08
N MET A 707 -6.74 -11.25 4.07
CA MET A 707 -7.59 -12.30 3.55
C MET A 707 -7.82 -13.45 4.55
N PHE A 708 -9.05 -13.98 4.58
CA PHE A 708 -9.37 -15.24 5.25
C PHE A 708 -8.96 -16.44 4.38
N GLY A 709 -8.94 -17.62 5.00
CA GLY A 709 -8.56 -18.88 4.37
C GLY A 709 -7.06 -19.14 4.41
N ASN A 710 -6.57 -19.89 3.44
CA ASN A 710 -5.16 -20.27 3.34
C ASN A 710 -4.30 -19.10 2.86
N ILE A 711 -3.37 -18.67 3.71
CA ILE A 711 -2.33 -17.71 3.38
C ILE A 711 -1.25 -18.43 2.58
N GLN A 712 -1.17 -18.09 1.29
CA GLN A 712 -0.12 -18.63 0.43
C GLN A 712 1.23 -18.00 0.79
N TYR A 713 2.27 -18.81 0.80
CA TYR A 713 3.64 -18.38 1.03
C TYR A 713 4.60 -19.18 0.15
N MET A 714 5.82 -18.69 0.02
CA MET A 714 6.90 -19.39 -0.68
C MET A 714 8.16 -19.38 0.18
N ILE A 715 8.82 -20.54 0.28
CA ILE A 715 10.18 -20.67 0.82
C ILE A 715 11.14 -20.57 -0.35
N GLU A 716 11.71 -19.39 -0.54
CA GLU A 716 12.79 -19.17 -1.50
C GLU A 716 14.08 -19.82 -0.98
N HIS A 717 14.76 -20.58 -1.84
CA HIS A 717 16.02 -21.24 -1.49
C HIS A 717 17.11 -21.10 -2.56
N SER A 718 16.78 -20.50 -3.70
CA SER A 718 17.72 -20.12 -4.76
C SER A 718 17.23 -18.85 -5.48
N PRO A 719 18.07 -18.21 -6.32
CA PRO A 719 17.65 -17.05 -7.12
C PRO A 719 16.44 -17.28 -8.03
N GLU A 720 16.19 -18.52 -8.45
CA GLU A 720 15.20 -18.88 -9.48
C GLU A 720 14.17 -19.92 -9.00
N SER A 721 14.22 -20.31 -7.72
CA SER A 721 13.34 -21.36 -7.19
C SER A 721 12.93 -21.13 -5.74
N GLY A 722 11.69 -21.51 -5.45
CA GLY A 722 11.14 -21.62 -4.11
C GLY A 722 10.07 -22.70 -4.07
N PHE A 723 9.81 -23.21 -2.87
CA PHE A 723 8.72 -24.16 -2.61
C PHE A 723 7.50 -23.37 -2.13
N TYR A 724 6.35 -23.61 -2.73
CA TYR A 724 5.12 -22.90 -2.36
C TYR A 724 4.44 -23.59 -1.18
N SER A 725 3.55 -22.91 -0.48
CA SER A 725 2.85 -23.49 0.66
C SER A 725 2.06 -24.76 0.32
N THR A 726 1.51 -24.84 -0.89
CA THR A 726 0.82 -26.02 -1.42
C THR A 726 1.72 -27.26 -1.54
N ASP A 727 3.03 -27.06 -1.67
CA ASP A 727 4.05 -28.11 -1.77
C ASP A 727 4.37 -28.73 -0.39
N ILE A 728 4.20 -27.96 0.68
CA ILE A 728 4.81 -28.20 1.99
C ILE A 728 3.84 -28.84 3.01
N VAL A 729 2.56 -29.03 2.65
CA VAL A 729 1.50 -29.73 3.45
C VAL A 729 1.08 -29.00 4.75
N ASN A 730 1.77 -27.93 5.16
CA ASN A 730 1.42 -27.15 6.36
C ASN A 730 0.80 -25.80 6.00
N GLU A 731 -0.51 -25.72 6.23
CA GLU A 731 -1.34 -24.56 5.94
C GLU A 731 -1.24 -23.51 7.06
N LEU A 732 -1.09 -22.23 6.66
CA LEU A 732 -1.28 -21.08 7.53
C LEU A 732 -2.68 -20.55 7.27
N PHE A 733 -3.58 -20.70 8.25
CA PHE A 733 -5.01 -20.45 8.05
C PHE A 733 -5.48 -19.24 8.84
N VAL A 734 -6.26 -18.37 8.20
CA VAL A 734 -6.91 -17.23 8.83
C VAL A 734 -8.41 -17.48 8.85
N ASP A 735 -9.00 -17.57 10.04
CA ASP A 735 -10.44 -17.81 10.18
C ASP A 735 -11.22 -16.50 10.34
N LYS A 736 -10.78 -15.65 11.27
CA LYS A 736 -11.45 -14.40 11.63
C LYS A 736 -10.64 -13.20 11.18
N THR A 737 -11.15 -12.49 10.18
CA THR A 737 -10.57 -11.25 9.64
C THR A 737 -11.65 -10.51 8.86
N GLU A 738 -11.50 -9.20 8.76
CA GLU A 738 -12.26 -8.37 7.83
C GLU A 738 -11.26 -7.76 6.86
N LEU A 739 -11.23 -8.28 5.63
CA LEU A 739 -10.32 -7.79 4.61
C LEU A 739 -10.57 -6.29 4.39
N ASP A 740 -9.49 -5.53 4.39
CA ASP A 740 -9.46 -4.20 3.83
C ASP A 740 -8.31 -4.12 2.82
N ASN A 741 -8.65 -4.18 1.54
CA ASN A 741 -7.75 -4.00 0.41
C ASN A 741 -8.07 -2.70 -0.34
N GLN A 742 -8.89 -1.83 0.24
CA GLN A 742 -9.28 -0.54 -0.32
C GLN A 742 -8.48 0.57 0.37
N GLY A 743 -7.67 1.31 -0.39
CA GLY A 743 -7.02 2.51 0.15
C GLY A 743 -8.04 3.62 0.45
N PRO A 744 -7.62 4.69 1.14
CA PRO A 744 -8.51 5.80 1.46
C PRO A 744 -9.09 6.46 0.19
N ILE A 745 -10.36 6.85 0.22
CA ILE A 745 -11.05 7.48 -0.92
C ILE A 745 -11.69 8.81 -0.52
N PHE A 746 -12.00 9.65 -1.50
CA PHE A 746 -12.74 10.87 -1.24
C PHE A 746 -14.24 10.57 -1.04
N SER A 747 -14.83 11.06 0.04
CA SER A 747 -16.28 11.00 0.31
C SER A 747 -17.00 12.32 0.02
N SER A 748 -16.29 13.44 0.10
CA SER A 748 -16.73 14.76 -0.38
C SER A 748 -15.62 15.42 -1.19
N PHE A 749 -15.98 16.22 -2.20
CA PHE A 749 -14.99 16.90 -3.05
C PHE A 749 -15.58 18.18 -3.67
N GLU A 750 -15.11 19.33 -3.23
CA GLU A 750 -15.65 20.65 -3.55
C GLU A 750 -14.54 21.62 -3.98
N LYS A 751 -14.88 22.55 -4.88
CA LYS A 751 -13.97 23.57 -5.39
C LYS A 751 -14.12 24.86 -4.59
N ILE A 752 -13.02 25.44 -4.16
CA ILE A 752 -12.95 26.77 -3.53
C ILE A 752 -12.52 27.79 -4.60
N GLY A 753 -13.27 28.88 -4.75
CA GLY A 753 -12.91 29.95 -5.69
C GLY A 753 -13.07 29.58 -7.17
N ASN A 754 -13.96 28.64 -7.50
CA ASN A 754 -14.21 28.23 -8.89
C ASN A 754 -14.74 29.39 -9.74
N GLY A 755 -14.00 29.80 -10.77
CA GLY A 755 -14.33 30.95 -11.60
C GLY A 755 -14.09 32.30 -10.92
N LEU A 756 -13.32 32.34 -9.82
CA LEU A 756 -12.99 33.57 -9.11
C LEU A 756 -12.27 34.57 -10.02
N VAL A 757 -12.63 35.85 -9.91
CA VAL A 757 -11.95 36.97 -10.57
C VAL A 757 -10.99 37.61 -9.57
N ILE A 758 -9.68 37.50 -9.83
CA ILE A 758 -8.61 38.02 -8.96
C ILE A 758 -8.37 39.50 -9.29
N SER A 759 -8.76 40.39 -8.38
CA SER A 759 -8.55 41.84 -8.51
C SER A 759 -7.27 42.36 -7.86
N THR A 760 -6.90 41.79 -6.72
CA THR A 760 -5.66 42.09 -5.99
C THR A 760 -5.02 40.80 -5.51
N THR A 761 -5.72 40.08 -4.64
CA THR A 761 -5.38 38.79 -4.07
C THR A 761 -6.62 37.92 -4.06
N GLY A 762 -6.49 36.62 -4.27
CA GLY A 762 -7.57 35.66 -4.06
C GLY A 762 -7.03 34.28 -3.77
N THR A 763 -7.89 33.45 -3.22
CA THR A 763 -7.55 32.08 -2.83
C THR A 763 -8.47 31.13 -3.58
N ILE A 764 -7.87 30.14 -4.23
CA ILE A 764 -8.57 29.05 -4.90
C ILE A 764 -8.09 27.73 -4.30
N GLY A 765 -8.84 26.66 -4.46
CA GLY A 765 -8.42 25.37 -3.97
C GLY A 765 -9.49 24.29 -4.02
N TRP A 766 -9.31 23.26 -3.22
CA TRP A 766 -10.27 22.19 -3.03
C TRP A 766 -10.48 21.91 -1.56
N LYS A 767 -11.73 21.60 -1.21
CA LYS A 767 -12.13 21.08 0.10
C LYS A 767 -12.63 19.66 -0.10
N PHE A 768 -12.18 18.72 0.71
CA PHE A 768 -12.54 17.32 0.54
C PHE A 768 -12.51 16.56 1.87
N ASN A 769 -13.27 15.48 1.93
CA ASN A 769 -13.23 14.53 3.03
C ASN A 769 -12.61 13.22 2.52
N ILE A 770 -11.77 12.62 3.36
CA ILE A 770 -11.17 11.30 3.13
C ILE A 770 -11.82 10.33 4.09
N THR A 771 -12.21 9.16 3.58
CA THR A 771 -12.78 8.07 4.36
C THR A 771 -12.02 6.77 4.12
N ASP A 772 -11.90 6.00 5.19
CA ASP A 772 -11.31 4.67 5.23
C ASP A 772 -12.03 3.90 6.36
N ASP A 773 -12.72 2.81 6.01
CA ASP A 773 -13.69 2.19 6.92
C ASP A 773 -13.04 1.32 8.01
N LEU A 774 -11.80 0.83 7.81
CA LEU A 774 -11.21 -0.22 8.65
C LEU A 774 -9.77 0.06 9.08
N ASN A 775 -8.87 0.40 8.16
CA ASN A 775 -7.47 0.68 8.52
C ASN A 775 -7.33 2.11 9.08
N GLY A 776 -8.05 3.06 8.50
CA GLY A 776 -7.95 4.49 8.76
C GLY A 776 -6.79 5.14 7.99
N PHE A 777 -7.00 6.37 7.53
CA PHE A 777 -6.05 7.23 6.86
C PHE A 777 -4.79 7.52 7.71
N GLU A 778 -3.63 7.51 7.05
CA GLU A 778 -2.35 7.86 7.64
C GLU A 778 -1.75 9.14 7.03
N SER A 779 -1.60 9.17 5.70
CA SER A 779 -0.94 10.28 5.00
C SER A 779 -1.37 10.42 3.54
N GLY A 780 -1.21 11.61 2.97
CA GLY A 780 -1.63 11.93 1.63
C GLY A 780 -0.71 12.92 0.92
N TYR A 781 -0.70 12.83 -0.41
CA TYR A 781 0.04 13.69 -1.33
C TYR A 781 -0.83 14.10 -2.51
N ILE A 782 -0.89 15.39 -2.81
CA ILE A 782 -1.57 15.93 -4.00
C ILE A 782 -0.62 16.86 -4.77
N LYS A 783 -0.53 16.65 -6.09
CA LYS A 783 0.18 17.54 -7.02
C LYS A 783 -0.84 18.30 -7.87
N VAL A 784 -0.75 19.63 -7.84
CA VAL A 784 -1.56 20.54 -8.66
C VAL A 784 -0.66 21.29 -9.64
N MET A 785 -1.09 21.44 -10.89
CA MET A 785 -0.34 22.15 -11.93
C MET A 785 -1.20 23.21 -12.65
N GLY A 786 -0.61 24.36 -12.97
CA GLY A 786 -1.22 25.41 -13.81
C GLY A 786 -1.20 25.05 -15.30
N SER A 787 -2.31 25.28 -16.01
CA SER A 787 -2.49 24.84 -17.39
C SER A 787 -1.69 25.60 -18.43
N ILE A 788 -1.28 26.84 -18.16
CA ILE A 788 -0.47 27.64 -19.08
C ILE A 788 1.01 27.58 -18.71
N ASP A 789 1.34 27.62 -17.42
CA ASP A 789 2.70 27.86 -16.95
C ASP A 789 3.37 26.67 -16.25
N SER A 790 2.65 25.55 -16.10
CA SER A 790 3.10 24.38 -15.34
C SER A 790 3.52 24.67 -13.90
N SER A 791 3.12 25.80 -13.34
CA SER A 791 3.39 26.13 -11.95
C SER A 791 2.84 25.00 -11.07
N THR A 792 3.71 24.46 -10.22
CA THR A 792 3.47 23.19 -9.54
C THR A 792 3.36 23.42 -8.04
N TYR A 793 2.32 22.85 -7.45
CA TYR A 793 2.06 22.88 -6.02
C TYR A 793 2.00 21.45 -5.48
N HIS A 794 2.81 21.20 -4.45
CA HIS A 794 2.89 19.91 -3.77
C HIS A 794 2.27 20.05 -2.38
N PHE A 795 1.25 19.24 -2.09
CA PHE A 795 0.58 19.22 -0.79
C PHE A 795 0.82 17.86 -0.15
N ASN A 796 1.67 17.81 0.88
CA ASN A 796 1.84 16.65 1.75
C ASN A 796 1.04 16.90 3.03
N PHE A 797 0.27 15.92 3.50
CA PHE A 797 -0.54 16.04 4.71
C PHE A 797 -0.70 14.70 5.42
N THR A 798 -0.93 14.75 6.72
CA THR A 798 -1.07 13.61 7.63
C THR A 798 -2.35 13.75 8.45
N ILE A 799 -2.66 12.75 9.29
CA ILE A 799 -3.75 12.84 10.26
C ILE A 799 -3.61 14.01 11.25
N ASP A 800 -2.38 14.51 11.47
CA ASP A 800 -2.14 15.65 12.36
C ASP A 800 -2.53 17.00 11.73
N ASP A 801 -2.74 17.04 10.39
CA ASP A 801 -3.07 18.24 9.63
C ASP A 801 -4.59 18.41 9.37
N VAL A 802 -5.41 17.43 9.79
CA VAL A 802 -6.84 17.34 9.41
C VAL A 802 -7.78 17.55 10.60
N ILE A 803 -9.04 17.82 10.29
CA ILE A 803 -10.14 17.87 11.27
C ILE A 803 -10.95 16.57 11.14
N GLY A 804 -11.02 15.78 12.21
CA GLY A 804 -11.73 14.50 12.24
C GLY A 804 -10.92 13.40 12.91
N ASP A 805 -11.26 12.15 12.62
CA ASP A 805 -10.48 10.98 13.02
C ASP A 805 -9.88 10.30 11.79
N LYS A 806 -9.10 9.23 12.00
CA LYS A 806 -8.45 8.52 10.88
C LYS A 806 -9.44 7.82 9.95
N PHE A 807 -10.66 7.55 10.35
CA PHE A 807 -11.65 6.87 9.52
C PHE A 807 -12.46 7.86 8.67
N ASN A 808 -12.64 9.08 9.16
CA ASN A 808 -13.28 10.17 8.44
C ASN A 808 -12.68 11.53 8.84
N CYS A 809 -11.96 12.13 7.92
CA CYS A 809 -11.33 13.42 8.12
C CYS A 809 -11.61 14.40 6.98
N GLN A 810 -11.60 15.69 7.30
CA GLN A 810 -11.75 16.78 6.34
C GLN A 810 -10.44 17.55 6.16
N TYR A 811 -10.16 17.91 4.91
CA TYR A 811 -9.01 18.68 4.52
C TYR A 811 -9.33 19.74 3.46
N GLN A 812 -8.45 20.71 3.32
CA GLN A 812 -8.47 21.67 2.23
C GLN A 812 -7.05 21.97 1.74
N ILE A 813 -6.89 22.07 0.42
CA ILE A 813 -5.67 22.60 -0.21
C ILE A 813 -5.99 23.96 -0.81
N LEU A 814 -5.18 24.96 -0.50
CA LEU A 814 -5.41 26.35 -0.92
C LEU A 814 -4.18 26.87 -1.67
N ILE A 815 -4.42 27.59 -2.77
CA ILE A 815 -3.43 28.29 -3.58
C ILE A 815 -3.79 29.77 -3.56
N ASN A 816 -2.86 30.60 -3.09
CA ASN A 816 -3.01 32.05 -3.07
C ASN A 816 -2.50 32.63 -4.39
N ILE A 817 -3.33 33.44 -5.04
CA ILE A 817 -3.04 34.09 -6.31
C ILE A 817 -3.04 35.60 -6.07
N THR A 818 -2.00 36.28 -6.53
CA THR A 818 -1.83 37.73 -6.40
C THR A 818 -1.57 38.36 -7.77
N GLN A 819 -2.02 39.61 -7.95
CA GLN A 819 -1.71 40.37 -9.16
C GLN A 819 -0.24 40.86 -9.14
N PRO A 820 0.43 40.95 -10.30
CA PRO A 820 -0.08 40.55 -11.62
C PRO A 820 -0.19 39.02 -11.75
N CYS A 821 -1.17 38.52 -12.51
CA CYS A 821 -1.34 37.09 -12.77
C CYS A 821 -1.85 36.83 -14.19
N ILE A 822 -1.76 35.57 -14.64
CA ILE A 822 -2.36 35.09 -15.88
C ILE A 822 -3.63 34.28 -15.60
N SER A 823 -4.71 34.57 -16.34
CA SER A 823 -5.93 33.76 -16.33
C SER A 823 -5.63 32.36 -16.86
N GLN A 824 -5.79 31.34 -16.03
CA GLN A 824 -5.57 29.95 -16.40
C GLN A 824 -6.40 29.00 -15.51
N GLU A 825 -6.19 27.71 -15.67
CA GLU A 825 -6.81 26.68 -14.84
C GLU A 825 -5.74 25.95 -14.03
N TYR A 826 -6.05 25.64 -12.78
CA TYR A 826 -5.25 24.70 -11.99
C TYR A 826 -5.89 23.33 -12.04
N ARG A 827 -5.06 22.29 -12.19
CA ARG A 827 -5.52 20.91 -12.28
C ARG A 827 -4.79 20.02 -11.28
N ILE A 828 -5.53 19.20 -10.54
CA ILE A 828 -4.96 18.07 -9.81
C ILE A 828 -4.49 17.04 -10.84
N VAL A 829 -3.19 16.77 -10.88
CA VAL A 829 -2.57 15.84 -11.82
C VAL A 829 -2.14 14.52 -11.15
N ARG A 830 -1.95 14.54 -9.82
CA ARG A 830 -1.58 13.36 -9.02
C ARG A 830 -2.19 13.41 -7.63
N VAL A 831 -2.66 12.26 -7.15
CA VAL A 831 -3.08 12.02 -5.75
C VAL A 831 -2.54 10.67 -5.31
N ILE A 832 -2.00 10.60 -4.09
CA ILE A 832 -1.66 9.34 -3.40
C ILE A 832 -2.18 9.47 -1.97
N LEU A 833 -3.00 8.53 -1.50
CA LEU A 833 -3.49 8.47 -0.13
C LEU A 833 -3.12 7.10 0.46
N PHE A 834 -2.49 7.07 1.64
CA PHE A 834 -2.11 5.86 2.37
C PHE A 834 -2.95 5.68 3.62
N ASP A 835 -3.36 4.45 3.89
CA ASP A 835 -3.92 4.03 5.18
C ASP A 835 -2.84 3.57 6.18
N THR A 836 -3.24 3.20 7.39
CA THR A 836 -2.31 2.70 8.42
C THR A 836 -1.69 1.32 8.12
N ASN A 837 -2.25 0.57 7.17
CA ASN A 837 -1.68 -0.68 6.66
C ASN A 837 -0.81 -0.47 5.40
N LYS A 838 -0.53 0.78 5.01
CA LYS A 838 0.24 1.18 3.82
C LYS A 838 -0.41 0.84 2.48
N ILE A 839 -1.72 0.64 2.46
CA ILE A 839 -2.51 0.47 1.25
C ILE A 839 -2.77 1.84 0.63
N ALA A 840 -2.44 1.97 -0.66
CA ALA A 840 -2.52 3.23 -1.38
C ALA A 840 -3.72 3.31 -2.33
N SER A 841 -4.40 4.46 -2.34
CA SER A 841 -5.23 4.91 -3.46
C SER A 841 -4.44 5.90 -4.31
N ARG A 842 -4.44 5.74 -5.63
CA ARG A 842 -3.64 6.52 -6.58
C ARG A 842 -4.49 7.09 -7.70
N PHE A 843 -4.29 8.37 -7.99
CA PHE A 843 -4.74 9.02 -9.22
C PHE A 843 -3.52 9.63 -9.92
N ASN A 844 -3.35 9.33 -11.20
CA ASN A 844 -2.46 10.05 -12.09
C ASN A 844 -3.26 10.41 -13.35
N LEU A 845 -3.10 11.64 -13.84
CA LEU A 845 -3.79 12.10 -15.04
C LEU A 845 -3.37 11.30 -16.30
N TYR A 846 -2.07 11.05 -16.43
CA TYR A 846 -1.47 10.22 -17.47
C TYR A 846 -0.57 9.17 -16.80
N THR A 847 -1.11 7.98 -16.55
CA THR A 847 -0.39 6.87 -15.91
C THR A 847 0.34 6.06 -16.98
N PRO A 848 1.59 5.58 -16.76
CA PRO A 848 2.10 4.46 -17.57
C PRO A 848 1.15 3.27 -17.40
N SER A 849 0.79 2.56 -18.49
CA SER A 849 -0.30 1.57 -18.53
C SER A 849 -0.41 0.66 -17.27
N LEU A 850 -1.19 1.08 -16.27
CA LEU A 850 -1.57 0.26 -15.13
C LEU A 850 -2.97 -0.27 -15.42
N LEU A 851 -3.08 -1.59 -15.67
CA LEU A 851 -4.37 -2.24 -15.94
C LEU A 851 -5.39 -2.06 -14.80
N THR A 852 -4.95 -1.69 -13.60
CA THR A 852 -5.77 -1.48 -12.39
C THR A 852 -5.98 -0.02 -12.01
N ALA A 853 -5.56 0.95 -12.84
CA ALA A 853 -5.65 2.38 -12.52
C ALA A 853 -7.07 2.84 -12.13
N SER A 854 -8.10 2.26 -12.74
CA SER A 854 -9.51 2.52 -12.37
C SER A 854 -9.87 2.11 -10.95
N ILE A 855 -9.34 0.98 -10.49
CA ILE A 855 -9.74 0.32 -9.24
C ILE A 855 -9.14 1.03 -8.01
N ILE A 856 -7.92 1.55 -8.15
CA ILE A 856 -7.19 2.24 -7.07
C ILE A 856 -7.47 3.75 -7.05
N ASN A 857 -8.41 4.25 -7.85
CA ASN A 857 -8.63 5.69 -7.99
C ASN A 857 -9.38 6.28 -6.77
N PRO A 858 -8.80 7.24 -6.02
CA PRO A 858 -9.46 7.88 -4.88
C PRO A 858 -10.73 8.67 -5.24
N PHE A 859 -10.97 8.95 -6.54
CA PHE A 859 -12.17 9.59 -7.07
C PHE A 859 -13.28 8.62 -7.50
N ILE A 860 -13.23 7.35 -7.11
CA ILE A 860 -14.23 6.32 -7.47
C ILE A 860 -15.69 6.77 -7.25
N ASN A 861 -15.95 7.50 -6.16
CA ASN A 861 -17.28 8.03 -5.83
C ASN A 861 -17.73 9.22 -6.69
N PHE A 862 -16.83 9.77 -7.52
CA PHE A 862 -17.08 10.98 -8.30
C PHE A 862 -16.91 10.79 -9.82
N LEU A 863 -16.80 9.55 -10.29
CA LEU A 863 -16.66 9.26 -11.72
C LEU A 863 -17.83 9.86 -12.55
N GLU A 864 -19.05 9.93 -11.99
CA GLU A 864 -20.21 10.55 -12.64
C GLU A 864 -20.09 12.06 -12.86
N ARG A 865 -19.33 12.75 -12.01
CA ARG A 865 -19.10 14.21 -12.14
C ARG A 865 -18.03 14.53 -13.19
N GLY A 866 -17.34 13.49 -13.68
CA GLY A 866 -16.28 13.58 -14.67
C GLY A 866 -15.01 14.25 -14.15
N ILE A 867 -13.95 14.17 -14.96
CA ILE A 867 -12.62 14.70 -14.65
C ILE A 867 -12.62 16.21 -14.34
N GLY A 868 -13.65 16.95 -14.77
CA GLY A 868 -13.78 18.39 -14.54
C GLY A 868 -13.75 18.81 -13.07
N ILE A 869 -14.02 17.91 -12.11
CA ILE A 869 -13.88 18.21 -10.67
C ILE A 869 -12.42 18.49 -10.27
N THR A 870 -11.46 17.91 -10.99
CA THR A 870 -10.01 18.11 -10.78
C THR A 870 -9.50 19.44 -11.33
N VAL A 871 -10.34 20.20 -12.04
CA VAL A 871 -9.99 21.43 -12.77
C VAL A 871 -10.58 22.65 -12.09
N LEU A 872 -9.80 23.71 -11.92
CA LEU A 872 -10.20 24.92 -11.22
C LEU A 872 -9.81 26.18 -12.02
N PRO A 873 -10.73 26.73 -12.83
CA PRO A 873 -10.51 27.96 -13.57
C PRO A 873 -10.55 29.20 -12.67
N PHE A 874 -9.74 30.21 -12.98
CA PHE A 874 -9.83 31.56 -12.43
C PHE A 874 -9.47 32.60 -13.50
N THR A 875 -9.82 33.87 -13.26
CA THR A 875 -9.50 34.97 -14.18
C THR A 875 -8.82 36.12 -13.47
N CYS A 876 -7.86 36.76 -14.14
CA CYS A 876 -7.15 37.94 -13.65
C CYS A 876 -7.86 39.19 -14.19
N SER A 877 -8.29 40.10 -13.30
CA SER A 877 -9.07 41.29 -13.73
C SER A 877 -8.24 42.32 -14.48
N ILE A 878 -6.92 42.32 -14.29
CA ILE A 878 -5.99 43.22 -14.95
C ILE A 878 -5.21 42.42 -15.99
N LEU A 879 -5.53 42.59 -17.27
CA LEU A 879 -4.74 42.06 -18.38
C LEU A 879 -3.50 42.95 -18.58
N GLN A 880 -2.50 42.81 -17.71
CA GLN A 880 -1.18 43.32 -18.04
C GLN A 880 -0.56 42.37 -19.07
N VAL A 881 -0.24 42.90 -20.25
CA VAL A 881 0.55 42.15 -21.24
C VAL A 881 1.95 42.03 -20.67
N ILE A 882 2.24 40.89 -20.05
CA ILE A 882 3.58 40.53 -19.61
C ILE A 882 4.25 39.86 -20.81
N GLU A 883 5.25 40.54 -21.36
CA GLU A 883 6.00 40.03 -22.51
C GLU A 883 6.87 38.82 -22.13
N ASN A 884 7.06 37.91 -23.07
CA ASN A 884 7.99 36.80 -22.95
C ASN A 884 9.44 37.30 -23.10
N ILE A 885 9.99 37.86 -22.03
CA ILE A 885 11.39 38.28 -21.98
C ILE A 885 12.13 37.36 -21.02
N LYS A 886 13.10 36.61 -21.54
CA LYS A 886 13.93 35.71 -20.74
C LYS A 886 14.80 36.52 -19.75
N PRO A 887 14.74 36.24 -18.44
CA PRO A 887 15.63 36.87 -17.46
C PRO A 887 17.11 36.63 -17.80
N THR A 888 17.99 37.53 -17.38
CA THR A 888 19.44 37.33 -17.55
C THR A 888 20.02 36.67 -16.30
N LEU A 889 20.78 35.57 -16.46
CA LEU A 889 21.53 34.98 -15.35
C LEU A 889 22.73 35.88 -15.02
N LEU A 890 22.69 36.53 -13.87
CA LEU A 890 23.70 37.50 -13.42
C LEU A 890 24.90 36.84 -12.77
N SER A 891 24.67 35.77 -12.00
CA SER A 891 25.72 35.02 -11.33
C SER A 891 25.30 33.57 -11.11
N PHE A 892 26.27 32.66 -11.08
CA PHE A 892 26.08 31.26 -10.72
C PHE A 892 27.38 30.72 -10.13
N THR A 893 27.38 30.40 -8.83
CA THR A 893 28.56 29.99 -8.09
C THR A 893 28.31 28.67 -7.36
N THR A 894 29.39 27.91 -7.17
CA THR A 894 29.38 26.64 -6.44
C THR A 894 30.31 26.73 -5.22
N SER A 895 30.02 25.97 -4.17
CA SER A 895 30.86 25.93 -2.96
C SER A 895 32.27 25.37 -3.19
N ALA A 896 32.50 24.64 -4.27
CA ALA A 896 33.80 24.06 -4.64
C ALA A 896 33.94 23.88 -6.16
N THR A 897 35.18 23.82 -6.65
CA THR A 897 35.54 23.48 -8.04
C THR A 897 35.87 22.00 -8.23
N THR A 898 36.10 21.28 -7.13
CA THR A 898 36.31 19.84 -7.09
C THR A 898 35.61 19.30 -5.85
N ILE A 899 34.89 18.18 -5.99
CA ILE A 899 34.23 17.51 -4.86
C ILE A 899 34.72 16.06 -4.75
N ASP A 900 34.91 15.60 -3.52
CA ASP A 900 35.21 14.20 -3.24
C ASP A 900 33.92 13.43 -3.05
N VAL A 901 33.44 12.77 -4.10
CA VAL A 901 32.23 11.92 -4.05
C VAL A 901 32.49 10.58 -3.34
N GLY A 902 33.70 10.36 -2.82
CA GLY A 902 34.04 9.27 -1.92
C GLY A 902 34.04 9.66 -0.44
N ALA A 903 34.03 10.96 -0.10
CA ALA A 903 34.07 11.43 1.28
C ALA A 903 32.73 11.21 2.02
N THR A 904 32.75 11.31 3.34
CA THR A 904 31.53 11.25 4.16
C THR A 904 30.63 12.46 3.93
N ASN A 905 31.19 13.67 3.83
CA ASN A 905 30.46 14.88 3.44
C ASN A 905 30.57 15.08 1.92
N ARG A 906 29.44 14.96 1.22
CA ARG A 906 29.33 15.14 -0.24
C ARG A 906 28.34 16.25 -0.58
N THR A 907 28.12 17.18 0.34
CA THR A 907 27.22 18.30 0.14
C THR A 907 27.87 19.34 -0.77
N ILE A 908 27.17 19.72 -1.83
CA ILE A 908 27.49 20.85 -2.67
C ILE A 908 26.40 21.91 -2.53
N SER A 909 26.83 23.16 -2.46
CA SER A 909 25.94 24.31 -2.39
C SER A 909 26.12 25.21 -3.60
N PHE A 910 25.04 25.87 -3.99
CA PHE A 910 24.97 26.77 -5.12
C PHE A 910 24.32 28.07 -4.72
N ASP A 911 24.84 29.17 -5.24
CA ASP A 911 24.23 30.50 -5.15
C ASP A 911 24.16 31.09 -6.56
N PHE A 912 22.98 31.60 -6.93
CA PHE A 912 22.79 32.23 -8.23
C PHE A 912 21.79 33.37 -8.16
N SER A 913 21.94 34.32 -9.09
CA SER A 913 21.03 35.46 -9.19
C SER A 913 20.65 35.74 -10.63
N ILE A 914 19.44 36.23 -10.80
CA ILE A 914 18.88 36.61 -12.10
C ILE A 914 18.44 38.08 -12.07
N ASP A 915 18.63 38.78 -13.17
CA ASP A 915 18.06 40.10 -13.41
C ASP A 915 16.56 39.89 -13.67
N SER A 916 15.73 40.53 -12.86
CA SER A 916 14.28 40.41 -13.05
C SER A 916 13.80 41.13 -14.30
N GLY A 917 14.46 42.21 -14.78
CA GLY A 917 14.31 42.92 -16.08
C GLY A 917 12.94 43.08 -16.77
N VAL A 918 11.84 42.57 -16.20
CA VAL A 918 10.62 42.04 -16.84
C VAL A 918 9.57 41.85 -15.71
N PRO A 919 8.24 41.92 -15.96
CA PRO A 919 7.26 41.97 -14.87
C PRO A 919 7.28 40.70 -14.00
N ILE A 920 7.74 40.86 -12.75
CA ILE A 920 7.44 40.08 -11.54
C ILE A 920 7.48 38.55 -11.73
N ILE A 921 8.58 37.94 -11.25
CA ILE A 921 8.73 36.47 -11.12
C ILE A 921 7.73 35.93 -10.11
N LYS A 922 7.21 34.72 -10.36
CA LYS A 922 6.31 34.01 -9.47
C LYS A 922 7.09 33.44 -8.27
N ILE A 923 7.17 34.20 -7.18
CA ILE A 923 8.07 33.92 -6.05
C ILE A 923 7.78 32.62 -5.29
N ASP A 924 6.57 32.07 -5.43
CA ASP A 924 6.18 30.77 -4.86
C ASP A 924 6.61 29.59 -5.74
N GLN A 925 7.16 29.85 -6.94
CA GLN A 925 7.78 28.84 -7.80
C GLN A 925 9.30 28.96 -7.69
N LEU A 926 9.91 27.93 -7.11
CA LEU A 926 11.35 27.90 -6.86
C LEU A 926 12.06 27.11 -7.97
N PRO A 927 13.04 27.72 -8.65
CA PRO A 927 13.85 27.00 -9.64
C PRO A 927 14.63 25.84 -9.02
N ILE A 928 14.96 24.86 -9.85
CA ILE A 928 15.71 23.66 -9.48
C ILE A 928 17.03 23.66 -10.23
N ILE A 929 18.12 23.47 -9.49
CA ILE A 929 19.43 23.19 -10.07
C ILE A 929 19.55 21.68 -10.28
N TYR A 930 19.99 21.28 -11.46
CA TYR A 930 20.21 19.89 -11.84
C TYR A 930 21.68 19.62 -12.03
N ILE A 931 22.17 18.57 -11.40
CA ILE A 931 23.56 18.11 -11.48
C ILE A 931 23.57 16.84 -12.31
N THR A 932 24.20 16.90 -13.49
CA THR A 932 24.21 15.80 -14.46
C THR A 932 25.61 15.21 -14.60
N SER A 933 25.69 13.87 -14.65
CA SER A 933 26.94 13.12 -14.87
C SER A 933 27.05 12.56 -16.29
N LEU A 934 28.23 12.03 -16.66
CA LEU A 934 28.51 11.48 -18.00
C LEU A 934 27.50 10.40 -18.47
N PHE A 935 27.04 9.55 -17.56
CA PHE A 935 26.09 8.46 -17.85
C PHE A 935 24.66 8.82 -17.40
N ASN A 936 24.28 10.09 -17.55
CA ASN A 936 22.93 10.60 -17.27
C ASN A 936 22.40 10.36 -15.84
N GLY A 937 23.28 10.16 -14.86
CA GLY A 937 22.90 10.32 -13.46
C GLY A 937 22.50 11.78 -13.20
N LEU A 938 21.36 11.99 -12.55
CA LEU A 938 20.78 13.30 -12.23
C LEU A 938 20.58 13.44 -10.73
N VAL A 939 20.97 14.59 -10.17
CA VAL A 939 20.62 14.99 -8.80
C VAL A 939 19.95 16.35 -8.84
N GLU A 940 18.82 16.50 -8.15
CA GLU A 940 18.12 17.77 -7.99
C GLU A 940 18.58 18.52 -6.73
N CYS A 941 18.66 19.83 -6.86
CA CYS A 941 18.90 20.76 -5.76
C CYS A 941 17.81 21.84 -5.78
N LYS A 942 16.79 21.64 -4.93
CA LYS A 942 15.65 22.54 -4.81
C LYS A 942 16.09 23.84 -4.16
N SER A 943 15.90 24.97 -4.86
CA SER A 943 16.37 26.26 -4.38
C SER A 943 15.51 26.84 -3.25
N LYS A 944 16.07 27.82 -2.54
CA LYS A 944 15.42 28.69 -1.57
C LYS A 944 15.61 30.12 -2.01
N LEU A 945 14.57 30.94 -1.88
CA LEU A 945 14.66 32.37 -2.13
C LEU A 945 15.50 33.05 -1.03
N VAL A 946 16.60 33.69 -1.41
CA VAL A 946 17.49 34.41 -0.46
C VAL A 946 17.08 35.87 -0.38
N SER A 947 16.87 36.52 -1.52
CA SER A 947 16.47 37.92 -1.58
C SER A 947 15.69 38.20 -2.87
N TYR A 948 14.70 39.07 -2.78
CA TYR A 948 13.88 39.51 -3.90
C TYR A 948 13.79 41.04 -3.89
N ASN A 949 14.17 41.67 -5.00
CA ASN A 949 13.88 43.07 -5.26
C ASN A 949 13.48 43.25 -6.74
N ILE A 950 13.10 44.47 -7.13
CA ILE A 950 12.55 44.78 -8.47
C ILE A 950 13.57 44.54 -9.59
N THR A 951 14.87 44.54 -9.30
CA THR A 951 15.94 44.36 -10.30
C THR A 951 16.61 42.99 -10.23
N ASN A 952 16.74 42.38 -9.05
CA ASN A 952 17.50 41.16 -8.84
C ASN A 952 16.75 40.20 -7.91
N VAL A 953 16.77 38.93 -8.29
CA VAL A 953 16.31 37.81 -7.44
C VAL A 953 17.48 36.87 -7.22
N SER A 954 17.72 36.49 -5.96
CA SER A 954 18.83 35.61 -5.58
C SER A 954 18.31 34.36 -4.89
N TYR A 955 18.88 33.23 -5.27
CA TYR A 955 18.52 31.90 -4.80
C TYR A 955 19.76 31.17 -4.29
N SER A 956 19.54 30.24 -3.35
CA SER A 956 20.56 29.33 -2.87
C SER A 956 20.00 27.91 -2.79
N CYS A 957 20.83 26.90 -2.95
CA CYS A 957 20.45 25.51 -2.68
C CYS A 957 21.65 24.71 -2.17
N ALA A 958 21.41 23.65 -1.42
CA ALA A 958 22.43 22.69 -1.02
C ALA A 958 21.84 21.28 -1.12
N THR A 959 22.60 20.35 -1.67
CA THR A 959 22.19 18.95 -1.82
C THR A 959 23.39 18.02 -1.58
N GLU A 960 23.16 16.82 -1.10
CA GLU A 960 24.19 15.80 -0.92
C GLU A 960 24.24 14.88 -2.14
N LEU A 961 25.42 14.73 -2.74
CA LEU A 961 25.59 13.83 -3.88
C LEU A 961 25.60 12.35 -3.42
N PRO A 962 25.02 11.43 -4.21
CA PRO A 962 25.18 10.00 -3.99
C PRO A 962 26.65 9.59 -3.97
N LEU A 963 26.99 8.52 -3.24
CA LEU A 963 28.36 8.04 -3.16
C LEU A 963 28.85 7.60 -4.54
N GLY A 964 30.03 8.09 -4.97
CA GLY A 964 30.60 7.77 -6.28
C GLY A 964 29.94 8.47 -7.47
N PHE A 965 28.98 9.36 -7.25
CA PHE A 965 28.21 10.01 -8.31
C PHE A 965 29.10 10.72 -9.34
N GLY A 966 29.02 10.27 -10.60
CA GLY A 966 29.72 10.82 -11.76
C GLY A 966 31.24 10.60 -11.83
N PHE A 967 31.88 9.99 -10.83
CA PHE A 967 33.31 9.67 -10.87
C PHE A 967 33.64 8.66 -11.98
N PRO A 968 34.75 8.81 -12.73
CA PRO A 968 35.84 9.80 -12.58
C PRO A 968 35.65 11.11 -13.35
N ASN A 969 34.46 11.36 -13.88
CA ASN A 969 34.19 12.47 -14.79
C ASN A 969 33.71 13.72 -14.05
N ALA A 970 33.73 14.84 -14.75
CA ALA A 970 33.14 16.07 -14.25
C ALA A 970 31.60 16.01 -14.22
N LEU A 971 31.02 16.78 -13.32
CA LEU A 971 29.58 17.02 -13.24
C LEU A 971 29.27 18.38 -13.87
N ILE A 972 28.19 18.48 -14.63
CA ILE A 972 27.71 19.73 -15.23
C ILE A 972 26.40 20.16 -14.59
N PHE A 973 26.13 21.47 -14.61
CA PHE A 973 24.96 22.05 -13.96
C PHE A 973 23.99 22.70 -14.94
N SER A 974 22.71 22.73 -14.58
CA SER A 974 21.66 23.48 -15.28
C SER A 974 20.61 23.95 -14.29
N VAL A 975 19.82 24.97 -14.66
CA VAL A 975 18.77 25.57 -13.83
C VAL A 975 17.48 25.59 -14.62
N TYR A 976 16.38 25.05 -14.09
CA TYR A 976 15.07 25.13 -14.74
C TYR A 976 13.95 25.45 -13.74
N GLY A 977 12.80 25.88 -14.23
CA GLY A 977 11.61 26.14 -13.39
C GLY A 977 11.48 27.57 -12.91
N ILE A 978 12.12 28.54 -13.58
CA ILE A 978 11.88 29.96 -13.31
C ILE A 978 10.59 30.34 -14.03
N VAL A 979 9.55 30.74 -13.30
CA VAL A 979 8.22 31.07 -13.85
C VAL A 979 7.91 32.55 -13.58
N ASN A 980 7.42 33.28 -14.57
CA ASN A 980 6.93 34.65 -14.38
C ASN A 980 5.40 34.70 -14.22
N ASN A 981 4.88 35.81 -13.71
CA ASN A 981 3.44 36.00 -13.53
C ASN A 981 2.64 36.10 -14.85
N GLY A 982 3.33 36.25 -15.98
CA GLY A 982 2.77 36.23 -17.34
C GLY A 982 2.54 34.83 -17.90
N GLY A 983 2.87 33.79 -17.14
CA GLY A 983 2.68 32.40 -17.53
C GLY A 983 3.76 31.84 -18.45
N TYR A 984 4.96 32.43 -18.43
CA TYR A 984 6.12 31.92 -19.14
C TYR A 984 7.14 31.34 -18.18
N TYR A 985 7.82 30.29 -18.62
CA TYR A 985 8.91 29.66 -17.90
C TYR A 985 10.23 29.72 -18.63
N TYR A 986 11.31 29.61 -17.86
CA TYR A 986 12.68 29.75 -18.33
C TYR A 986 13.62 28.76 -17.64
N GLY A 987 14.70 28.45 -18.34
CA GLY A 987 15.85 27.73 -17.81
C GLY A 987 17.17 28.13 -18.45
N TYR A 988 18.25 27.66 -17.84
CA TYR A 988 19.64 27.85 -18.24
C TYR A 988 20.32 26.48 -18.27
N SER A 989 20.66 26.04 -19.47
CA SER A 989 21.50 24.86 -19.71
C SER A 989 22.95 25.14 -19.27
N SER A 990 23.81 24.11 -19.25
CA SER A 990 25.23 24.29 -18.90
C SER A 990 25.95 25.26 -19.81
N ASP A 991 25.58 25.29 -21.10
CA ASP A 991 26.06 26.27 -22.08
C ASP A 991 25.70 27.71 -21.69
N ASP A 992 24.50 27.95 -21.16
CA ASP A 992 24.09 29.30 -20.75
C ASP A 992 24.85 29.75 -19.50
N ILE A 993 25.06 28.84 -18.54
CA ILE A 993 25.81 29.12 -17.32
C ILE A 993 27.26 29.46 -17.64
N GLN A 994 27.91 28.72 -18.55
CA GLN A 994 29.30 28.97 -18.94
C GLN A 994 29.53 30.41 -19.45
N ARG A 995 28.53 31.00 -20.12
CA ARG A 995 28.63 32.36 -20.68
C ARG A 995 28.52 33.45 -19.62
N VAL A 996 28.14 33.12 -18.40
CA VAL A 996 28.10 34.05 -17.26
C VAL A 996 29.51 34.28 -16.72
N PRO A 997 29.98 35.54 -16.59
CA PRO A 997 31.30 35.81 -16.04
C PRO A 997 31.48 35.23 -14.63
N LEU A 998 32.64 34.61 -14.37
CA LEU A 998 33.01 34.01 -13.07
C LEU A 998 32.07 32.88 -12.60
N SER A 999 31.35 32.22 -13.51
CA SER A 999 30.50 31.09 -13.17
C SER A 999 31.25 29.74 -13.18
N ASN A 1000 30.77 28.82 -12.34
CA ASN A 1000 31.22 27.43 -12.34
C ASN A 1000 30.11 26.57 -12.96
N TYR A 1001 30.12 26.35 -14.28
CA TYR A 1001 29.14 25.49 -14.96
C TYR A 1001 29.40 23.99 -14.75
N TYR A 1002 30.55 23.62 -14.18
CA TYR A 1002 30.95 22.26 -13.88
C TYR A 1002 31.81 22.18 -12.61
N ILE A 1003 32.01 20.95 -12.11
CA ILE A 1003 33.05 20.60 -11.14
C ILE A 1003 33.72 19.28 -11.50
N ASN A 1004 34.96 19.10 -11.06
CA ASN A 1004 35.63 17.80 -11.13
C ASN A 1004 35.25 16.91 -9.94
N THR A 1005 35.28 15.60 -10.15
CA THR A 1005 35.07 14.62 -9.07
C THR A 1005 36.39 13.97 -8.66
N THR A 1006 36.53 13.69 -7.37
CA THR A 1006 37.56 12.83 -6.79
C THR A 1006 36.87 11.76 -5.96
N PHE A 1007 37.59 10.70 -5.59
CA PHE A 1007 37.00 9.58 -4.87
C PHE A 1007 37.98 8.98 -3.85
N THR A 1008 37.86 9.42 -2.61
CA THR A 1008 38.61 8.85 -1.49
C THR A 1008 37.95 7.59 -0.96
N ILE A 1009 38.72 6.53 -0.70
CA ILE A 1009 38.20 5.21 -0.26
C ILE A 1009 38.28 4.95 1.25
N ASN A 1010 38.99 5.77 2.03
CA ASN A 1010 39.32 5.51 3.44
C ASN A 1010 38.34 6.10 4.48
N GLN A 1011 37.32 6.84 4.05
CA GLN A 1011 36.31 7.41 4.95
C GLN A 1011 35.10 6.46 5.09
N PRO A 1012 34.59 6.23 6.31
CA PRO A 1012 33.46 5.35 6.53
C PRO A 1012 32.15 6.01 6.09
N VAL A 1013 31.29 5.26 5.40
CA VAL A 1013 29.93 5.69 5.03
C VAL A 1013 28.99 4.53 5.27
N ILE A 1014 27.95 4.74 6.08
CA ILE A 1014 26.89 3.77 6.36
C ILE A 1014 25.79 3.96 5.32
N LYS A 1015 25.43 2.89 4.60
CA LYS A 1015 24.42 2.90 3.53
C LYS A 1015 23.13 2.22 3.93
N SER A 1016 23.21 1.12 4.68
CA SER A 1016 22.06 0.34 5.10
C SER A 1016 22.39 -0.56 6.28
N THR A 1017 21.38 -1.23 6.82
CA THR A 1017 21.52 -2.24 7.87
C THR A 1017 20.67 -3.46 7.53
N ASP A 1018 20.90 -4.58 8.22
CA ASP A 1018 19.86 -5.60 8.30
C ASP A 1018 18.71 -5.11 9.19
N ARG A 1019 17.51 -5.67 9.00
CA ARG A 1019 16.39 -5.35 9.91
C ARG A 1019 16.78 -5.68 11.33
N TYR A 1020 16.41 -4.79 12.23
CA TYR A 1020 16.57 -4.97 13.66
C TYR A 1020 15.19 -5.20 14.27
N TYR A 1021 14.93 -6.38 14.81
CA TYR A 1021 13.68 -6.63 15.54
C TYR A 1021 13.84 -6.18 17.00
N SER A 1022 12.77 -5.65 17.60
CA SER A 1022 12.81 -5.10 18.98
C SER A 1022 13.18 -6.13 20.06
N ASP A 1023 13.04 -7.42 19.73
CA ASP A 1023 13.35 -8.57 20.58
C ASP A 1023 14.67 -9.28 20.20
N ASP A 1024 15.43 -8.74 19.25
CA ASP A 1024 16.74 -9.29 18.91
C ASP A 1024 17.72 -9.10 20.09
N ASN A 1025 18.74 -9.97 20.18
CA ASN A 1025 19.71 -10.00 21.28
C ASN A 1025 20.72 -8.82 21.25
N GLY A 1026 20.31 -7.66 20.71
CA GLY A 1026 21.13 -6.45 20.61
C GLY A 1026 22.25 -6.54 19.57
N GLU A 1027 22.09 -7.37 18.53
CA GLU A 1027 23.02 -7.50 17.40
C GLU A 1027 22.47 -6.84 16.13
N LEU A 1028 23.35 -6.26 15.33
CA LEU A 1028 23.03 -5.63 14.05
C LEU A 1028 24.18 -5.81 13.06
N VAL A 1029 23.84 -6.01 11.79
CA VAL A 1029 24.79 -5.93 10.69
C VAL A 1029 24.60 -4.60 9.95
N ILE A 1030 25.68 -3.86 9.85
CA ILE A 1030 25.76 -2.55 9.19
C ILE A 1030 26.48 -2.73 7.87
N TYR A 1031 25.93 -2.17 6.79
CA TYR A 1031 26.48 -2.20 5.45
C TYR A 1031 26.87 -0.80 4.99
N GLY A 1032 27.97 -0.72 4.25
CA GLY A 1032 28.54 0.56 3.86
C GLY A 1032 29.85 0.42 3.12
N ARG A 1033 30.75 1.38 3.34
CA ARG A 1033 32.12 1.38 2.82
C ARG A 1033 33.05 2.01 3.85
N GLY A 1034 34.37 1.82 3.69
CA GLY A 1034 35.39 2.41 4.55
C GLY A 1034 35.47 1.80 5.95
N PHE A 1035 34.93 0.59 6.13
CA PHE A 1035 34.86 -0.06 7.44
C PHE A 1035 36.13 -0.77 7.90
N SER A 1036 37.12 -0.95 7.01
CA SER A 1036 38.35 -1.71 7.28
C SER A 1036 39.15 -1.19 8.49
N LYS A 1037 39.00 0.09 8.84
CA LYS A 1037 39.68 0.74 9.99
C LYS A 1037 38.70 1.23 11.07
N VAL A 1038 37.43 0.84 11.02
CA VAL A 1038 36.46 1.23 12.06
C VAL A 1038 36.82 0.57 13.38
N SER A 1039 36.90 1.37 14.44
CA SER A 1039 37.28 0.93 15.79
C SER A 1039 36.13 1.02 16.80
N ARG A 1040 35.10 1.82 16.48
CA ARG A 1040 33.95 2.04 17.34
C ARG A 1040 32.69 2.35 16.54
N ILE A 1041 31.54 1.86 17.00
CA ILE A 1041 30.20 2.31 16.59
C ILE A 1041 29.53 2.98 17.79
N ASP A 1042 28.96 4.16 17.58
CA ASP A 1042 28.20 4.92 18.58
C ASP A 1042 26.70 4.81 18.29
N PHE A 1043 25.89 4.66 19.34
CA PHE A 1043 24.43 4.52 19.31
C PHE A 1043 23.77 5.66 20.09
N VAL A 1044 22.80 6.34 19.47
CA VAL A 1044 22.00 7.40 20.10
C VAL A 1044 20.52 7.07 19.93
N TYR A 1045 19.80 6.85 21.01
CA TYR A 1045 18.39 6.45 20.98
C TYR A 1045 17.47 7.66 20.98
N SER A 1046 16.37 7.59 20.21
CA SER A 1046 15.30 8.60 20.29
C SER A 1046 14.44 8.43 21.55
N ASP A 1047 14.44 7.24 22.16
CA ASP A 1047 13.83 7.00 23.47
C ASP A 1047 14.70 7.63 24.58
N SER A 1048 14.16 8.66 25.23
CA SER A 1048 14.84 9.43 26.27
C SER A 1048 15.16 8.62 27.53
N SER A 1049 14.52 7.45 27.72
CA SER A 1049 14.84 6.52 28.81
C SER A 1049 16.15 5.75 28.59
N LEU A 1050 16.65 5.70 27.34
CA LEU A 1050 17.84 4.96 26.96
C LEU A 1050 19.04 5.89 26.76
N THR A 1051 20.06 5.76 27.63
CA THR A 1051 21.30 6.53 27.46
C THR A 1051 22.09 6.09 26.21
N PRO A 1052 22.73 7.02 25.48
CA PRO A 1052 23.66 6.70 24.40
C PRO A 1052 24.77 5.74 24.86
N ASN A 1053 25.25 4.88 23.96
CA ASN A 1053 26.34 3.95 24.23
C ASN A 1053 27.17 3.65 22.99
N SER A 1054 28.25 2.90 23.14
CA SER A 1054 29.15 2.53 22.03
C SER A 1054 29.60 1.07 22.11
N ALA A 1055 29.98 0.52 20.97
CA ALA A 1055 30.60 -0.80 20.84
C ALA A 1055 31.94 -0.70 20.11
N SER A 1056 32.97 -1.34 20.67
CA SER A 1056 34.30 -1.48 20.05
C SER A 1056 34.65 -2.94 19.72
N LEU A 1057 33.95 -3.91 20.33
CA LEU A 1057 34.08 -5.32 19.95
C LEU A 1057 33.08 -5.60 18.82
N MET A 1058 33.62 -5.85 17.62
CA MET A 1058 32.84 -5.95 16.39
C MET A 1058 33.55 -6.92 15.43
N LEU A 1059 32.79 -7.54 14.54
CA LEU A 1059 33.34 -8.34 13.46
C LEU A 1059 33.25 -7.54 12.15
N ILE A 1060 34.40 -7.17 11.60
CA ILE A 1060 34.50 -6.43 10.34
C ILE A 1060 34.65 -7.43 9.20
N HIS A 1061 33.76 -7.35 8.21
CA HIS A 1061 33.82 -8.14 6.99
C HIS A 1061 34.29 -7.25 5.84
N GLY A 1062 35.56 -7.39 5.45
CA GLY A 1062 36.16 -6.58 4.39
C GLY A 1062 36.18 -5.09 4.75
N SER A 1063 35.77 -4.24 3.81
CA SER A 1063 35.56 -2.81 4.03
C SER A 1063 34.09 -2.39 3.92
N SER A 1064 33.17 -3.34 3.75
CA SER A 1064 31.77 -3.05 3.40
C SER A 1064 30.72 -3.54 4.40
N ALA A 1065 31.08 -4.35 5.41
CA ALA A 1065 30.13 -4.68 6.47
C ALA A 1065 30.75 -4.82 7.87
N ILE A 1066 29.96 -4.52 8.90
CA ILE A 1066 30.30 -4.68 10.32
C ILE A 1066 29.15 -5.39 11.02
N ARG A 1067 29.43 -6.47 11.75
CA ARG A 1067 28.50 -7.04 12.72
C ARG A 1067 28.88 -6.52 14.11
N VAL A 1068 27.92 -5.90 14.79
CA VAL A 1068 28.10 -5.24 16.08
C VAL A 1068 27.01 -5.66 17.06
N GLY A 1069 27.35 -5.70 18.35
CA GLY A 1069 26.43 -5.99 19.44
C GLY A 1069 26.23 -4.81 20.40
N ARG A 1070 25.61 -5.06 21.56
CA ARG A 1070 25.35 -4.10 22.65
C ARG A 1070 24.33 -3.00 22.31
N ILE A 1071 23.43 -3.28 21.39
CA ILE A 1071 22.26 -2.43 21.17
C ILE A 1071 21.25 -2.73 22.27
N LYS A 1072 20.71 -1.69 22.90
CA LYS A 1072 19.67 -1.84 23.92
C LYS A 1072 18.33 -2.13 23.22
N ASN A 1073 17.52 -3.02 23.79
CA ASN A 1073 16.18 -3.29 23.26
C ASN A 1073 15.36 -2.00 23.26
N THR A 1074 14.81 -1.66 22.11
CA THR A 1074 13.99 -0.46 21.93
C THR A 1074 12.98 -0.70 20.82
N LYS A 1075 11.85 -0.01 20.92
CA LYS A 1075 10.82 0.06 19.86
C LYS A 1075 10.93 1.36 19.05
N SER A 1076 11.70 2.33 19.54
CA SER A 1076 11.85 3.64 18.93
C SER A 1076 13.09 3.66 18.03
N PRO A 1077 13.13 4.53 17.00
CA PRO A 1077 14.31 4.69 16.17
C PRO A 1077 15.56 5.04 16.98
N PHE A 1078 16.72 4.65 16.46
CA PHE A 1078 18.02 5.03 17.00
C PHE A 1078 19.02 5.31 15.88
N TYR A 1079 20.00 6.16 16.17
CA TYR A 1079 21.01 6.59 15.22
C TYR A 1079 22.34 5.90 15.47
N ILE A 1080 23.05 5.57 14.39
CA ILE A 1080 24.39 4.97 14.43
C ILE A 1080 25.43 5.83 13.71
N LYS A 1081 26.65 5.86 14.25
CA LYS A 1081 27.85 6.45 13.64
C LYS A 1081 29.05 5.53 13.80
N ALA A 1082 29.90 5.44 12.79
CA ALA A 1082 31.15 4.69 12.82
C ALA A 1082 32.36 5.64 12.96
N LEU A 1083 33.30 5.29 13.83
CA LEU A 1083 34.56 6.01 14.05
C LEU A 1083 35.76 5.14 13.68
N THR A 1084 36.65 5.65 12.83
CA THR A 1084 37.90 4.97 12.45
C THR A 1084 39.06 5.29 13.39
N ILE A 1085 40.09 4.44 13.38
CA ILE A 1085 41.35 4.66 14.11
C ILE A 1085 42.03 5.97 13.66
N ASP A 1086 41.86 6.35 12.39
CA ASP A 1086 42.42 7.57 11.82
C ASP A 1086 41.61 8.83 12.18
N GLY A 1087 40.52 8.70 12.95
CA GLY A 1087 39.69 9.82 13.42
C GLY A 1087 38.55 10.25 12.47
N PHE A 1088 38.27 9.50 11.40
CA PHE A 1088 37.12 9.77 10.54
C PHE A 1088 35.82 9.27 11.16
N ILE A 1089 34.76 10.05 11.03
CA ILE A 1089 33.40 9.74 11.51
C ILE A 1089 32.50 9.55 10.29
N SER A 1090 31.64 8.53 10.30
CA SER A 1090 30.65 8.32 9.23
C SER A 1090 29.48 9.30 9.29
N ASN A 1091 28.63 9.24 8.27
CA ASN A 1091 27.30 9.84 8.33
C ASN A 1091 26.51 9.22 9.50
N GLU A 1092 25.53 9.98 9.99
CA GLU A 1092 24.52 9.48 10.90
C GLU A 1092 23.50 8.64 10.10
N PHE A 1093 23.20 7.44 10.57
CA PHE A 1093 22.23 6.56 9.93
C PHE A 1093 21.14 6.18 10.93
N ILE A 1094 19.87 6.35 10.53
CA ILE A 1094 18.72 5.99 11.36
C ILE A 1094 18.36 4.51 11.16
N VAL A 1095 18.22 3.78 12.26
CA VAL A 1095 17.70 2.42 12.28
C VAL A 1095 16.30 2.49 12.87
N ASN A 1096 15.31 2.00 12.12
CA ASN A 1096 13.92 1.89 12.55
C ASN A 1096 13.65 0.43 12.99
N PRO A 1097 13.56 0.14 14.29
CA PRO A 1097 13.27 -1.21 14.78
C PRO A 1097 11.92 -1.72 14.27
N VAL A 1098 11.87 -3.00 13.90
CA VAL A 1098 10.62 -3.71 13.69
C VAL A 1098 10.12 -4.19 15.04
N TYR A 1099 9.01 -3.64 15.53
CA TYR A 1099 8.38 -4.17 16.73
C TYR A 1099 7.96 -5.62 16.48
N PHE A 1100 8.39 -6.53 17.35
CA PHE A 1100 8.05 -7.94 17.26
C PHE A 1100 7.78 -8.50 18.64
N ASN A 1101 6.58 -9.06 18.81
CA ASN A 1101 6.17 -9.64 20.07
C ASN A 1101 5.52 -11.01 19.88
N SER A 1102 6.32 -12.07 20.00
CA SER A 1102 5.84 -13.45 19.93
C SER A 1102 4.94 -13.87 21.10
N THR A 1103 4.92 -13.12 22.21
CA THR A 1103 4.11 -13.42 23.41
C THR A 1103 2.66 -12.94 23.32
N ILE A 1104 2.31 -12.14 22.31
CA ILE A 1104 0.90 -11.82 22.03
C ILE A 1104 0.27 -13.10 21.46
N ILE A 1105 -0.36 -13.86 22.36
CA ILE A 1105 -1.37 -14.85 22.01
C ILE A 1105 -2.54 -14.01 21.47
N PRO A 1106 -3.00 -14.19 20.21
CA PRO A 1106 -4.26 -13.57 19.82
C PRO A 1106 -5.28 -14.06 20.84
N THR A 1107 -5.94 -13.15 21.57
CA THR A 1107 -6.95 -13.53 22.56
C THR A 1107 -7.83 -14.59 21.91
N PRO A 1108 -7.75 -15.87 22.31
CA PRO A 1108 -8.60 -16.86 21.68
C PRO A 1108 -10.01 -16.40 22.00
N THR A 1109 -10.76 -16.00 20.97
CA THR A 1109 -12.20 -15.81 21.13
C THR A 1109 -12.67 -17.14 21.69
N PRO A 1110 -13.18 -17.21 22.93
CA PRO A 1110 -13.25 -18.48 23.64
C PRO A 1110 -14.07 -19.47 22.83
N ILE A 1111 -13.41 -20.53 22.36
CA ILE A 1111 -14.09 -21.77 21.95
C ILE A 1111 -14.86 -22.21 23.21
N PRO A 1112 -16.20 -22.37 23.15
CA PRO A 1112 -17.01 -22.58 24.34
C PRO A 1112 -16.69 -23.95 24.95
N THR A 1113 -15.66 -24.00 25.78
CA THR A 1113 -15.46 -25.06 26.76
C THR A 1113 -16.28 -24.62 27.95
N THR A 1114 -17.27 -25.44 28.33
CA THR A 1114 -18.22 -25.23 29.42
C THR A 1114 -17.54 -25.24 30.80
N THR A 1115 -16.61 -24.33 31.01
CA THR A 1115 -16.28 -23.74 32.31
C THR A 1115 -17.19 -22.53 32.43
N PRO A 1116 -17.84 -22.28 33.59
CA PRO A 1116 -19.06 -21.50 33.63
C PRO A 1116 -18.78 -20.14 33.00
N ILE A 1117 -19.56 -19.86 31.95
CA ILE A 1117 -19.67 -18.57 31.28
C ILE A 1117 -19.44 -17.52 32.38
N PRO A 1118 -18.40 -16.64 32.30
CA PRO A 1118 -18.45 -15.42 33.09
C PRO A 1118 -19.74 -14.78 32.63
N THR A 1119 -20.76 -14.86 33.50
CA THR A 1119 -22.15 -14.56 33.18
C THR A 1119 -22.11 -13.29 32.39
N ILE A 1120 -22.31 -13.39 31.06
CA ILE A 1120 -22.35 -12.21 30.20
C ILE A 1120 -23.48 -11.46 30.84
N THR A 1121 -23.16 -10.38 31.57
CA THR A 1121 -24.19 -9.68 32.33
C THR A 1121 -25.16 -9.27 31.25
N PRO A 1122 -26.39 -9.83 31.24
CA PRO A 1122 -27.30 -9.61 30.13
C PRO A 1122 -27.43 -8.10 29.97
N ILE A 1123 -27.20 -7.63 28.74
CA ILE A 1123 -27.29 -6.19 28.45
C ILE A 1123 -28.67 -5.76 28.95
N PRO A 1124 -28.76 -4.83 29.91
CA PRO A 1124 -29.99 -4.56 30.62
C PRO A 1124 -31.03 -4.02 29.65
N THR A 1125 -32.05 -4.81 29.37
CA THR A 1125 -33.26 -4.36 28.68
C THR A 1125 -34.19 -3.73 29.70
N ASN A 1126 -35.03 -2.79 29.28
CA ASN A 1126 -36.11 -2.32 30.14
C ASN A 1126 -37.02 -3.52 30.49
N PRO A 1127 -37.49 -3.64 31.75
CA PRO A 1127 -38.44 -4.70 32.09
C PRO A 1127 -39.71 -4.53 31.24
N PRO A 1128 -40.41 -5.63 30.88
CA PRO A 1128 -41.70 -5.53 30.18
C PRO A 1128 -42.64 -4.58 30.91
N GLN A 1129 -43.20 -3.62 30.18
CA GLN A 1129 -44.06 -2.58 30.74
C GLN A 1129 -45.50 -2.77 30.27
N LYS A 1130 -46.46 -2.51 31.15
CA LYS A 1130 -47.86 -2.38 30.73
C LYS A 1130 -48.04 -1.03 30.05
N CYS A 1131 -48.74 -1.01 28.91
CA CYS A 1131 -49.12 0.23 28.24
C CYS A 1131 -50.00 1.09 29.14
N LEU A 1132 -49.66 2.39 29.20
CA LEU A 1132 -50.33 3.38 30.05
C LEU A 1132 -51.18 4.33 29.18
N GLY A 1133 -51.98 5.17 29.84
CA GLY A 1133 -52.82 6.19 29.19
C GLY A 1133 -54.31 5.82 29.16
N ASN A 1134 -55.16 6.84 29.07
CA ASN A 1134 -56.59 6.68 28.82
C ASN A 1134 -57.05 7.75 27.80
N PRO A 1135 -57.29 7.38 26.53
CA PRO A 1135 -57.16 6.03 25.96
C PRO A 1135 -55.70 5.49 26.00
N GLU A 1136 -55.54 4.16 26.02
CA GLU A 1136 -54.23 3.49 26.06
C GLU A 1136 -53.35 3.97 24.89
N CYS A 1137 -52.10 4.34 25.18
CA CYS A 1137 -51.16 4.93 24.23
C CYS A 1137 -51.69 6.15 23.46
N GLY A 1138 -52.53 6.97 24.10
CA GLY A 1138 -53.13 8.16 23.48
C GLY A 1138 -54.21 7.83 22.44
N GLY A 1139 -54.54 6.54 22.29
CA GLY A 1139 -55.44 6.02 21.28
C GLY A 1139 -54.76 5.69 19.96
N LYS A 1140 -55.51 5.03 19.07
CA LYS A 1140 -55.00 4.43 17.82
C LYS A 1140 -54.34 5.41 16.83
N ASN A 1141 -54.52 6.72 17.02
CA ASN A 1141 -53.92 7.75 16.15
C ASN A 1141 -52.63 8.34 16.74
N GLN A 1142 -52.28 7.99 17.99
CA GLN A 1142 -51.13 8.55 18.71
C GLN A 1142 -50.07 7.48 19.00
N GLY A 1143 -50.48 6.22 19.14
CA GLY A 1143 -49.54 5.11 19.28
C GLY A 1143 -50.23 3.75 19.27
N TYR A 1144 -49.43 2.73 19.46
CA TYR A 1144 -49.89 1.35 19.67
C TYR A 1144 -49.14 0.70 20.85
N CYS A 1145 -49.78 -0.29 21.46
CA CYS A 1145 -49.20 -1.02 22.57
C CYS A 1145 -48.28 -2.14 22.10
N SER A 1146 -47.07 -2.21 22.67
CA SER A 1146 -46.10 -3.30 22.46
C SER A 1146 -45.72 -3.94 23.80
N SER A 1147 -44.94 -5.03 23.77
CA SER A 1147 -44.43 -5.69 24.98
C SER A 1147 -43.49 -4.82 25.82
N THR A 1148 -42.88 -3.79 25.22
CA THR A 1148 -42.00 -2.83 25.92
C THR A 1148 -42.74 -1.59 26.42
N GLY A 1149 -44.04 -1.48 26.14
CA GLY A 1149 -44.88 -0.31 26.43
C GLY A 1149 -45.43 0.35 25.17
N CYS A 1150 -45.90 1.60 25.29
CA CYS A 1150 -46.46 2.35 24.17
C CYS A 1150 -45.38 2.77 23.16
N ILE A 1151 -45.60 2.44 21.87
CA ILE A 1151 -44.83 2.94 20.73
C ILE A 1151 -45.63 4.06 20.08
N CYS A 1152 -45.07 5.26 20.07
CA CYS A 1152 -45.78 6.46 19.61
C CYS A 1152 -45.56 6.71 18.12
N TYR A 1153 -46.62 7.16 17.44
CA TYR A 1153 -46.51 7.68 16.09
C TYR A 1153 -46.05 9.13 16.14
N SER A 1154 -45.04 9.48 15.34
CA SER A 1154 -44.61 10.89 15.21
C SER A 1154 -45.82 11.79 14.88
N PRO A 1155 -45.96 12.98 15.51
CA PRO A 1155 -45.01 13.65 16.42
C PRO A 1155 -45.22 13.32 17.92
N TRP A 1156 -45.98 12.29 18.26
CA TRP A 1156 -46.26 11.91 19.66
C TRP A 1156 -45.09 11.18 20.30
N ILE A 1157 -44.89 11.41 21.60
CA ILE A 1157 -43.84 10.81 22.42
C ILE A 1157 -44.31 10.65 23.88
N GLY A 1158 -43.53 9.92 24.67
CA GLY A 1158 -43.77 9.65 26.09
C GLY A 1158 -44.40 8.29 26.33
N VAL A 1159 -44.40 7.85 27.59
CA VAL A 1159 -44.88 6.50 28.00
C VAL A 1159 -46.38 6.27 27.74
N THR A 1160 -47.13 7.34 27.48
CA THR A 1160 -48.57 7.34 27.13
C THR A 1160 -48.85 7.86 25.72
N CYS A 1161 -47.84 8.29 24.95
CA CYS A 1161 -47.98 8.96 23.65
C CYS A 1161 -48.89 10.20 23.64
N THR A 1162 -48.97 10.91 24.77
CA THR A 1162 -49.82 12.11 24.93
C THR A 1162 -49.04 13.43 24.86
N SER A 1163 -47.72 13.38 24.73
CA SER A 1163 -46.85 14.55 24.54
C SER A 1163 -46.50 14.68 23.06
N GLN A 1164 -46.38 15.89 22.54
CA GLN A 1164 -45.95 16.15 21.16
C GLN A 1164 -44.61 16.87 21.13
N ILE A 1165 -43.76 16.50 20.18
CA ILE A 1165 -42.51 17.22 19.89
C ILE A 1165 -42.84 18.59 19.29
N ILE A 1166 -42.29 19.66 19.85
CA ILE A 1166 -42.42 21.02 19.31
C ILE A 1166 -41.29 21.26 18.30
N ILE A 1167 -41.63 21.74 17.10
CA ILE A 1167 -40.63 22.22 16.16
C ILE A 1167 -40.16 23.61 16.62
N VAL A 1168 -39.01 23.63 17.29
CA VAL A 1168 -38.31 24.86 17.68
C VAL A 1168 -37.17 25.14 16.70
N PRO A 1169 -36.85 26.43 16.43
CA PRO A 1169 -35.67 26.77 15.65
C PRO A 1169 -34.41 26.29 16.37
N GLN A 1170 -33.35 26.06 15.59
CA GLN A 1170 -32.05 25.67 16.15
C GLN A 1170 -31.58 26.71 17.18
N PRO A 1171 -31.18 26.28 18.40
CA PRO A 1171 -30.70 27.19 19.43
C PRO A 1171 -29.39 27.86 19.03
N SER A 1172 -29.14 29.06 19.56
CA SER A 1172 -27.87 29.77 19.35
C SER A 1172 -26.71 28.98 19.94
N ILE A 1173 -25.64 28.79 19.16
CA ILE A 1173 -24.47 28.02 19.58
C ILE A 1173 -23.70 28.80 20.66
N ASN A 1174 -23.52 28.19 21.83
CA ASN A 1174 -22.65 28.73 22.88
C ASN A 1174 -21.20 28.37 22.56
N THR A 1175 -20.32 29.35 22.34
CA THR A 1175 -18.93 29.10 21.97
C THR A 1175 -17.97 28.93 23.15
N THR A 1176 -18.48 28.98 24.39
CA THR A 1176 -17.66 28.93 25.61
C THR A 1176 -17.80 27.64 26.40
N LYS A 1177 -18.94 26.97 26.27
CA LYS A 1177 -19.27 25.72 26.95
C LYS A 1177 -20.37 24.97 26.18
N PRO A 1178 -20.46 23.64 26.30
CA PRO A 1178 -21.47 22.81 25.63
C PRO A 1178 -22.85 22.94 26.30
N ASP A 1179 -23.29 24.17 26.56
CA ASP A 1179 -24.60 24.47 27.13
C ASP A 1179 -25.56 24.83 26.01
N VAL A 1180 -26.77 24.28 26.06
CA VAL A 1180 -27.82 24.53 25.08
C VAL A 1180 -29.02 25.17 25.79
N GLU A 1181 -29.31 26.41 25.42
CA GLU A 1181 -30.51 27.13 25.82
C GLU A 1181 -31.56 27.10 24.70
N ILE A 1182 -32.74 26.57 24.99
CA ILE A 1182 -33.88 26.53 24.05
C ILE A 1182 -35.02 27.37 24.64
N PRO A 1183 -35.26 28.60 24.12
CA PRO A 1183 -36.43 29.38 24.46
C PRO A 1183 -37.64 28.91 23.67
N THR A 1184 -38.78 28.71 24.34
CA THR A 1184 -40.07 28.42 23.71
C THR A 1184 -41.14 29.41 24.17
N ASP A 1185 -41.97 29.88 23.24
CA ASP A 1185 -43.09 30.79 23.52
C ASP A 1185 -44.45 30.15 23.29
N ASN A 1186 -45.49 30.67 23.97
CA ASN A 1186 -46.85 30.14 23.90
C ASN A 1186 -47.64 30.49 22.60
N ASN A 1187 -46.99 30.84 21.48
CA ASN A 1187 -47.70 31.41 20.31
C ASN A 1187 -48.64 30.45 19.52
N GLY A 1188 -48.98 29.27 20.05
CA GLY A 1188 -49.71 28.23 19.31
C GLY A 1188 -51.13 27.88 19.78
N GLN A 1189 -51.59 28.34 20.96
CA GLN A 1189 -52.95 28.00 21.43
C GLN A 1189 -53.84 29.23 21.44
N SER A 1190 -54.72 29.29 20.44
CA SER A 1190 -55.88 30.20 20.37
C SER A 1190 -56.81 29.96 21.56
N SER A 1191 -56.55 30.60 22.71
CA SER A 1191 -57.61 30.84 23.67
C SER A 1191 -58.32 32.11 23.23
N GLU A 1192 -59.41 31.92 22.48
CA GLU A 1192 -60.45 32.94 22.29
C GLU A 1192 -61.05 33.30 23.66
N THR A 1193 -60.34 34.13 24.42
CA THR A 1193 -60.90 34.81 25.60
C THR A 1193 -60.22 36.16 25.73
N ASN A 1194 -60.94 37.18 25.28
CA ASN A 1194 -60.64 38.59 25.49
C ASN A 1194 -60.44 38.88 27.00
N SER A 1195 -59.19 38.96 27.45
CA SER A 1195 -58.82 39.68 28.67
C SER A 1195 -57.48 40.36 28.42
N GLU A 1196 -57.50 41.68 28.33
CA GLU A 1196 -56.39 42.58 27.95
C GLU A 1196 -55.26 42.69 29.01
N GLU A 1197 -54.90 41.62 29.70
CA GLU A 1197 -53.74 41.63 30.62
C GLU A 1197 -53.02 40.26 30.77
N SER A 1198 -53.12 39.36 29.79
CA SER A 1198 -52.35 38.10 29.80
C SER A 1198 -50.86 38.35 29.47
N GLN A 1199 -50.00 38.35 30.49
CA GLN A 1199 -48.55 38.35 30.30
C GLN A 1199 -48.11 37.12 29.49
N LYS A 1200 -47.36 37.33 28.39
CA LYS A 1200 -46.78 36.27 27.56
C LYS A 1200 -45.83 35.40 28.41
N MET A 1201 -46.17 34.12 28.60
CA MET A 1201 -45.28 33.15 29.25
C MET A 1201 -44.18 32.71 28.28
N ILE A 1202 -42.92 32.78 28.74
CA ILE A 1202 -41.74 32.33 28.01
C ILE A 1202 -41.10 31.21 28.84
N PHE A 1203 -40.87 30.05 28.22
CA PHE A 1203 -40.17 28.95 28.85
C PHE A 1203 -38.73 28.92 28.33
N LYS A 1204 -37.76 28.72 29.23
CA LYS A 1204 -36.35 28.52 28.87
C LYS A 1204 -35.90 27.16 29.37
N SER A 1205 -35.50 26.30 28.43
CA SER A 1205 -34.87 25.01 28.72
C SER A 1205 -33.35 25.17 28.67
N LEU A 1206 -32.62 24.63 29.64
CA LEU A 1206 -31.16 24.60 29.67
C LEU A 1206 -30.68 23.16 29.85
N ILE A 1207 -29.73 22.75 29.01
CA ILE A 1207 -28.99 21.49 29.10
C ILE A 1207 -27.51 21.81 29.29
N SER A 1208 -26.86 21.20 30.28
CA SER A 1208 -25.43 21.45 30.57
C SER A 1208 -24.68 20.19 31.01
N LEU A 1209 -23.39 20.10 30.65
CA LEU A 1209 -22.43 19.14 31.18
C LEU A 1209 -21.75 19.74 32.42
N VAL A 1210 -21.98 19.15 33.59
CA VAL A 1210 -21.64 19.78 34.88
C VAL A 1210 -20.28 19.32 35.40
N SER A 1211 -20.09 18.02 35.56
CA SER A 1211 -18.87 17.47 36.15
C SER A 1211 -18.64 16.00 35.84
N LEU A 1212 -17.39 15.56 36.02
CA LEU A 1212 -17.00 14.17 36.06
C LEU A 1212 -16.55 13.81 37.47
N ARG A 1213 -17.24 12.89 38.13
CA ARG A 1213 -16.92 12.47 39.50
C ARG A 1213 -16.64 10.98 39.61
N GLU A 1214 -15.70 10.62 40.47
CA GLU A 1214 -15.35 9.25 40.78
C GLU A 1214 -16.03 8.85 42.09
N LEU A 1215 -16.72 7.71 42.07
CA LEU A 1215 -17.39 7.13 43.22
C LEU A 1215 -16.69 5.83 43.63
N ASP A 1216 -16.57 5.60 44.94
CA ASP A 1216 -16.14 4.31 45.45
C ASP A 1216 -17.24 3.24 45.37
N PHE A 1217 -16.91 2.00 45.76
CA PHE A 1217 -17.84 0.87 45.77
C PHE A 1217 -19.05 1.05 46.72
N ASN A 1218 -19.04 2.04 47.62
CA ASN A 1218 -20.18 2.41 48.47
C ASN A 1218 -20.97 3.61 47.90
N ASN A 1219 -20.69 4.01 46.65
CA ASN A 1219 -21.24 5.20 45.99
C ASN A 1219 -20.87 6.53 46.66
N LYS A 1220 -19.76 6.58 47.42
CA LYS A 1220 -19.25 7.83 48.01
C LYS A 1220 -18.30 8.52 47.04
N GLU A 1221 -18.46 9.83 46.87
CA GLU A 1221 -17.59 10.65 46.04
C GLU A 1221 -16.15 10.68 46.58
N VAL A 1222 -15.18 10.33 45.73
CA VAL A 1222 -13.74 10.34 46.05
C VAL A 1222 -12.95 11.35 45.21
N ASN A 1223 -13.46 11.75 44.05
CA ASN A 1223 -12.97 12.86 43.22
C ASN A 1223 -14.15 13.50 42.49
N ASN A 1224 -14.07 14.80 42.20
CA ASN A 1224 -15.09 15.52 41.43
C ASN A 1224 -14.46 16.67 40.66
N TYR A 1225 -14.53 16.60 39.34
CA TYR A 1225 -13.97 17.56 38.41
C TYR A 1225 -15.11 18.31 37.72
N LYS A 1226 -15.38 19.53 38.17
CA LYS A 1226 -16.33 20.42 37.48
C LYS A 1226 -15.72 20.89 36.15
N PHE A 1227 -16.55 20.97 35.13
CA PHE A 1227 -16.11 21.44 33.82
C PHE A 1227 -16.20 22.97 33.77
N ASP A 1228 -15.07 23.65 33.89
CA ASP A 1228 -15.03 25.11 33.95
C ASP A 1228 -14.73 25.78 32.60
N GLN A 1229 -13.91 25.14 31.74
CA GLN A 1229 -13.46 25.69 30.46
C GLN A 1229 -13.52 24.65 29.35
N TRP A 1230 -14.01 25.08 28.19
CA TRP A 1230 -14.08 24.26 26.97
C TRP A 1230 -13.45 25.01 25.79
N ILE A 1231 -12.77 24.27 24.92
CA ILE A 1231 -12.29 24.71 23.63
C ILE A 1231 -13.36 24.35 22.60
N TYR A 1232 -13.96 25.36 22.00
CA TYR A 1232 -15.02 25.21 21.00
C TYR A 1232 -14.46 25.12 19.57
N THR A 1233 -14.98 24.17 18.79
CA THR A 1233 -14.70 23.99 17.37
C THR A 1233 -16.00 23.75 16.60
N PRO A 1234 -16.39 24.61 15.63
CA PRO A 1234 -17.51 24.34 14.76
C PRO A 1234 -17.17 23.24 13.75
N ILE A 1235 -18.02 22.21 13.60
CA ILE A 1235 -17.87 21.19 12.55
C ILE A 1235 -18.69 21.59 11.32
N ASN A 1236 -19.97 21.92 11.50
CA ASN A 1236 -20.87 22.47 10.49
C ASN A 1236 -22.01 23.24 11.15
N GLU A 1237 -22.98 23.70 10.35
CA GLU A 1237 -24.11 24.50 10.86
C GLU A 1237 -24.96 23.77 11.92
N PHE A 1238 -25.04 22.44 11.88
CA PHE A 1238 -25.82 21.62 12.82
C PHE A 1238 -24.96 20.88 13.86
N LYS A 1239 -23.64 20.90 13.74
CA LYS A 1239 -22.73 20.06 14.54
C LYS A 1239 -21.56 20.86 15.08
N ASN A 1240 -21.38 20.78 16.39
CA ASN A 1240 -20.38 21.54 17.13
C ASN A 1240 -19.61 20.61 18.07
N GLN A 1241 -18.33 20.90 18.30
CA GLN A 1241 -17.49 20.11 19.18
C GLN A 1241 -16.86 20.98 20.26
N TYR A 1242 -16.77 20.41 21.45
CA TYR A 1242 -16.21 21.04 22.63
C TYR A 1242 -15.19 20.08 23.22
N PHE A 1243 -14.02 20.60 23.56
CA PHE A 1243 -12.94 19.83 24.16
C PHE A 1243 -12.56 20.40 25.53
N THR A 1244 -12.38 19.55 26.52
CA THR A 1244 -11.80 19.92 27.82
C THR A 1244 -10.90 18.80 28.33
N THR A 1245 -10.05 19.11 29.30
CA THR A 1245 -9.15 18.12 29.92
C THR A 1245 -9.28 18.23 31.44
N VAL A 1246 -9.54 17.11 32.11
CA VAL A 1246 -9.56 17.03 33.58
C VAL A 1246 -8.57 15.95 34.02
N SER A 1247 -7.59 16.32 34.85
CA SER A 1247 -6.61 15.35 35.40
C SER A 1247 -5.92 14.45 34.34
N ASN A 1248 -5.50 15.04 33.21
CA ASN A 1248 -4.93 14.35 32.04
C ASN A 1248 -5.88 13.43 31.28
N THR A 1249 -7.17 13.44 31.60
CA THR A 1249 -8.23 12.79 30.83
C THR A 1249 -8.86 13.83 29.91
N ASN A 1250 -8.92 13.54 28.62
CA ASN A 1250 -9.57 14.40 27.64
C ASN A 1250 -11.05 14.02 27.53
N ILE A 1251 -11.90 15.05 27.47
CA ILE A 1251 -13.34 14.93 27.29
C ILE A 1251 -13.71 15.72 26.06
N THR A 1252 -14.32 15.04 25.10
CA THR A 1252 -14.83 15.63 23.88
C THR A 1252 -16.34 15.49 23.89
N ALA A 1253 -17.05 16.61 23.85
CA ALA A 1253 -18.51 16.66 23.71
C ALA A 1253 -18.85 17.15 22.29
N THR A 1254 -19.51 16.32 21.50
CA THR A 1254 -20.01 16.67 20.17
C THR A 1254 -21.52 16.81 20.23
N LEU A 1255 -21.99 18.03 19.95
CA LEU A 1255 -23.39 18.41 19.95
C LEU A 1255 -23.90 18.43 18.51
N GLU A 1256 -24.96 17.68 18.22
CA GLU A 1256 -25.56 17.59 16.88
C GLU A 1256 -27.06 17.87 16.93
N TRP A 1257 -27.50 18.87 16.15
CA TRP A 1257 -28.89 19.29 16.03
C TRP A 1257 -29.58 18.58 14.87
N PHE A 1258 -30.72 17.95 15.15
CA PHE A 1258 -31.51 17.27 14.13
C PHE A 1258 -32.71 18.12 13.75
N ASN A 1259 -32.69 18.71 12.55
CA ASN A 1259 -33.82 19.49 12.00
C ASN A 1259 -34.94 18.60 11.43
N GLN A 1260 -34.67 17.31 11.22
CA GLN A 1260 -35.60 16.32 10.68
C GLN A 1260 -35.43 14.98 11.39
N SER A 1261 -36.44 14.12 11.28
CA SER A 1261 -36.36 12.78 11.88
C SER A 1261 -35.30 11.94 11.17
N THR A 1262 -34.35 11.41 11.94
CA THR A 1262 -33.15 10.75 11.39
C THR A 1262 -32.90 9.43 12.12
N PRO A 1263 -32.85 8.27 11.43
CA PRO A 1263 -32.40 7.03 12.05
C PRO A 1263 -30.88 7.07 12.27
N ILE A 1264 -30.44 6.69 13.46
CA ILE A 1264 -29.03 6.58 13.82
C ILE A 1264 -28.77 5.22 14.47
N GLN A 1265 -27.50 4.79 14.47
CA GLN A 1265 -27.07 3.62 15.19
C GLN A 1265 -26.04 4.00 16.26
N PHE A 1266 -26.24 3.55 17.50
CA PHE A 1266 -25.29 3.74 18.59
C PHE A 1266 -25.24 2.49 19.48
N ALA A 1267 -24.03 2.03 19.83
CA ALA A 1267 -23.80 0.87 20.71
C ALA A 1267 -24.67 -0.36 20.35
N ASN A 1268 -24.71 -0.72 19.06
CA ASN A 1268 -25.53 -1.80 18.51
C ASN A 1268 -27.05 -1.62 18.75
N GLN A 1269 -27.51 -0.37 18.80
CA GLN A 1269 -28.91 0.02 18.88
C GLN A 1269 -29.30 0.89 17.70
N ASN A 1270 -30.43 0.59 17.08
CA ASN A 1270 -31.07 1.55 16.17
C ASN A 1270 -31.93 2.49 16.99
N LEU A 1271 -31.70 3.79 16.83
CA LEU A 1271 -32.43 4.86 17.48
C LEU A 1271 -32.99 5.79 16.41
N THR A 1272 -34.12 6.41 16.69
CA THR A 1272 -34.66 7.47 15.85
C THR A 1272 -34.48 8.79 16.59
N MET A 1273 -33.80 9.74 15.95
CA MET A 1273 -33.75 11.13 16.38
C MET A 1273 -35.00 11.85 15.89
N ASN A 1274 -35.61 12.63 16.78
CA ASN A 1274 -36.78 13.43 16.45
C ASN A 1274 -36.37 14.78 15.84
N PRO A 1275 -37.21 15.42 15.02
CA PRO A 1275 -36.99 16.80 14.62
C PRO A 1275 -36.87 17.72 15.85
N SER A 1276 -36.05 18.75 15.74
CA SER A 1276 -35.74 19.69 16.83
C SER A 1276 -35.19 19.03 18.10
N SER A 1277 -34.36 18.01 17.93
CA SER A 1277 -33.62 17.36 19.03
C SER A 1277 -32.14 17.69 18.99
N ILE A 1278 -31.52 17.73 20.17
CA ILE A 1278 -30.07 17.89 20.33
C ILE A 1278 -29.48 16.60 20.92
N LYS A 1279 -28.48 16.05 20.26
CA LYS A 1279 -27.74 14.86 20.70
C LYS A 1279 -26.37 15.26 21.21
N TYR A 1280 -25.93 14.64 22.31
CA TYR A 1280 -24.63 14.82 22.92
C TYR A 1280 -23.83 13.52 22.82
N THR A 1281 -22.87 13.45 21.92
CA THR A 1281 -21.89 12.37 21.92
C THR A 1281 -20.70 12.79 22.79
N ILE A 1282 -20.54 12.14 23.93
CA ILE A 1282 -19.50 12.48 24.90
C ILE A 1282 -18.48 11.34 24.95
N GLU A 1283 -17.26 11.64 24.53
CA GLU A 1283 -16.11 10.75 24.62
C GLU A 1283 -15.20 11.17 25.77
N ILE A 1284 -14.80 10.22 26.59
CA ILE A 1284 -13.83 10.42 27.67
C ILE A 1284 -12.70 9.42 27.43
N THR A 1285 -11.47 9.91 27.31
CA THR A 1285 -10.28 9.06 27.14
C THR A 1285 -9.88 8.39 28.45
N GLU A 1286 -8.71 7.74 28.49
CA GLU A 1286 -8.19 7.07 29.68
C GLU A 1286 -8.32 7.93 30.94
N TYR A 1287 -8.93 7.34 31.98
CA TYR A 1287 -9.10 7.95 33.29
C TYR A 1287 -8.40 7.11 34.36
N GLN A 1288 -7.55 7.77 35.14
CA GLN A 1288 -6.78 7.13 36.21
C GLN A 1288 -7.63 6.99 37.48
N PHE A 1289 -8.39 5.91 37.57
CA PHE A 1289 -9.17 5.57 38.77
C PHE A 1289 -8.27 5.39 39.99
N LYS A 1290 -8.66 5.94 41.15
CA LYS A 1290 -7.97 5.72 42.44
C LYS A 1290 -7.98 4.26 42.88
N SER A 1291 -8.99 3.50 42.45
CA SER A 1291 -9.13 2.06 42.71
C SER A 1291 -9.87 1.40 41.55
N SER A 1292 -9.49 0.17 41.22
CA SER A 1292 -10.20 -0.64 40.20
C SER A 1292 -11.63 -1.01 40.61
N LEU A 1293 -12.00 -0.80 41.87
CA LEU A 1293 -13.37 -0.97 42.38
C LEU A 1293 -14.23 0.29 42.26
N ASN A 1294 -13.63 1.41 41.84
CA ASN A 1294 -14.33 2.66 41.68
C ASN A 1294 -15.02 2.74 40.31
N GLN A 1295 -15.98 3.65 40.22
CA GLN A 1295 -16.72 3.94 39.01
C GLN A 1295 -16.70 5.44 38.75
N LEU A 1296 -16.86 5.82 37.48
CA LEU A 1296 -17.03 7.21 37.09
C LEU A 1296 -18.53 7.54 37.02
N GLN A 1297 -18.85 8.80 37.22
CA GLN A 1297 -20.19 9.31 37.01
C GLN A 1297 -20.10 10.66 36.31
N LEU A 1298 -20.62 10.71 35.09
CA LEU A 1298 -20.76 11.95 34.32
C LEU A 1298 -22.07 12.63 34.71
N VAL A 1299 -22.01 13.86 35.19
CA VAL A 1299 -23.16 14.61 35.69
C VAL A 1299 -23.63 15.61 34.64
N MET A 1300 -24.90 15.50 34.27
CA MET A 1300 -25.59 16.45 33.39
C MET A 1300 -26.71 17.17 34.15
N GLU A 1301 -26.98 18.41 33.77
CA GLU A 1301 -28.09 19.22 34.26
C GLU A 1301 -29.13 19.42 33.15
N ALA A 1302 -30.39 19.28 33.53
CA ALA A 1302 -31.54 19.74 32.75
C ALA A 1302 -32.38 20.69 33.62
N SER A 1303 -32.68 21.89 33.12
CA SER A 1303 -33.57 22.82 33.82
C SER A 1303 -34.58 23.48 32.89
N LEU A 1304 -35.72 23.84 33.46
CA LEU A 1304 -36.83 24.51 32.79
C LEU A 1304 -37.29 25.67 33.67
N THR A 1305 -37.38 26.87 33.09
CA THR A 1305 -37.77 28.08 33.83
C THR A 1305 -38.81 28.88 33.07
N THR A 1306 -39.64 29.63 33.78
CA THR A 1306 -40.61 30.55 33.20
C THR A 1306 -40.74 31.85 34.00
N ASN A 1307 -41.31 32.88 33.39
CA ASN A 1307 -41.50 34.21 33.97
C ASN A 1307 -42.85 34.39 34.73
N SER A 1308 -43.67 33.35 34.87
CA SER A 1308 -44.99 33.41 35.54
C SER A 1308 -44.95 32.93 37.00
N ASN A 1309 -45.86 33.46 37.83
CA ASN A 1309 -45.94 33.17 39.27
C ASN A 1309 -47.04 32.17 39.66
N ASP A 1310 -48.05 31.91 38.83
CA ASP A 1310 -49.17 30.99 39.15
C ASP A 1310 -49.10 29.74 38.26
N ILE A 1311 -48.25 28.78 38.62
CA ILE A 1311 -47.96 27.62 37.79
C ILE A 1311 -47.69 26.35 38.59
N CYS A 1312 -47.85 25.21 37.92
CA CYS A 1312 -47.53 23.88 38.42
C CYS A 1312 -46.29 23.31 37.73
N THR A 1313 -45.51 22.55 38.49
CA THR A 1313 -44.32 21.82 38.02
C THR A 1313 -44.44 20.33 38.29
N SER A 1314 -43.85 19.49 37.45
CA SER A 1314 -43.72 18.05 37.68
C SER A 1314 -42.39 17.51 37.14
N ASN A 1315 -41.81 16.51 37.81
CA ASN A 1315 -40.55 15.88 37.43
C ASN A 1315 -40.69 14.35 37.38
N GLN A 1316 -40.43 13.74 36.23
CA GLN A 1316 -40.53 12.30 36.03
C GLN A 1316 -39.20 11.72 35.58
N PHE A 1317 -38.81 10.62 36.19
CA PHE A 1317 -37.66 9.82 35.78
C PHE A 1317 -38.08 8.35 35.71
N GLY A 1318 -37.79 7.70 34.58
CA GLY A 1318 -38.29 6.35 34.35
C GLY A 1318 -37.62 5.63 33.19
N ASN A 1319 -38.20 4.50 32.79
CA ASN A 1319 -37.77 3.72 31.63
C ASN A 1319 -38.58 4.15 30.41
N THR A 1320 -37.94 4.26 29.25
CA THR A 1320 -38.62 4.49 27.96
C THR A 1320 -39.48 3.28 27.56
N SER A 1321 -40.49 3.52 26.73
CA SER A 1321 -41.43 2.50 26.24
C SER A 1321 -41.21 2.09 24.77
N THR A 1322 -40.35 2.82 24.05
CA THR A 1322 -40.06 2.73 22.60
C THR A 1322 -39.24 1.50 22.18
N GLY A 1323 -38.88 0.62 23.12
CA GLY A 1323 -37.99 -0.51 22.86
C GLY A 1323 -36.52 -0.12 22.71
N ASP A 1324 -36.17 1.13 23.03
CA ASP A 1324 -34.80 1.62 22.99
C ASP A 1324 -34.03 1.42 24.32
N ASP A 1325 -34.54 0.62 25.26
CA ASP A 1325 -33.85 0.22 26.49
C ASP A 1325 -33.14 1.37 27.23
N SER A 1326 -33.77 2.54 27.24
CA SER A 1326 -33.21 3.78 27.79
C SER A 1326 -33.94 4.22 29.06
N ASN A 1327 -33.34 5.14 29.81
CA ASN A 1327 -34.06 5.96 30.78
C ASN A 1327 -34.52 7.26 30.12
N TYR A 1328 -35.60 7.85 30.65
CA TYR A 1328 -35.98 9.22 30.33
C TYR A 1328 -35.99 10.08 31.59
N LEU A 1329 -35.65 11.35 31.42
CA LEU A 1329 -35.89 12.44 32.35
C LEU A 1329 -36.86 13.41 31.69
N LYS A 1330 -37.96 13.75 32.36
CA LYS A 1330 -38.95 14.72 31.89
C LYS A 1330 -39.22 15.72 33.01
N ILE A 1331 -38.83 16.97 32.80
CA ILE A 1331 -39.17 18.09 33.67
C ILE A 1331 -40.21 18.95 32.97
N GLN A 1332 -41.30 19.30 33.68
CA GLN A 1332 -42.46 19.94 33.10
C GLN A 1332 -42.89 21.15 33.93
N ILE A 1333 -43.24 22.25 33.25
CA ILE A 1333 -43.91 23.42 33.82
C ILE A 1333 -45.16 23.68 32.96
N GLU A 1334 -46.33 23.71 33.60
CA GLU A 1334 -47.62 23.75 32.89
C GLU A 1334 -47.71 22.66 31.80
N ASN A 1335 -47.91 23.02 30.54
CA ASN A 1335 -47.98 22.10 29.41
C ASN A 1335 -46.66 22.01 28.62
N HIS A 1336 -45.55 22.56 29.11
CA HIS A 1336 -44.25 22.51 28.44
C HIS A 1336 -43.29 21.60 29.20
N SER A 1337 -42.58 20.72 28.49
CA SER A 1337 -41.56 19.87 29.12
C SER A 1337 -40.26 19.79 28.33
N LEU A 1338 -39.17 19.65 29.06
CA LEU A 1338 -37.87 19.23 28.54
C LEU A 1338 -37.74 17.73 28.79
N TYR A 1339 -37.55 16.98 27.70
CA TYR A 1339 -37.40 15.54 27.71
C TYR A 1339 -35.99 15.15 27.32
N GLY A 1340 -35.30 14.39 28.17
CA GLY A 1340 -33.99 13.81 27.89
C GLY A 1340 -34.05 12.29 27.87
N ARG A 1341 -33.44 11.66 26.86
CA ARG A 1341 -33.27 10.21 26.76
C ARG A 1341 -31.82 9.84 27.05
N PHE A 1342 -31.64 8.87 27.94
CA PHE A 1342 -30.35 8.40 28.45
C PHE A 1342 -30.22 6.90 28.23
N ILE A 1343 -29.37 6.52 27.28
CA ILE A 1343 -29.16 5.13 26.88
C ILE A 1343 -28.47 4.36 28.01
N LYS A 1344 -28.90 3.12 28.28
CA LYS A 1344 -28.32 2.25 29.34
C LYS A 1344 -27.08 1.45 28.89
N ARG A 1345 -26.47 1.86 27.78
CA ARG A 1345 -25.30 1.23 27.20
C ARG A 1345 -24.38 2.28 26.60
N ALA A 1346 -23.11 1.93 26.56
CA ALA A 1346 -22.03 2.79 26.10
C ALA A 1346 -20.98 1.94 25.37
N ILE A 1347 -20.14 2.60 24.58
CA ILE A 1347 -18.96 1.95 23.98
C ILE A 1347 -17.81 2.16 24.96
N ILE A 1348 -17.36 1.09 25.60
CA ILE A 1348 -16.29 1.08 26.60
C ILE A 1348 -15.15 0.23 26.08
N ASP A 1349 -13.97 0.81 25.90
CA ASP A 1349 -12.80 0.15 25.33
C ASP A 1349 -13.15 -0.58 24.02
N ASN A 1350 -13.87 0.10 23.12
CA ASN A 1350 -14.39 -0.39 21.84
C ASN A 1350 -15.42 -1.55 21.93
N THR A 1351 -15.95 -1.85 23.12
CA THR A 1351 -16.98 -2.88 23.31
C THR A 1351 -18.24 -2.30 23.92
N VAL A 1352 -19.41 -2.78 23.50
CA VAL A 1352 -20.68 -2.33 24.07
C VAL A 1352 -20.85 -2.92 25.48
N LYS A 1353 -20.94 -2.05 26.49
CA LYS A 1353 -21.21 -2.45 27.88
C LYS A 1353 -22.37 -1.65 28.47
N SER A 1354 -22.97 -2.21 29.52
CA SER A 1354 -24.04 -1.56 30.27
C SER A 1354 -23.51 -0.40 31.12
N ILE A 1355 -24.30 0.67 31.19
CA ILE A 1355 -24.14 1.80 32.11
C ILE A 1355 -25.48 2.07 32.80
N SER A 1356 -25.48 2.79 33.92
CA SER A 1356 -26.71 3.10 34.66
C SER A 1356 -26.89 4.60 34.86
N ASN A 1357 -28.12 5.08 34.64
CA ASN A 1357 -28.47 6.48 34.83
C ASN A 1357 -29.21 6.64 36.16
N VAL A 1358 -28.78 7.60 36.99
CA VAL A 1358 -29.36 7.84 38.32
C VAL A 1358 -29.72 9.32 38.50
N LEU A 1359 -30.87 9.57 39.12
CA LEU A 1359 -31.26 10.92 39.52
C LEU A 1359 -30.43 11.36 40.73
N LEU A 1360 -29.84 12.55 40.64
CA LEU A 1360 -28.93 13.09 41.66
C LEU A 1360 -29.54 14.23 42.48
N ASP A 1361 -30.81 14.56 42.25
CA ASP A 1361 -31.56 15.67 42.88
C ASP A 1361 -31.58 15.64 44.41
N SER A 1362 -31.46 14.45 45.02
CA SER A 1362 -31.38 14.33 46.49
C SER A 1362 -29.97 14.60 47.04
N SER A 1363 -28.94 14.45 46.20
CA SER A 1363 -27.53 14.57 46.58
C SER A 1363 -26.92 15.92 46.19
N LEU A 1364 -27.48 16.57 45.18
CA LEU A 1364 -27.11 17.90 44.71
C LEU A 1364 -28.25 18.84 45.10
N ASN A 1365 -27.95 19.95 45.78
CA ASN A 1365 -28.96 20.93 46.18
C ASN A 1365 -29.63 21.50 44.93
N VAL A 1366 -30.79 20.95 44.56
CA VAL A 1366 -31.66 21.53 43.54
C VAL A 1366 -32.17 22.86 44.07
N ILE A 1367 -32.33 23.85 43.19
CA ILE A 1367 -33.08 25.07 43.53
C ILE A 1367 -34.43 24.61 44.10
N ASP A 1368 -34.73 24.91 45.38
CA ASP A 1368 -36.04 24.64 45.99
C ASP A 1368 -37.09 25.02 44.95
N SER A 1369 -37.94 24.07 44.55
CA SER A 1369 -38.90 24.21 43.47
C SER A 1369 -39.87 25.36 43.76
N SER A 1370 -39.40 26.58 43.57
CA SER A 1370 -40.20 27.78 43.37
C SER A 1370 -40.92 27.53 42.07
N SER A 1371 -42.23 27.76 42.05
CA SER A 1371 -43.09 27.36 40.92
C SER A 1371 -42.54 27.74 39.55
N SER A 1372 -41.80 28.85 39.42
CA SER A 1372 -41.18 29.35 38.18
C SER A 1372 -39.92 28.63 37.66
N SER A 1373 -39.32 27.70 38.41
CA SER A 1373 -38.07 27.04 38.01
C SER A 1373 -38.00 25.60 38.53
N LEU A 1374 -37.66 24.69 37.62
CA LEU A 1374 -37.40 23.28 37.92
C LEU A 1374 -36.03 22.90 37.37
N GLN A 1375 -35.20 22.28 38.21
CA GLN A 1375 -33.86 21.80 37.87
C GLN A 1375 -33.73 20.34 38.27
N SER A 1376 -33.02 19.55 37.47
CA SER A 1376 -32.73 18.16 37.78
C SER A 1376 -31.35 17.77 37.28
N PHE A 1377 -30.68 16.92 38.04
CA PHE A 1377 -29.35 16.40 37.76
C PHE A 1377 -29.41 14.90 37.53
N ILE A 1378 -28.75 14.46 36.47
CA ILE A 1378 -28.65 13.05 36.11
C ILE A 1378 -27.18 12.62 36.03
N GLY A 1379 -26.88 11.53 36.71
CA GLY A 1379 -25.57 10.90 36.72
C GLY A 1379 -25.55 9.67 35.81
N ILE A 1380 -24.75 9.71 34.75
CA ILE A 1380 -24.44 8.55 33.93
C ILE A 1380 -23.28 7.81 34.59
N THR A 1381 -23.57 6.67 35.21
CA THR A 1381 -22.61 5.88 35.98
C THR A 1381 -21.92 4.87 35.06
N ILE A 1382 -20.60 5.02 34.97
CA ILE A 1382 -19.70 4.34 34.04
C ILE A 1382 -18.77 3.44 34.86
N PRO A 1383 -18.70 2.13 34.57
CA PRO A 1383 -17.80 1.22 35.27
C PRO A 1383 -16.33 1.57 34.99
N ASN A 1384 -15.41 0.98 35.75
CA ASN A 1384 -13.97 1.08 35.45
C ASN A 1384 -13.66 0.66 34.00
N TYR A 1385 -12.86 1.46 33.31
CA TYR A 1385 -12.40 1.23 31.93
C TYR A 1385 -10.94 1.64 31.78
N ARG A 1386 -10.31 1.27 30.65
CA ARG A 1386 -8.87 1.49 30.43
C ARG A 1386 -8.54 2.55 29.40
N ASN A 1387 -9.23 2.55 28.27
CA ASN A 1387 -8.88 3.32 27.09
C ASN A 1387 -9.85 4.48 26.86
N SER A 1388 -11.15 4.18 26.76
CA SER A 1388 -12.15 5.22 26.49
C SER A 1388 -13.59 4.76 26.76
N ILE A 1389 -14.46 5.75 26.91
CA ILE A 1389 -15.91 5.60 27.03
C ILE A 1389 -16.60 6.60 26.10
N ILE A 1390 -17.63 6.14 25.38
CA ILE A 1390 -18.52 7.00 24.57
C ILE A 1390 -19.96 6.80 25.05
N VAL A 1391 -20.64 7.89 25.40
CA VAL A 1391 -22.07 7.94 25.76
C VAL A 1391 -22.82 8.92 24.86
N ASP A 1392 -24.11 8.67 24.60
CA ASP A 1392 -24.87 9.41 23.58
C ASP A 1392 -26.30 9.82 24.01
N PRO A 1393 -26.49 10.62 25.08
CA PRO A 1393 -27.82 11.12 25.47
C PRO A 1393 -28.36 12.16 24.47
N ASP A 1394 -29.69 12.29 24.43
CA ASP A 1394 -30.38 13.27 23.59
C ASP A 1394 -31.53 13.99 24.30
N PHE A 1395 -31.88 15.19 23.82
CA PHE A 1395 -32.90 16.05 24.42
C PHE A 1395 -33.85 16.64 23.38
N SER A 1396 -35.11 16.83 23.76
CA SER A 1396 -36.18 17.44 22.96
C SER A 1396 -37.12 18.25 23.84
N VAL A 1397 -37.76 19.29 23.28
CA VAL A 1397 -38.80 20.07 23.97
C VAL A 1397 -40.18 19.61 23.50
N LEU A 1398 -41.10 19.43 24.45
CA LEU A 1398 -42.42 18.86 24.21
C LEU A 1398 -43.55 19.80 24.67
N ILE A 1399 -44.71 19.71 24.02
CA ILE A 1399 -46.00 20.15 24.57
C ILE A 1399 -46.76 18.92 25.08
N ASP A 1400 -47.18 18.98 26.33
CA ASP A 1400 -48.00 17.96 26.97
C ASP A 1400 -49.49 18.28 26.80
N SER A 1401 -50.30 17.25 26.50
CA SER A 1401 -51.75 17.42 26.41
C SER A 1401 -52.42 17.72 27.76
N LYS A 1402 -51.73 17.43 28.87
CA LYS A 1402 -52.17 17.68 30.25
C LYS A 1402 -51.21 18.67 30.90
N SER A 1403 -51.73 19.60 31.70
CA SER A 1403 -50.86 20.48 32.48
C SER A 1403 -50.19 19.68 33.60
N ALA A 1404 -49.04 20.15 34.07
CA ALA A 1404 -48.34 19.62 35.23
C ALA A 1404 -49.27 19.51 36.44
N SER A 1405 -50.32 20.33 36.56
CA SER A 1405 -51.34 20.21 37.63
C SER A 1405 -52.08 18.87 37.67
N ASP A 1406 -52.17 18.18 36.54
CA ASP A 1406 -52.88 16.91 36.40
C ASP A 1406 -51.98 15.69 36.70
N GLU A 1407 -50.70 15.92 36.97
CA GLU A 1407 -49.73 14.89 37.33
C GLU A 1407 -49.76 14.63 38.85
N ASP A 1408 -49.63 13.35 39.26
CA ASP A 1408 -49.72 12.93 40.66
C ASP A 1408 -48.63 13.54 41.57
N ASN A 1409 -47.50 13.93 40.98
CA ASN A 1409 -46.33 14.52 41.64
C ASN A 1409 -46.23 16.04 41.44
N SER A 1410 -47.36 16.70 41.14
CA SER A 1410 -47.40 18.12 40.85
C SER A 1410 -47.12 19.00 42.07
N VAL A 1411 -46.34 20.07 41.87
CA VAL A 1411 -46.09 21.12 42.86
C VAL A 1411 -46.60 22.43 42.29
N CYS A 1412 -47.67 22.96 42.87
CA CYS A 1412 -48.39 24.14 42.37
C CYS A 1412 -48.40 25.30 43.40
N THR A 1413 -48.41 26.55 42.92
CA THR A 1413 -48.53 27.75 43.78
C THR A 1413 -49.90 27.94 44.43
N LYS A 1414 -51.00 27.65 43.72
CA LYS A 1414 -52.35 27.66 44.32
C LYS A 1414 -52.66 26.31 44.92
N SER A 1415 -52.65 26.24 46.25
CA SER A 1415 -53.41 25.22 46.97
C SER A 1415 -54.90 25.52 46.76
N ASN A 1416 -55.51 25.03 45.68
CA ASN A 1416 -56.96 24.88 45.65
C ASN A 1416 -57.29 23.86 46.75
N SER A 1417 -57.56 24.35 47.96
CA SER A 1417 -57.95 23.60 49.14
C SER A 1417 -59.38 23.04 49.03
N GLY A 1418 -59.75 22.54 47.85
CA GLY A 1418 -60.99 21.82 47.58
C GLY A 1418 -60.72 20.32 47.49
N LEU A 1419 -61.63 19.52 48.03
CA LEU A 1419 -61.57 18.05 47.98
C LEU A 1419 -61.67 17.56 46.53
N THR A 1420 -60.82 16.60 46.14
CA THR A 1420 -60.86 15.96 44.81
C THR A 1420 -62.21 15.27 44.56
N THR A 1421 -62.63 15.05 43.31
CA THR A 1421 -63.89 14.34 43.00
C THR A 1421 -63.96 12.95 43.65
N ALA A 1422 -62.82 12.26 43.78
CA ALA A 1422 -62.72 10.98 44.46
C ALA A 1422 -62.84 11.12 45.98
N GLN A 1423 -62.26 12.15 46.60
CA GLN A 1423 -62.48 12.47 48.01
C GLN A 1423 -63.92 12.92 48.26
N LEU A 1424 -64.53 13.69 47.35
CA LEU A 1424 -65.93 14.07 47.40
C LEU A 1424 -66.83 12.83 47.27
N ALA A 1425 -66.54 11.93 46.34
CA ALA A 1425 -67.24 10.66 46.18
C ALA A 1425 -67.06 9.75 47.40
N GLY A 1426 -65.84 9.65 47.95
CA GLY A 1426 -65.54 8.91 49.17
C GLY A 1426 -66.24 9.49 50.40
N ILE A 1427 -66.30 10.81 50.53
CA ILE A 1427 -67.03 11.52 51.58
C ILE A 1427 -68.54 11.34 51.38
N ILE A 1428 -69.07 11.44 50.15
CA ILE A 1428 -70.49 11.24 49.85
C ILE A 1428 -70.89 9.78 50.14
N VAL A 1429 -70.16 8.79 49.61
CA VAL A 1429 -70.42 7.37 49.83
C VAL A 1429 -70.23 7.00 51.30
N GLY A 1430 -69.18 7.51 51.95
CA GLY A 1430 -68.94 7.35 53.38
C GLY A 1430 -70.06 7.95 54.22
N SER A 1431 -70.56 9.13 53.85
CA SER A 1431 -71.70 9.79 54.52
C SER A 1431 -73.00 9.03 54.31
N ILE A 1432 -73.26 8.51 53.11
CA ILE A 1432 -74.44 7.68 52.79
C ILE A 1432 -74.37 6.35 53.54
N ALA A 1433 -73.21 5.69 53.54
CA ALA A 1433 -73.00 4.44 54.27
C ALA A 1433 -73.14 4.65 55.79
N PHE A 1434 -72.58 5.74 56.33
CA PHE A 1434 -72.73 6.10 57.73
C PHE A 1434 -74.19 6.41 58.10
N ALA A 1435 -74.91 7.15 57.26
CA ALA A 1435 -76.35 7.39 57.43
C ALA A 1435 -77.17 6.09 57.35
N ALA A 1436 -76.85 5.19 56.42
CA ALA A 1436 -77.49 3.88 56.30
C ALA A 1436 -77.23 3.00 57.54
N VAL A 1437 -76.00 2.99 58.07
CA VAL A 1437 -75.65 2.29 59.32
C VAL A 1437 -76.41 2.87 60.51
N ILE A 1438 -76.54 4.20 60.61
CA ILE A 1438 -77.37 4.85 61.64
C ILE A 1438 -78.84 4.44 61.50
N ILE A 1439 -79.41 4.46 60.29
CA ILE A 1439 -80.81 4.06 60.03
C ILE A 1439 -81.03 2.58 60.40
N ILE A 1440 -80.14 1.68 59.95
CA ILE A 1440 -80.20 0.26 60.30
C ILE A 1440 -80.07 0.07 61.81
N GLY A 1441 -79.17 0.82 62.46
CA GLY A 1441 -78.99 0.82 63.91
C GLY A 1441 -80.26 1.26 64.66
N VAL A 1442 -80.91 2.33 64.21
CA VAL A 1442 -82.18 2.83 64.76
C VAL A 1442 -83.30 1.80 64.56
N ILE A 1443 -83.43 1.22 63.36
CA ILE A 1443 -84.41 0.16 63.06
C ILE A 1443 -84.16 -1.07 63.94
N TYR A 1444 -82.90 -1.51 64.09
CA TYR A 1444 -82.53 -2.63 64.94
C TYR A 1444 -82.88 -2.35 66.42
N ILE A 1445 -82.60 -1.15 66.92
CA ILE A 1445 -82.97 -0.74 68.29
C ILE A 1445 -84.50 -0.76 68.48
N ILE A 1446 -85.27 -0.29 67.49
CA ILE A 1446 -86.75 -0.33 67.52
C ILE A 1446 -87.26 -1.78 67.52
N ILE A 1447 -86.74 -2.65 66.65
CA ILE A 1447 -87.12 -4.08 66.59
C ILE A 1447 -86.74 -4.78 67.90
N LYS A 1448 -85.55 -4.51 68.45
CA LYS A 1448 -85.08 -5.07 69.71
C LYS A 1448 -85.98 -4.65 70.88
N LYS A 1449 -86.36 -3.37 70.97
CA LYS A 1449 -87.31 -2.89 71.98
C LYS A 1449 -88.68 -3.56 71.85
N ASN A 1450 -89.19 -3.76 70.62
CA ASN A 1450 -90.45 -4.45 70.40
C ASN A 1450 -90.39 -5.94 70.75
N LYS A 1451 -89.30 -6.65 70.43
CA LYS A 1451 -89.10 -8.05 70.83
C LYS A 1451 -88.96 -8.19 72.35
N GLN A 1452 -88.21 -7.30 73.01
CA GLN A 1452 -88.10 -7.29 74.47
C GLN A 1452 -89.45 -7.03 75.13
N LYS A 1453 -90.25 -6.07 74.63
CA LYS A 1453 -91.61 -5.83 75.12
C LYS A 1453 -92.49 -7.08 74.99
N LYS A 1454 -92.52 -7.72 73.81
CA LYS A 1454 -93.26 -8.98 73.61
C LYS A 1454 -92.77 -10.11 74.50
N PHE A 1455 -91.46 -10.22 74.72
CA PHE A 1455 -90.90 -11.22 75.62
C PHE A 1455 -91.31 -10.98 77.07
N VAL A 1456 -91.17 -9.74 77.56
CA VAL A 1456 -91.62 -9.33 78.89
C VAL A 1456 -93.13 -9.58 79.06
N ASP A 1457 -93.95 -9.21 78.07
CA ASP A 1457 -95.39 -9.49 78.09
C ASP A 1457 -95.66 -11.02 78.15
N SER A 1458 -94.90 -11.83 77.42
CA SER A 1458 -95.03 -13.30 77.44
C SER A 1458 -94.60 -13.93 78.77
N VAL A 1459 -93.55 -13.40 79.39
CA VAL A 1459 -93.07 -13.83 80.71
C VAL A 1459 -94.07 -13.41 81.78
N ASN A 1460 -94.59 -12.18 81.74
CA ASN A 1460 -95.65 -11.72 82.63
C ASN A 1460 -96.91 -12.58 82.50
N ARG A 1461 -97.27 -12.99 81.28
CA ARG A 1461 -98.40 -13.90 81.06
C ARG A 1461 -98.16 -15.30 81.64
N LYS A 1462 -96.94 -15.85 81.46
CA LYS A 1462 -96.53 -17.13 82.08
C LYS A 1462 -96.47 -17.04 83.61
N MET A 1463 -95.98 -15.95 84.19
CA MET A 1463 -96.01 -15.72 85.63
C MET A 1463 -97.44 -15.61 86.15
N ALA A 1464 -98.34 -14.94 85.41
CA ALA A 1464 -99.76 -14.87 85.78
C ALA A 1464 -100.44 -16.25 85.72
N GLU A 1465 -100.09 -17.10 84.75
CA GLU A 1465 -100.56 -18.50 84.66
C GLU A 1465 -100.00 -19.36 85.80
N MET A 1466 -98.70 -19.21 86.13
CA MET A 1466 -98.08 -19.92 87.26
C MET A 1466 -98.66 -19.49 88.62
N ASN A 1467 -98.96 -18.21 88.83
CA ASN A 1467 -99.63 -17.73 90.06
C ASN A 1467 -101.10 -18.18 90.19
N LYS A 1468 -101.68 -18.74 89.12
CA LYS A 1468 -103.04 -19.27 89.10
C LYS A 1468 -103.13 -20.75 89.50
N ASN A 1469 -101.99 -21.45 89.47
CA ASN A 1469 -101.78 -22.77 90.05
C ASN A 1469 -101.21 -22.61 91.46
#